data_AF-A0A117PZE8-F1
#
_entry.id   AF-A0A117PZE8-F1
#
_cell.length_a   1.000
_cell.length_b   1.000
_cell.length_c   1.000
_cell.angle_alpha   90.00
_cell.angle_beta   90.00
_cell.angle_gamma   90.00
#
_symmetry.space_group_name_H-M   'P 1'
#
loop_
_entity.id
_entity.type
_entity.pdbx_description
1 polymer ?
#
loop_
_entity_poly.entity_id
_entity_poly.type
_entity_poly.pdbx_seq_one_letter_code
_entity_poly.pdbx_strand_id
1 'polypeptide(L)'
;MAGRFPGADDLDAFWDNLAAGRASARPVTDEEFLAAGGEPRDLDDPSLIRMASVVEGIDRFDSGFFAYNPAEAAVVDPQQRLLLETAYHALEDAGCLGPAADTGTFGVYAGSGDSRYYPAHVHPRYAGQPGSVELVHAATANSLGTLATRVSYELGLTGPSVSLQTACSTALVAVHTACQDLLDHRCDTALAAAVSLNPSALLGYRYVPDGPFSPDGHCRAFAADAAGTASGDGVGAVVLKRLEDALADGDRIRAVVRGSAVNNDGRRKVGFSAPSAAGQTEVVLAAQAQAMVDAGTIGLVEAHGTATRLGDPIEVAALTEAFRQSTERRGYCALGSVKTNIGHLGAAAGIAGLIKAVLALEHRQIPPSLHFERPNPLIDFAGGPFRVPTALEDWPAAGHPRRAALNAFGIGGTNAHLILEEAPAPAPAPPRAPEDGSRLVLPLSARTAGALRSQAEALARHLERRPDLRLDDVAHSLRTDRPALRHRLTVTAASRDEALAALRTAAPATPPRPDEPAQVAFLLPGGGTQYPGMGAELYRDHDVYRDTVDECARILRPALGADVRTSLFEPGTADDTSTFLGLVVTEYALARTLMAAGVRPDALIGHSLGEYTAACLAGVIGLDDMLPLVTERIRLISAAGGATVGVAAPVEDVLPLLDAELSLAAVNGPAACTVAGYDEAVARFEAELARRDMPFRRVRIPAAAHSHVLDPVLETYEKHLLGVTLRPPRIPFVTNVTGTWITDEQATSVRHWIDHTRGTVRFADGVGALWERGRPILVEIGPADTLTKLAAARSAREAPVTVTTMRHGKADARDGFVLAEALGRLWSAGVDSALPPVPGTARPVPLPPYAFERHRHWIDAPGARTEPGAPDTPDAAALGAALGPRPRLTTEHVPPRTAREQAVTRLWEETLGIGGIGVHDNFFDLGGDSMRAVLLAGRLRRSGVLDVPAAALLAAPTVAGVLAADDGTGGRPADGGANALAPLLPLRPEGGAAPLFCVHPGAGVSWRYTGLLPHLGGDQPVHGIQAFGLDGTRPPAPDAAAMVSAYVDLVREVRPHGPYRLLGWSYGGFVAHAMACALQERGEQVELLAMLDAPQPYGTAYDAAEAERQVAALLMRVAGLSPDTDAVTDTAGPPDVAAVLDRIEANLLADAASSPVTRAEAAAIAEVMHNNLRLAPQFAPGVFHGDVLFFSAAQEQATDFPGDLAVLPGKADAWQPHITGTLHHHQVPCGHYEMTEPEPVALIGAAVAEALRQAADRTTRAVPVPPPGDPA
;
A
#
# COMPACT_ATOMS: atom_id res chain seq x y z
N MET A 1 -7.73 -16.24 -10.75
CA MET A 1 -9.11 -16.65 -10.35
C MET A 1 -9.08 -17.22 -8.93
N ALA A 2 -10.15 -17.03 -8.15
CA ALA A 2 -10.28 -17.53 -6.79
C ALA A 2 -11.75 -17.86 -6.46
N GLY A 3 -11.99 -18.69 -5.45
CA GLY A 3 -13.34 -18.99 -4.99
C GLY A 3 -13.38 -19.82 -3.70
N ARG A 4 -14.48 -19.72 -2.98
CA ARG A 4 -14.81 -20.54 -1.79
C ARG A 4 -16.18 -21.14 -1.99
N PHE A 5 -16.24 -22.46 -1.84
CA PHE A 5 -17.43 -23.27 -2.09
C PHE A 5 -17.67 -24.24 -0.93
N PRO A 6 -18.87 -24.82 -0.79
CA PRO A 6 -19.15 -25.77 0.28
C PRO A 6 -18.17 -26.96 0.24
N GLY A 7 -17.48 -27.20 1.37
CA GLY A 7 -16.45 -28.23 1.49
C GLY A 7 -15.12 -27.93 0.77
N ALA A 8 -14.90 -26.70 0.29
CA ALA A 8 -13.68 -26.28 -0.39
C ALA A 8 -13.36 -24.79 -0.14
N ASP A 9 -12.30 -24.53 0.63
CA ASP A 9 -11.81 -23.18 0.90
C ASP A 9 -10.89 -22.62 -0.20
N ASP A 10 -10.48 -23.45 -1.16
CA ASP A 10 -9.68 -23.06 -2.32
C ASP A 10 -10.04 -23.90 -3.56
N LEU A 11 -9.42 -23.55 -4.70
CA LEU A 11 -9.71 -24.19 -5.98
C LEU A 11 -9.10 -25.59 -6.13
N ASP A 12 -8.03 -25.91 -5.41
CA ASP A 12 -7.44 -27.25 -5.40
C ASP A 12 -8.42 -28.22 -4.72
N ALA A 13 -8.90 -27.87 -3.53
CA ALA A 13 -9.90 -28.64 -2.80
C ALA A 13 -11.22 -28.74 -3.59
N PHE A 14 -11.61 -27.67 -4.29
CA PHE A 14 -12.79 -27.68 -5.15
C PHE A 14 -12.64 -28.67 -6.31
N TRP A 15 -11.50 -28.67 -7.01
CA TRP A 15 -11.22 -29.64 -8.06
C TRP A 15 -11.20 -31.08 -7.51
N ASP A 16 -10.51 -31.32 -6.40
CA ASP A 16 -10.44 -32.65 -5.78
C ASP A 16 -11.84 -33.18 -5.42
N ASN A 17 -12.73 -32.30 -4.94
CA ASN A 17 -14.12 -32.64 -4.66
C ASN A 17 -14.89 -33.00 -5.94
N LEU A 18 -14.74 -32.21 -7.00
CA LEU A 18 -15.39 -32.46 -8.29
C LEU A 18 -14.89 -33.77 -8.93
N ALA A 19 -13.58 -33.95 -8.99
CA ALA A 19 -12.94 -35.12 -9.59
C ALA A 19 -13.29 -36.42 -8.87
N ALA A 20 -13.39 -36.38 -7.53
CA ALA A 20 -13.81 -37.51 -6.72
C ALA A 20 -15.34 -37.71 -6.66
N GLY A 21 -16.13 -36.83 -7.29
CA GLY A 21 -17.59 -36.91 -7.28
C GLY A 21 -18.20 -36.72 -5.88
N ARG A 22 -17.66 -35.81 -5.07
CA ARG A 22 -18.16 -35.52 -3.72
C ARG A 22 -19.33 -34.53 -3.77
N ALA A 23 -20.37 -34.82 -2.99
CA ALA A 23 -21.48 -33.91 -2.71
C ALA A 23 -21.24 -33.20 -1.37
N SER A 24 -21.38 -31.88 -1.34
CA SER A 24 -21.15 -31.05 -0.16
C SER A 24 -22.41 -30.79 0.66
N ALA A 25 -23.59 -31.07 0.09
CA ALA A 25 -24.85 -31.00 0.81
C ALA A 25 -24.90 -32.06 1.93
N ARG A 26 -25.18 -31.62 3.16
CA ARG A 26 -25.26 -32.50 4.33
C ARG A 26 -26.52 -32.22 5.17
N PRO A 27 -26.98 -33.21 5.96
CA PRO A 27 -28.00 -32.97 6.97
C PRO A 27 -27.56 -31.92 8.00
N VAL A 28 -28.51 -31.12 8.46
CA VAL A 28 -28.34 -30.22 9.61
C VAL A 28 -28.76 -30.95 10.87
N THR A 29 -27.92 -30.96 11.89
CA THR A 29 -28.23 -31.63 13.17
C THR A 29 -29.32 -30.88 13.94
N ASP A 30 -29.95 -31.55 14.91
CA ASP A 30 -30.93 -30.89 15.79
C ASP A 30 -30.29 -29.74 16.58
N GLU A 31 -29.04 -29.91 17.00
CA GLU A 31 -28.26 -28.88 17.70
C GLU A 31 -27.99 -27.67 16.81
N GLU A 32 -27.50 -27.88 15.59
CA GLU A 32 -27.25 -26.81 14.61
C GLU A 32 -28.54 -26.04 14.25
N PHE A 33 -29.65 -26.76 14.06
CA PHE A 33 -30.95 -26.17 13.76
C PHE A 33 -31.45 -25.28 14.91
N LEU A 34 -31.38 -25.77 16.15
CA LEU A 34 -31.78 -25.02 17.34
C LEU A 34 -30.86 -23.81 17.59
N ALA A 35 -29.54 -23.96 17.40
CA ALA A 35 -28.58 -22.88 17.53
C ALA A 35 -28.81 -21.76 16.49
N ALA A 36 -29.26 -22.13 15.28
CA ALA A 36 -29.63 -21.18 14.23
C ALA A 36 -30.96 -20.44 14.47
N GLY A 37 -31.65 -20.72 15.58
CA GLY A 37 -32.94 -20.10 15.94
C GLY A 37 -34.16 -20.92 15.53
N GLY A 38 -33.99 -22.21 15.23
CA GLY A 38 -35.08 -23.13 14.94
C GLY A 38 -35.94 -23.40 16.17
N GLU A 39 -37.25 -23.57 15.96
CA GLU A 39 -38.19 -23.89 17.04
C GLU A 39 -38.20 -25.40 17.33
N PRO A 40 -38.12 -25.86 18.59
CA PRO A 40 -38.12 -27.29 18.92
C PRO A 40 -39.31 -28.08 18.34
N ARG A 41 -40.48 -27.44 18.17
CA ARG A 41 -41.67 -28.06 17.59
C ARG A 41 -41.51 -28.42 16.11
N ASP A 42 -40.57 -27.80 15.41
CA ASP A 42 -40.34 -27.99 13.98
C ASP A 42 -39.39 -29.17 13.72
N LEU A 43 -38.71 -29.69 14.74
CA LEU A 43 -37.80 -30.86 14.60
C LEU A 43 -38.54 -32.11 14.12
N ASP A 44 -39.79 -32.28 14.52
CA ASP A 44 -40.65 -33.40 14.18
C ASP A 44 -41.48 -33.16 12.89
N ASP A 45 -41.33 -32.01 12.22
CA ASP A 45 -42.11 -31.67 11.04
C ASP A 45 -41.54 -32.32 9.76
N PRO A 46 -42.22 -33.30 9.15
CA PRO A 46 -41.70 -34.01 7.97
C PRO A 46 -41.68 -33.14 6.70
N SER A 47 -42.32 -31.97 6.70
CA SER A 47 -42.25 -31.03 5.58
C SER A 47 -40.97 -30.17 5.61
N LEU A 48 -40.27 -30.13 6.74
CA LEU A 48 -39.05 -29.34 6.90
C LEU A 48 -37.83 -30.12 6.43
N ILE A 49 -37.23 -29.67 5.32
CA ILE A 49 -36.02 -30.24 4.77
C ILE A 49 -34.80 -29.54 5.39
N ARG A 50 -34.10 -30.26 6.26
CA ARG A 50 -32.92 -29.77 7.00
C ARG A 50 -31.62 -30.24 6.32
N MET A 51 -31.33 -29.66 5.17
CA MET A 51 -30.09 -29.89 4.41
C MET A 51 -29.38 -28.56 4.15
N ALA A 52 -28.06 -28.54 4.31
CA ALA A 52 -27.23 -27.36 4.14
C ALA A 52 -26.04 -27.65 3.21
N SER A 53 -25.72 -26.68 2.35
CA SER A 53 -24.53 -26.64 1.50
C SER A 53 -23.93 -25.24 1.64
N VAL A 54 -23.11 -25.05 2.68
CA VAL A 54 -22.70 -23.72 3.15
C VAL A 54 -21.19 -23.52 3.02
N VAL A 55 -20.79 -22.27 2.84
CA VAL A 55 -19.39 -21.86 3.02
C VAL A 55 -19.14 -21.74 4.52
N GLU A 56 -18.04 -22.32 5.02
CA GLU A 56 -17.72 -22.24 6.45
C GLU A 56 -17.08 -20.89 6.81
N GLY A 57 -17.31 -20.42 8.04
CA GLY A 57 -16.69 -19.21 8.55
C GLY A 57 -17.11 -17.92 7.85
N ILE A 58 -18.37 -17.82 7.39
CA ILE A 58 -18.94 -16.56 6.82
C ILE A 58 -18.96 -15.41 7.83
N ASP A 59 -18.85 -15.72 9.12
CA ASP A 59 -18.71 -14.76 10.21
C ASP A 59 -17.26 -14.27 10.39
N ARG A 60 -16.28 -14.84 9.67
CA ARG A 60 -14.86 -14.52 9.83
C ARG A 60 -14.32 -13.65 8.69
N PHE A 61 -13.52 -12.64 9.03
CA PHE A 61 -12.92 -11.71 8.07
C PHE A 61 -11.64 -11.08 8.66
N ASP A 62 -10.65 -10.78 7.82
CA ASP A 62 -9.44 -10.04 8.25
C ASP A 62 -9.69 -8.53 8.13
N SER A 63 -10.38 -7.96 9.14
CA SER A 63 -10.77 -6.55 9.13
C SER A 63 -9.56 -5.61 9.13
N GLY A 64 -8.48 -5.98 9.83
CA GLY A 64 -7.26 -5.19 9.93
C GLY A 64 -6.52 -5.06 8.60
N PHE A 65 -6.55 -6.10 7.76
CA PHE A 65 -5.95 -6.05 6.42
C PHE A 65 -6.59 -4.97 5.54
N PHE A 66 -7.92 -4.83 5.62
CA PHE A 66 -8.72 -3.87 4.86
C PHE A 66 -9.08 -2.60 5.67
N ALA A 67 -8.33 -2.29 6.73
CA ALA A 67 -8.51 -1.08 7.55
C ALA A 67 -9.90 -0.89 8.21
N TYR A 68 -10.68 -1.97 8.39
CA TYR A 68 -11.92 -1.96 9.16
C TYR A 68 -11.67 -2.15 10.65
N ASN A 69 -12.30 -1.33 11.48
CA ASN A 69 -12.41 -1.66 12.90
C ASN A 69 -13.42 -2.82 13.12
N PRO A 70 -13.35 -3.53 14.26
CA PRO A 70 -14.19 -4.71 14.48
C PRO A 70 -15.70 -4.46 14.48
N ALA A 71 -16.15 -3.29 14.96
CA ALA A 71 -17.56 -2.94 15.05
C ALA A 71 -18.15 -2.64 13.67
N GLU A 72 -17.38 -1.95 12.82
CA GLU A 72 -17.73 -1.67 11.44
C GLU A 72 -17.83 -2.97 10.62
N ALA A 73 -16.79 -3.82 10.70
CA ALA A 73 -16.77 -5.10 10.01
C ALA A 73 -17.96 -6.02 10.39
N ALA A 74 -18.47 -5.92 11.62
CA ALA A 74 -19.63 -6.69 12.06
C ALA A 74 -20.95 -6.22 11.41
N VAL A 75 -21.05 -4.95 11.00
CA VAL A 75 -22.23 -4.40 10.31
C VAL A 75 -22.22 -4.75 8.82
N VAL A 76 -21.04 -4.87 8.20
CA VAL A 76 -20.88 -5.17 6.78
C VAL A 76 -21.40 -6.57 6.46
N ASP A 77 -22.18 -6.68 5.37
CA ASP A 77 -22.71 -7.96 4.89
C ASP A 77 -21.56 -8.97 4.70
N PRO A 78 -21.64 -10.20 5.25
CA PRO A 78 -20.63 -11.25 5.00
C PRO A 78 -20.38 -11.51 3.50
N GLN A 79 -21.36 -11.25 2.62
CA GLN A 79 -21.18 -11.32 1.18
C GLN A 79 -20.13 -10.33 0.68
N GLN A 80 -20.14 -9.07 1.16
CA GLN A 80 -19.17 -8.06 0.76
C GLN A 80 -17.77 -8.41 1.29
N ARG A 81 -17.68 -8.89 2.54
CA ARG A 81 -16.42 -9.30 3.17
C ARG A 81 -15.74 -10.45 2.43
N LEU A 82 -16.48 -11.53 2.16
CA LEU A 82 -15.96 -12.69 1.43
C LEU A 82 -15.63 -12.35 -0.03
N LEU A 83 -16.43 -11.50 -0.69
CA LEU A 83 -16.13 -11.05 -2.05
C LEU A 83 -14.81 -10.27 -2.09
N LEU A 84 -14.56 -9.40 -1.10
CA LEU A 84 -13.35 -8.60 -1.03
C LEU A 84 -12.08 -9.45 -0.87
N GLU A 85 -12.08 -10.42 0.04
CA GLU A 85 -10.99 -11.40 0.16
C GLU A 85 -10.79 -12.21 -1.13
N THR A 86 -11.90 -12.66 -1.75
CA THR A 86 -11.85 -13.46 -2.98
C THR A 86 -11.35 -12.65 -4.18
N ALA A 87 -11.73 -11.38 -4.27
CA ALA A 87 -11.24 -10.43 -5.27
C ALA A 87 -9.73 -10.23 -5.13
N TYR A 88 -9.26 -9.99 -3.92
CA TYR A 88 -7.83 -9.87 -3.63
C TYR A 88 -7.07 -11.13 -4.08
N HIS A 89 -7.51 -12.32 -3.65
CA HIS A 89 -6.89 -13.59 -4.06
C HIS A 89 -6.93 -13.82 -5.57
N ALA A 90 -7.99 -13.38 -6.27
CA ALA A 90 -8.08 -13.53 -7.72
C ALA A 90 -7.07 -12.64 -8.46
N LEU A 91 -6.84 -11.41 -8.00
CA LEU A 91 -5.80 -10.50 -8.50
C LEU A 91 -4.40 -11.03 -8.17
N GLU A 92 -4.22 -11.60 -6.98
CA GLU A 92 -2.97 -12.23 -6.56
C GLU A 92 -2.61 -13.47 -7.41
N ASP A 93 -3.58 -14.33 -7.75
CA ASP A 93 -3.40 -15.49 -8.66
C ASP A 93 -3.11 -15.06 -10.11
N ALA A 94 -3.53 -13.84 -10.48
CA ALA A 94 -3.31 -13.24 -11.80
C ALA A 94 -1.98 -12.46 -11.89
N GLY A 95 -1.25 -12.28 -10.79
CA GLY A 95 0.00 -11.50 -10.77
C GLY A 95 -0.20 -9.99 -10.78
N CYS A 96 -1.43 -9.49 -10.58
CA CYS A 96 -1.77 -8.07 -10.69
C CYS A 96 -1.40 -7.22 -9.45
N LEU A 97 -0.79 -7.82 -8.42
CA LEU A 97 -0.46 -7.15 -7.15
C LEU A 97 1.05 -7.02 -6.90
N GLY A 98 1.87 -7.32 -7.91
CA GLY A 98 3.32 -7.24 -7.82
C GLY A 98 3.88 -5.81 -7.84
N PRO A 99 5.18 -5.60 -7.56
CA PRO A 99 5.82 -4.27 -7.58
C PRO A 99 5.81 -3.59 -8.95
N ALA A 100 5.70 -4.39 -10.02
CA ALA A 100 5.61 -3.93 -11.40
C ALA A 100 4.15 -3.82 -11.90
N ALA A 101 3.16 -3.94 -11.01
CA ALA A 101 1.76 -3.67 -11.34
C ALA A 101 1.59 -2.18 -11.62
N ASP A 102 1.86 -1.80 -12.88
CA ASP A 102 1.73 -0.44 -13.38
C ASP A 102 0.27 -0.12 -13.75
N THR A 103 -0.02 1.18 -13.69
CA THR A 103 -1.17 2.07 -13.98
C THR A 103 -2.31 1.67 -14.96
N GLY A 104 -2.58 0.38 -15.19
CA GLY A 104 -3.70 -0.07 -16.03
C GLY A 104 -5.07 0.25 -15.43
N THR A 105 -6.07 0.49 -16.28
CA THR A 105 -7.44 0.75 -15.80
C THR A 105 -8.13 -0.58 -15.44
N PHE A 106 -8.47 -0.78 -14.17
CA PHE A 106 -9.12 -2.00 -13.67
C PHE A 106 -10.64 -1.84 -13.53
N GLY A 107 -11.40 -2.51 -14.39
CA GLY A 107 -12.86 -2.62 -14.25
C GLY A 107 -13.27 -3.66 -13.20
N VAL A 108 -14.36 -3.41 -12.48
CA VAL A 108 -14.94 -4.30 -11.46
C VAL A 108 -16.42 -4.54 -11.77
N TYR A 109 -16.79 -5.78 -11.99
CA TYR A 109 -18.15 -6.22 -12.31
C TYR A 109 -18.58 -7.25 -11.28
N ALA A 110 -19.33 -6.81 -10.27
CA ALA A 110 -19.68 -7.64 -9.14
C ALA A 110 -21.19 -7.89 -9.07
N GLY A 111 -21.60 -9.05 -8.56
CA GLY A 111 -23.00 -9.30 -8.25
C GLY A 111 -23.17 -10.11 -6.96
N SER A 112 -24.24 -9.86 -6.22
CA SER A 112 -24.56 -10.63 -5.02
C SER A 112 -25.99 -11.16 -5.04
N GLY A 113 -26.32 -12.11 -4.17
CA GLY A 113 -27.70 -12.32 -3.76
C GLY A 113 -28.21 -11.18 -2.89
N ASP A 114 -29.52 -11.11 -2.65
CA ASP A 114 -30.09 -10.16 -1.71
C ASP A 114 -29.49 -10.36 -0.31
N SER A 115 -29.20 -9.26 0.39
CA SER A 115 -28.72 -9.32 1.77
C SER A 115 -29.80 -9.90 2.67
N ARG A 116 -29.59 -11.13 3.14
CA ARG A 116 -30.40 -11.74 4.20
C ARG A 116 -29.87 -11.38 5.59
N TYR A 117 -28.60 -11.01 5.67
CA TYR A 117 -27.96 -10.58 6.90
C TYR A 117 -28.56 -9.25 7.39
N TYR A 118 -28.72 -8.27 6.51
CA TYR A 118 -29.26 -6.97 6.89
C TYR A 118 -30.64 -7.04 7.56
N PRO A 119 -31.70 -7.62 6.95
CA PRO A 119 -33.03 -7.63 7.55
C PRO A 119 -33.13 -8.52 8.81
N ALA A 120 -32.39 -9.63 8.87
CA ALA A 120 -32.50 -10.58 9.98
C ALA A 120 -31.60 -10.25 11.18
N HIS A 121 -30.45 -9.64 10.95
CA HIS A 121 -29.43 -9.40 11.98
C HIS A 121 -29.23 -7.92 12.28
N VAL A 122 -29.11 -7.08 11.24
CA VAL A 122 -28.64 -5.69 11.38
C VAL A 122 -29.81 -4.72 11.60
N HIS A 123 -30.78 -4.69 10.70
CA HIS A 123 -31.94 -3.78 10.70
C HIS A 123 -32.75 -3.80 12.01
N PRO A 124 -33.01 -4.95 12.66
CA PRO A 124 -33.76 -4.98 13.92
C PRO A 124 -33.16 -4.10 15.04
N ARG A 125 -31.85 -3.84 15.01
CA ARG A 125 -31.18 -2.94 15.99
C ARG A 125 -31.49 -1.46 15.78
N TYR A 126 -31.95 -1.10 14.59
CA TYR A 126 -32.30 0.25 14.20
C TYR A 126 -33.82 0.44 14.03
N ALA A 127 -34.61 -0.58 14.35
CA ALA A 127 -36.06 -0.53 14.29
C ALA A 127 -36.58 0.62 15.17
N GLY A 128 -37.41 1.50 14.59
CA GLY A 128 -37.94 2.69 15.26
C GLY A 128 -37.07 3.95 15.18
N GLN A 129 -35.96 3.92 14.43
CA GLN A 129 -35.09 5.08 14.17
C GLN A 129 -35.02 5.44 12.67
N PRO A 130 -36.16 5.74 11.99
CA PRO A 130 -36.15 6.07 10.58
C PRO A 130 -35.31 7.31 10.28
N GLY A 131 -34.47 7.26 9.25
CA GLY A 131 -33.61 8.37 8.83
C GLY A 131 -32.40 8.62 9.73
N SER A 132 -32.10 7.76 10.72
CA SER A 132 -30.86 7.90 11.48
C SER A 132 -29.65 7.63 10.59
N VAL A 133 -28.56 8.32 10.88
CA VAL A 133 -27.32 8.14 10.12
C VAL A 133 -26.74 6.74 10.34
N GLU A 134 -26.97 6.15 11.51
CA GLU A 134 -26.57 4.77 11.81
C GLU A 134 -27.25 3.79 10.84
N LEU A 135 -28.54 4.01 10.60
CA LEU A 135 -29.36 3.18 9.71
C LEU A 135 -28.92 3.35 8.25
N VAL A 136 -28.62 4.58 7.81
CA VAL A 136 -28.12 4.85 6.45
C VAL A 136 -26.77 4.15 6.24
N HIS A 137 -25.84 4.27 7.17
CA HIS A 137 -24.55 3.59 7.09
C HIS A 137 -24.71 2.06 7.04
N ALA A 138 -25.53 1.51 7.93
CA ALA A 138 -25.82 0.07 7.93
C ALA A 138 -26.49 -0.39 6.62
N ALA A 139 -27.41 0.40 6.06
CA ALA A 139 -28.03 0.09 4.77
C ALA A 139 -26.99 0.10 3.63
N THR A 140 -26.13 1.12 3.57
CA THR A 140 -25.05 1.24 2.58
C THR A 140 -24.04 0.10 2.67
N ALA A 141 -23.69 -0.33 3.88
CA ALA A 141 -22.78 -1.47 4.15
C ALA A 141 -23.35 -2.85 3.78
N ASN A 142 -24.66 -2.91 3.46
CA ASN A 142 -25.35 -4.14 3.07
C ASN A 142 -26.06 -4.03 1.72
N SER A 143 -25.90 -2.90 1.02
CA SER A 143 -26.54 -2.65 -0.28
C SER A 143 -25.80 -3.37 -1.40
N LEU A 144 -26.54 -3.94 -2.35
CA LEU A 144 -25.97 -4.44 -3.60
C LEU A 144 -25.27 -3.30 -4.37
N GLY A 145 -25.80 -2.08 -4.31
CA GLY A 145 -25.30 -0.93 -5.08
C GLY A 145 -23.84 -0.57 -4.74
N THR A 146 -23.36 -0.93 -3.56
CA THR A 146 -22.00 -0.63 -3.08
C THR A 146 -21.02 -1.79 -3.23
N LEU A 147 -21.45 -2.94 -3.76
CA LEU A 147 -20.65 -4.15 -3.82
C LEU A 147 -19.38 -3.98 -4.67
N ALA A 148 -19.53 -3.57 -5.94
CA ALA A 148 -18.40 -3.35 -6.84
C ALA A 148 -17.55 -2.15 -6.39
N THR A 149 -18.20 -1.05 -5.99
CA THR A 149 -17.48 0.18 -5.61
C THR A 149 -16.69 0.02 -4.33
N ARG A 150 -17.13 -0.84 -3.40
CA ARG A 150 -16.32 -1.21 -2.22
C ARG A 150 -15.07 -1.98 -2.63
N VAL A 151 -15.18 -2.96 -3.53
CA VAL A 151 -13.99 -3.66 -4.06
C VAL A 151 -13.04 -2.69 -4.75
N SER A 152 -13.56 -1.77 -5.56
CA SER A 152 -12.76 -0.71 -6.19
C SER A 152 -12.06 0.18 -5.17
N TYR A 153 -12.78 0.65 -4.15
CA TYR A 153 -12.26 1.53 -3.11
C TYR A 153 -11.16 0.87 -2.28
N GLU A 154 -11.42 -0.34 -1.78
CA GLU A 154 -10.50 -1.06 -0.88
C GLU A 154 -9.22 -1.55 -1.56
N LEU A 155 -9.28 -1.75 -2.88
CA LEU A 155 -8.15 -2.26 -3.67
C LEU A 155 -7.52 -1.20 -4.59
N GLY A 156 -8.01 0.05 -4.55
CA GLY A 156 -7.49 1.14 -5.37
C GLY A 156 -7.69 0.98 -6.89
N LEU A 157 -8.81 0.36 -7.31
CA LEU A 157 -9.10 0.07 -8.72
C LEU A 157 -9.94 1.19 -9.35
N THR A 158 -9.51 1.73 -10.49
CA THR A 158 -10.00 3.01 -11.03
C THR A 158 -10.87 2.91 -12.28
N GLY A 159 -11.11 1.71 -12.82
CA GLY A 159 -11.96 1.51 -14.00
C GLY A 159 -13.46 1.44 -13.70
N PRO A 160 -14.28 1.05 -14.70
CA PRO A 160 -15.73 0.92 -14.53
C PRO A 160 -16.07 0.01 -13.34
N SER A 161 -16.92 0.46 -12.43
CA SER A 161 -17.30 -0.29 -11.22
C SER A 161 -18.81 -0.47 -11.17
N VAL A 162 -19.28 -1.69 -11.48
CA VAL A 162 -20.69 -1.97 -11.74
C VAL A 162 -21.19 -3.15 -10.92
N SER A 163 -22.22 -2.90 -10.12
CA SER A 163 -22.96 -3.91 -9.37
C SER A 163 -24.17 -4.41 -10.20
N LEU A 164 -24.29 -5.73 -10.40
CA LEU A 164 -25.29 -6.36 -11.28
C LEU A 164 -26.14 -7.39 -10.52
N GLN A 165 -27.43 -7.50 -10.90
CA GLN A 165 -28.34 -8.56 -10.43
C GLN A 165 -29.29 -8.99 -11.55
N THR A 166 -29.13 -10.23 -12.00
CA THR A 166 -30.03 -10.91 -12.95
C THR A 166 -30.45 -12.29 -12.42
N ALA A 167 -30.57 -12.40 -11.09
CA ALA A 167 -30.83 -13.65 -10.38
C ALA A 167 -29.77 -14.72 -10.68
N CYS A 168 -30.16 -15.91 -11.15
CA CYS A 168 -29.24 -17.03 -11.32
C CYS A 168 -28.21 -16.82 -12.44
N SER A 169 -28.42 -15.85 -13.35
CA SER A 169 -27.49 -15.50 -14.43
C SER A 169 -26.48 -14.42 -14.06
N THR A 170 -26.56 -13.84 -12.85
CA THR A 170 -25.77 -12.67 -12.43
C THR A 170 -24.28 -12.76 -12.74
N ALA A 171 -23.62 -13.84 -12.31
CA ALA A 171 -22.20 -14.02 -12.56
C ALA A 171 -21.82 -14.04 -14.05
N LEU A 172 -22.59 -14.74 -14.90
CA LEU A 172 -22.26 -14.83 -16.33
C LEU A 172 -22.58 -13.53 -17.08
N VAL A 173 -23.59 -12.78 -16.64
CA VAL A 173 -23.82 -11.42 -17.14
C VAL A 173 -22.68 -10.50 -16.74
N ALA A 174 -22.16 -10.59 -15.51
CA ALA A 174 -21.00 -9.80 -15.09
C ALA A 174 -19.74 -10.10 -15.93
N VAL A 175 -19.47 -11.37 -16.22
CA VAL A 175 -18.38 -11.78 -17.12
C VAL A 175 -18.62 -11.27 -18.54
N HIS A 176 -19.85 -11.38 -19.06
CA HIS A 176 -20.19 -10.86 -20.39
C HIS A 176 -19.93 -9.35 -20.48
N THR A 177 -20.42 -8.56 -19.52
CA THR A 177 -20.21 -7.10 -19.46
C THR A 177 -18.73 -6.77 -19.36
N ALA A 178 -17.97 -7.46 -18.51
CA ALA A 178 -16.52 -7.30 -18.42
C ALA A 178 -15.82 -7.57 -19.76
N CYS A 179 -16.21 -8.62 -20.48
CA CYS A 179 -15.68 -8.91 -21.82
C CYS A 179 -16.04 -7.80 -22.83
N GLN A 180 -17.24 -7.23 -22.77
CA GLN A 180 -17.62 -6.13 -23.67
C GLN A 180 -16.76 -4.89 -23.39
N ASP A 181 -16.60 -4.50 -22.13
CA ASP A 181 -15.81 -3.31 -21.78
C ASP A 181 -14.30 -3.48 -22.03
N LEU A 182 -13.77 -4.70 -21.92
CA LEU A 182 -12.41 -5.01 -22.38
C LEU A 182 -12.29 -4.85 -23.90
N LEU A 183 -13.24 -5.37 -24.69
CA LEU A 183 -13.20 -5.25 -26.15
C LEU A 183 -13.44 -3.81 -26.64
N ASP A 184 -14.18 -3.02 -25.87
CA ASP A 184 -14.40 -1.58 -26.09
C ASP A 184 -13.24 -0.71 -25.56
N HIS A 185 -12.18 -1.31 -24.99
CA HIS A 185 -11.04 -0.62 -24.38
C HIS A 185 -11.43 0.38 -23.27
N ARG A 186 -12.52 0.13 -22.54
CA ARG A 186 -12.89 0.92 -21.33
C ARG A 186 -12.09 0.54 -20.10
N CYS A 187 -11.45 -0.63 -20.13
CA CYS A 187 -10.50 -1.10 -19.14
C CYS A 187 -9.46 -2.02 -19.80
N ASP A 188 -8.33 -2.21 -19.12
CA ASP A 188 -7.24 -3.09 -19.59
C ASP A 188 -7.31 -4.46 -18.92
N THR A 189 -7.75 -4.45 -17.67
CA THR A 189 -8.01 -5.65 -16.87
C THR A 189 -9.37 -5.52 -16.22
N ALA A 190 -10.13 -6.62 -16.16
CA ALA A 190 -11.44 -6.65 -15.54
C ALA A 190 -11.54 -7.76 -14.49
N LEU A 191 -12.04 -7.41 -13.31
CA LEU A 191 -12.42 -8.35 -12.27
C LEU A 191 -13.93 -8.60 -12.37
N ALA A 192 -14.33 -9.84 -12.67
CA ALA A 192 -15.72 -10.27 -12.60
C ALA A 192 -15.92 -11.21 -11.41
N ALA A 193 -16.84 -10.88 -10.51
CA ALA A 193 -17.02 -11.62 -9.27
C ALA A 193 -18.50 -11.75 -8.89
N ALA A 194 -18.84 -12.84 -8.19
CA ALA A 194 -20.18 -13.03 -7.68
C ALA A 194 -20.20 -13.80 -6.36
N VAL A 195 -21.15 -13.44 -5.49
CA VAL A 195 -21.34 -14.05 -4.17
C VAL A 195 -22.82 -14.32 -3.90
N SER A 196 -23.12 -15.39 -3.18
CA SER A 196 -24.46 -15.64 -2.64
C SER A 196 -24.32 -16.41 -1.36
N LEU A 197 -24.75 -15.83 -0.24
CA LEU A 197 -24.69 -16.46 1.08
C LEU A 197 -26.07 -16.43 1.73
N ASN A 198 -26.40 -17.49 2.46
CA ASN A 198 -27.62 -17.58 3.26
C ASN A 198 -27.27 -17.81 4.75
N PRO A 199 -27.19 -16.75 5.58
CA PRO A 199 -26.96 -16.85 7.02
C PRO A 199 -27.94 -17.77 7.76
N SER A 200 -29.12 -18.01 7.18
CA SER A 200 -30.16 -18.88 7.74
C SER A 200 -30.19 -20.28 7.12
N ALA A 201 -29.15 -20.71 6.40
CA ALA A 201 -29.14 -22.00 5.71
C ALA A 201 -29.38 -23.21 6.64
N LEU A 202 -28.95 -23.11 7.89
CA LEU A 202 -29.14 -24.15 8.91
C LEU A 202 -30.61 -24.32 9.36
N LEU A 203 -31.49 -23.35 9.07
CA LEU A 203 -32.93 -23.49 9.34
C LEU A 203 -33.65 -24.37 8.30
N GLY A 204 -32.99 -24.74 7.21
CA GLY A 204 -33.60 -25.51 6.13
C GLY A 204 -34.70 -24.76 5.40
N TYR A 205 -35.59 -25.50 4.74
CA TYR A 205 -36.77 -24.96 4.06
C TYR A 205 -37.93 -25.95 4.11
N ARG A 206 -39.16 -25.44 3.97
CA ARG A 206 -40.35 -26.29 3.93
C ARG A 206 -40.65 -26.71 2.50
N TYR A 207 -40.73 -28.01 2.27
CA TYR A 207 -41.10 -28.57 0.98
C TYR A 207 -42.55 -28.26 0.64
N VAL A 208 -42.76 -27.78 -0.58
CA VAL A 208 -44.09 -27.56 -1.14
C VAL A 208 -44.19 -28.46 -2.38
N PRO A 209 -45.20 -29.37 -2.45
CA PRO A 209 -45.44 -30.17 -3.64
C PRO A 209 -45.52 -29.31 -4.90
N ASP A 210 -44.82 -29.73 -5.95
CA ASP A 210 -44.69 -29.03 -7.24
C ASP A 210 -44.07 -27.62 -7.16
N GLY A 211 -43.46 -27.28 -6.02
CA GLY A 211 -42.60 -26.11 -5.85
C GLY A 211 -41.22 -26.28 -6.51
N PRO A 212 -40.38 -25.22 -6.48
CA PRO A 212 -39.07 -25.23 -7.11
C PRO A 212 -38.00 -26.00 -6.31
N PHE A 213 -38.21 -26.22 -5.01
CA PHE A 213 -37.23 -26.81 -4.12
C PHE A 213 -37.35 -28.33 -4.01
N SER A 214 -36.21 -28.99 -3.86
CA SER A 214 -36.11 -30.44 -3.75
C SER A 214 -36.82 -30.97 -2.48
N PRO A 215 -37.42 -32.17 -2.49
CA PRO A 215 -37.96 -32.81 -1.30
C PRO A 215 -36.88 -33.43 -0.38
N ASP A 216 -35.63 -33.56 -0.84
CA ASP A 216 -34.56 -34.24 -0.10
C ASP A 216 -33.26 -33.41 0.01
N GLY A 217 -33.26 -32.18 -0.50
CA GLY A 217 -32.09 -31.31 -0.48
C GLY A 217 -30.98 -31.68 -1.46
N HIS A 218 -31.24 -32.58 -2.42
CA HIS A 218 -30.30 -32.90 -3.51
C HIS A 218 -30.76 -32.32 -4.86
N CYS A 219 -29.80 -31.86 -5.66
CA CYS A 219 -30.02 -31.49 -7.07
C CYS A 219 -29.72 -32.70 -7.96
N ARG A 220 -30.76 -33.33 -8.53
CA ARG A 220 -30.64 -34.52 -9.41
C ARG A 220 -30.78 -34.14 -10.89
N ALA A 221 -29.86 -33.28 -11.38
CA ALA A 221 -29.97 -32.72 -12.72
C ALA A 221 -30.04 -33.82 -13.80
N PHE A 222 -31.03 -33.70 -14.69
CA PHE A 222 -31.33 -34.58 -15.82
C PHE A 222 -31.79 -36.00 -15.47
N ALA A 223 -31.87 -36.36 -14.19
CA ALA A 223 -32.29 -37.68 -13.75
C ALA A 223 -33.82 -37.86 -13.84
N ALA A 224 -34.29 -39.11 -13.90
CA ALA A 224 -35.71 -39.45 -13.95
C ALA A 224 -36.50 -39.02 -12.71
N ASP A 225 -35.81 -38.90 -11.57
CA ASP A 225 -36.34 -38.49 -10.27
C ASP A 225 -35.96 -37.04 -9.91
N ALA A 226 -35.59 -36.22 -10.91
CA ALA A 226 -35.40 -34.78 -10.74
C ALA A 226 -36.68 -34.13 -10.16
N ALA A 227 -36.58 -33.58 -8.94
CA ALA A 227 -37.74 -33.14 -8.17
C ALA A 227 -37.65 -31.70 -7.64
N GLY A 228 -36.62 -30.95 -8.01
CA GLY A 228 -36.40 -29.57 -7.58
C GLY A 228 -34.92 -29.26 -7.29
N THR A 229 -34.64 -27.99 -7.02
CA THR A 229 -33.29 -27.51 -6.68
C THR A 229 -33.06 -27.51 -5.17
N ALA A 230 -31.81 -27.64 -4.75
CA ALA A 230 -31.36 -27.36 -3.39
C ALA A 230 -30.51 -26.08 -3.39
N SER A 231 -30.62 -25.28 -2.34
CA SER A 231 -29.84 -24.04 -2.19
C SER A 231 -28.40 -24.34 -1.76
N GLY A 232 -27.47 -23.47 -2.13
CA GLY A 232 -26.12 -23.48 -1.58
C GLY A 232 -25.52 -22.08 -1.51
N ASP A 233 -24.39 -21.97 -0.81
CA ASP A 233 -23.62 -20.74 -0.66
C ASP A 233 -22.33 -20.78 -1.48
N GLY A 234 -21.85 -19.63 -1.92
CA GLY A 234 -20.51 -19.55 -2.49
C GLY A 234 -20.12 -18.18 -3.01
N VAL A 235 -18.83 -18.05 -3.29
CA VAL A 235 -18.21 -16.86 -3.85
C VAL A 235 -17.13 -17.26 -4.86
N GLY A 236 -17.02 -16.50 -5.94
CA GLY A 236 -15.95 -16.68 -6.92
C GLY A 236 -15.62 -15.39 -7.65
N ALA A 237 -14.37 -15.28 -8.09
CA ALA A 237 -13.87 -14.15 -8.86
C ALA A 237 -12.90 -14.61 -9.95
N VAL A 238 -12.99 -13.99 -11.12
CA VAL A 238 -12.09 -14.19 -12.26
C VAL A 238 -11.52 -12.86 -12.72
N VAL A 239 -10.26 -12.88 -13.14
CA VAL A 239 -9.57 -11.74 -13.75
C VAL A 239 -9.48 -12.00 -15.25
N LEU A 240 -9.86 -11.01 -16.04
CA LEU A 240 -10.00 -11.08 -17.49
C LEU A 240 -9.16 -9.98 -18.13
N LYS A 241 -8.48 -10.33 -19.22
CA LYS A 241 -7.76 -9.41 -20.11
C LYS A 241 -8.04 -9.81 -21.55
N ARG A 242 -7.84 -8.88 -22.48
CA ARG A 242 -7.79 -9.24 -23.91
C ARG A 242 -6.66 -10.24 -24.11
N LEU A 243 -6.87 -11.26 -24.95
CA LEU A 243 -5.89 -12.34 -25.13
C LEU A 243 -4.55 -11.83 -25.65
N GLU A 244 -4.57 -10.84 -26.52
CA GLU A 244 -3.35 -10.21 -27.07
C GLU A 244 -2.52 -9.51 -25.98
N ASP A 245 -3.17 -8.78 -25.07
CA ASP A 245 -2.50 -8.11 -23.95
C ASP A 245 -1.96 -9.12 -22.95
N ALA A 246 -2.75 -10.16 -22.62
CA ALA A 246 -2.29 -11.23 -21.74
C ALA A 246 -1.05 -11.94 -22.30
N LEU A 247 -0.97 -12.13 -23.62
CA LEU A 247 0.21 -12.70 -24.28
C LEU A 247 1.39 -11.72 -24.30
N ALA A 248 1.14 -10.43 -24.50
CA ALA A 248 2.15 -9.38 -24.51
C ALA A 248 2.80 -9.21 -23.12
N ASP A 249 1.99 -9.26 -22.08
CA ASP A 249 2.43 -9.09 -20.68
C ASP A 249 3.03 -10.38 -20.10
N GLY A 250 2.94 -11.50 -20.83
CA GLY A 250 3.45 -12.79 -20.37
C GLY A 250 2.59 -13.44 -19.28
N ASP A 251 1.31 -13.06 -19.21
CA ASP A 251 0.37 -13.54 -18.21
C ASP A 251 0.11 -15.04 -18.34
N ARG A 252 -0.21 -15.67 -17.21
CA ARG A 252 -0.67 -17.05 -17.19
C ARG A 252 -2.14 -17.15 -17.60
N ILE A 253 -2.37 -17.52 -18.86
CA ILE A 253 -3.71 -17.74 -19.40
C ILE A 253 -4.22 -19.13 -18.95
N ARG A 254 -5.33 -19.15 -18.21
CA ARG A 254 -6.00 -20.41 -17.77
C ARG A 254 -7.00 -20.95 -18.81
N ALA A 255 -7.75 -20.06 -19.45
CA ALA A 255 -8.70 -20.36 -20.52
C ALA A 255 -9.02 -19.08 -21.32
N VAL A 256 -9.68 -19.22 -22.46
CA VAL A 256 -10.10 -18.10 -23.31
C VAL A 256 -11.62 -18.07 -23.42
N VAL A 257 -12.25 -16.93 -23.12
CA VAL A 257 -13.66 -16.69 -23.44
C VAL A 257 -13.75 -16.35 -24.93
N ARG A 258 -14.23 -17.30 -25.74
CA ARG A 258 -14.30 -17.15 -27.20
C ARG A 258 -15.51 -16.36 -27.67
N GLY A 259 -16.61 -16.44 -26.93
CA GLY A 259 -17.83 -15.71 -27.22
C GLY A 259 -18.81 -15.81 -26.05
N SER A 260 -19.66 -14.81 -25.91
CA SER A 260 -20.68 -14.77 -24.86
C SER A 260 -21.89 -13.99 -25.33
N ALA A 261 -23.10 -14.42 -24.97
CA ALA A 261 -24.31 -13.71 -25.32
C ALA A 261 -25.27 -13.65 -24.13
N VAL A 262 -26.07 -12.59 -24.08
CA VAL A 262 -27.14 -12.37 -23.10
C VAL A 262 -28.42 -11.96 -23.82
N ASN A 263 -29.56 -12.52 -23.44
CA ASN A 263 -30.88 -12.09 -23.93
C ASN A 263 -31.95 -12.15 -22.82
N ASN A 264 -33.22 -11.89 -23.18
CA ASN A 264 -34.35 -12.10 -22.27
C ASN A 264 -35.54 -12.82 -22.95
N ASP A 265 -36.16 -13.75 -22.24
CA ASP A 265 -37.32 -14.52 -22.72
C ASP A 265 -38.54 -13.65 -23.05
N GLY A 266 -38.69 -12.46 -22.45
CA GLY A 266 -39.83 -11.58 -22.65
C GLY A 266 -41.15 -12.28 -22.31
N ARG A 267 -42.17 -12.12 -23.18
CA ARG A 267 -43.49 -12.77 -23.07
C ARG A 267 -43.58 -14.16 -23.71
N ARG A 268 -42.47 -14.74 -24.17
CA ARG A 268 -42.44 -16.06 -24.84
C ARG A 268 -42.70 -17.23 -23.89
N LYS A 269 -42.60 -16.99 -22.59
CA LYS A 269 -42.81 -17.94 -21.50
C LYS A 269 -44.23 -17.88 -20.95
N VAL A 270 -44.73 -19.02 -20.45
CA VAL A 270 -46.10 -19.17 -19.93
C VAL A 270 -46.37 -18.45 -18.60
N GLY A 271 -45.31 -18.01 -17.92
CA GLY A 271 -45.38 -17.26 -16.67
C GLY A 271 -44.04 -16.61 -16.34
N PHE A 272 -44.01 -15.69 -15.39
CA PHE A 272 -42.80 -14.91 -15.06
C PHE A 272 -41.58 -15.79 -14.70
N SER A 273 -41.81 -16.87 -13.97
CA SER A 273 -40.79 -17.81 -13.51
C SER A 273 -40.51 -18.99 -14.45
N ALA A 274 -41.28 -19.14 -15.53
CA ALA A 274 -41.12 -20.26 -16.46
C ALA A 274 -39.98 -19.98 -17.45
N PRO A 275 -39.15 -20.96 -17.82
CA PRO A 275 -38.14 -20.78 -18.88
C PRO A 275 -38.77 -20.78 -20.28
N SER A 276 -38.04 -20.26 -21.27
CA SER A 276 -38.41 -20.35 -22.69
C SER A 276 -37.36 -21.11 -23.51
N ALA A 277 -37.77 -22.21 -24.15
CA ALA A 277 -36.87 -22.96 -25.04
C ALA A 277 -36.32 -22.07 -26.17
N ALA A 278 -37.18 -21.27 -26.81
CA ALA A 278 -36.78 -20.38 -27.90
C ALA A 278 -35.75 -19.33 -27.46
N GLY A 279 -35.92 -18.73 -26.26
CA GLY A 279 -34.98 -17.75 -25.73
C GLY A 279 -33.61 -18.38 -25.43
N GLN A 280 -33.61 -19.60 -24.90
CA GLN A 280 -32.39 -20.37 -24.65
C GLN A 280 -31.69 -20.80 -25.96
N THR A 281 -32.45 -21.25 -26.97
CA THR A 281 -31.89 -21.58 -28.30
C THR A 281 -31.21 -20.36 -28.92
N GLU A 282 -31.87 -19.20 -28.89
CA GLU A 282 -31.33 -17.95 -29.46
C GLU A 282 -30.03 -17.50 -28.80
N VAL A 283 -29.94 -17.54 -27.46
CA VAL A 283 -28.71 -17.10 -26.77
C VAL A 283 -27.53 -18.04 -27.05
N VAL A 284 -27.79 -19.35 -27.16
CA VAL A 284 -26.77 -20.35 -27.53
C VAL A 284 -26.27 -20.07 -28.95
N LEU A 285 -27.17 -19.86 -29.90
CA LEU A 285 -26.82 -19.56 -31.29
C LEU A 285 -26.07 -18.24 -31.43
N ALA A 286 -26.47 -17.19 -30.69
CA ALA A 286 -25.80 -15.89 -30.70
C ALA A 286 -24.35 -16.00 -30.20
N ALA A 287 -24.12 -16.70 -29.10
CA ALA A 287 -22.77 -16.92 -28.57
C ALA A 287 -21.91 -17.78 -29.50
N GLN A 288 -22.47 -18.84 -30.10
CA GLN A 288 -21.78 -19.66 -31.11
C GLN A 288 -21.38 -18.85 -32.34
N ALA A 289 -22.28 -17.99 -32.83
CA ALA A 289 -22.02 -17.10 -33.95
C ALA A 289 -20.90 -16.09 -33.61
N GLN A 290 -20.97 -15.45 -32.44
CA GLN A 290 -19.93 -14.53 -31.97
C GLN A 290 -18.58 -15.22 -31.79
N ALA A 291 -18.55 -16.44 -31.26
CA ALA A 291 -17.33 -17.22 -31.09
C ALA A 291 -16.76 -17.75 -32.42
N MET A 292 -17.59 -17.79 -33.48
CA MET A 292 -17.35 -18.53 -34.72
C MET A 292 -16.98 -20.00 -34.47
N VAL A 293 -17.72 -20.65 -33.57
CA VAL A 293 -17.46 -22.04 -33.11
C VAL A 293 -18.57 -22.97 -33.56
N ASP A 294 -18.18 -24.07 -34.23
CA ASP A 294 -19.06 -25.19 -34.54
C ASP A 294 -19.39 -25.99 -33.27
N ALA A 295 -20.67 -26.29 -33.03
CA ALA A 295 -21.10 -26.98 -31.81
C ALA A 295 -20.54 -28.41 -31.71
N GLY A 296 -20.20 -29.03 -32.83
CA GLY A 296 -19.52 -30.32 -32.94
C GLY A 296 -18.13 -30.35 -32.30
N THR A 297 -17.55 -29.19 -32.00
CA THR A 297 -16.25 -29.05 -31.33
C THR A 297 -16.36 -28.81 -29.82
N ILE A 298 -17.56 -28.55 -29.31
CA ILE A 298 -17.80 -28.37 -27.87
C ILE A 298 -17.87 -29.76 -27.22
N GLY A 299 -16.95 -30.01 -26.28
CA GLY A 299 -16.83 -31.31 -25.61
C GLY A 299 -17.58 -31.41 -24.28
N LEU A 300 -17.86 -30.26 -23.65
CA LEU A 300 -18.53 -30.15 -22.36
C LEU A 300 -19.53 -29.00 -22.38
N VAL A 301 -20.76 -29.24 -21.93
CA VAL A 301 -21.71 -28.21 -21.54
C VAL A 301 -21.89 -28.27 -20.02
N GLU A 302 -21.48 -27.20 -19.35
CA GLU A 302 -21.85 -26.93 -17.96
C GLU A 302 -23.20 -26.20 -17.98
N ALA A 303 -24.25 -26.97 -17.72
CA ALA A 303 -25.62 -26.52 -17.85
C ALA A 303 -26.08 -25.65 -16.67
N HIS A 304 -27.22 -24.98 -16.85
CA HIS A 304 -27.95 -24.39 -15.75
C HIS A 304 -28.49 -25.49 -14.83
N GLY A 305 -29.08 -26.57 -15.37
CA GLY A 305 -29.29 -27.87 -14.72
C GLY A 305 -29.75 -27.79 -13.28
N THR A 306 -30.95 -27.23 -13.04
CA THR A 306 -31.52 -27.00 -11.70
C THR A 306 -32.26 -28.19 -11.13
N ALA A 307 -32.28 -29.32 -11.84
CA ALA A 307 -32.98 -30.54 -11.41
C ALA A 307 -34.50 -30.35 -11.28
N THR A 308 -35.06 -29.40 -12.02
CA THR A 308 -36.51 -29.16 -12.03
C THR A 308 -37.18 -29.99 -13.11
N ARG A 309 -38.36 -30.54 -12.82
CA ARG A 309 -39.10 -31.43 -13.74
C ARG A 309 -39.34 -30.81 -15.12
N LEU A 310 -39.54 -29.48 -15.17
CA LEU A 310 -39.81 -28.74 -16.40
C LEU A 310 -38.54 -28.09 -17.00
N GLY A 311 -37.64 -27.58 -16.17
CA GLY A 311 -36.48 -26.82 -16.64
C GLY A 311 -35.45 -27.68 -17.36
N ASP A 312 -35.13 -28.86 -16.82
CA ASP A 312 -34.10 -29.74 -17.40
C ASP A 312 -34.47 -30.20 -18.83
N PRO A 313 -35.70 -30.67 -19.12
CA PRO A 313 -36.08 -30.99 -20.50
C PRO A 313 -36.06 -29.79 -21.45
N ILE A 314 -36.47 -28.61 -20.99
CA ILE A 314 -36.47 -27.39 -21.82
C ILE A 314 -35.04 -26.99 -22.18
N GLU A 315 -34.12 -27.01 -21.22
CA GLU A 315 -32.72 -26.67 -21.44
C GLU A 315 -32.06 -27.63 -22.43
N VAL A 316 -32.24 -28.94 -22.26
CA VAL A 316 -31.63 -29.92 -23.17
C VAL A 316 -32.26 -29.86 -24.57
N ALA A 317 -33.56 -29.60 -24.68
CA ALA A 317 -34.23 -29.38 -25.96
C ALA A 317 -33.66 -28.15 -26.68
N ALA A 318 -33.53 -27.02 -26.00
CA ALA A 318 -32.99 -25.78 -26.56
C ALA A 318 -31.53 -25.93 -27.01
N LEU A 319 -30.69 -26.54 -26.15
CA LEU A 319 -29.31 -26.88 -26.51
C LEU A 319 -29.24 -27.82 -27.72
N THR A 320 -30.10 -28.84 -27.77
CA THR A 320 -30.13 -29.79 -28.90
C THR A 320 -30.51 -29.08 -30.19
N GLU A 321 -31.54 -28.23 -30.15
CA GLU A 321 -31.99 -27.45 -31.32
C GLU A 321 -30.89 -26.51 -31.84
N ALA A 322 -30.18 -25.82 -30.94
CA ALA A 322 -29.06 -24.97 -31.31
C ALA A 322 -27.88 -25.78 -31.89
N PHE A 323 -27.49 -26.88 -31.25
CA PHE A 323 -26.36 -27.71 -31.70
C PHE A 323 -26.62 -28.35 -33.06
N ARG A 324 -27.87 -28.74 -33.35
CA ARG A 324 -28.27 -29.32 -34.64
C ARG A 324 -28.13 -28.34 -35.82
N GLN A 325 -27.97 -27.04 -35.58
CA GLN A 325 -27.68 -26.09 -36.65
C GLN A 325 -26.29 -26.27 -37.27
N SER A 326 -25.36 -26.93 -36.57
CA SER A 326 -23.96 -27.07 -37.03
C SER A 326 -23.43 -28.51 -36.99
N THR A 327 -24.03 -29.42 -36.21
CA THR A 327 -23.54 -30.81 -36.12
C THR A 327 -24.64 -31.87 -36.04
N GLU A 328 -24.39 -33.01 -36.69
CA GLU A 328 -25.26 -34.18 -36.62
C GLU A 328 -24.81 -35.26 -35.61
N ARG A 329 -23.69 -35.04 -34.92
CA ARG A 329 -23.09 -36.00 -33.98
C ARG A 329 -24.05 -36.32 -32.82
N ARG A 330 -23.94 -37.52 -32.26
CA ARG A 330 -24.77 -38.02 -31.15
C ARG A 330 -23.89 -38.47 -29.98
N GLY A 331 -24.37 -38.26 -28.76
CA GLY A 331 -23.74 -38.72 -27.50
C GLY A 331 -22.27 -38.31 -27.29
N TYR A 332 -21.77 -37.29 -27.98
CA TYR A 332 -20.34 -36.93 -27.98
C TYR A 332 -20.01 -35.82 -26.98
N CYS A 333 -20.96 -34.94 -26.66
CA CYS A 333 -20.77 -33.82 -25.74
C CYS A 333 -21.18 -34.23 -24.33
N ALA A 334 -20.30 -34.05 -23.35
CA ALA A 334 -20.67 -34.21 -21.95
C ALA A 334 -21.62 -33.09 -21.52
N LEU A 335 -22.62 -33.42 -20.72
CA LEU A 335 -23.59 -32.49 -20.12
C LEU A 335 -23.56 -32.69 -18.61
N GLY A 336 -23.15 -31.67 -17.86
CA GLY A 336 -23.06 -31.72 -16.41
C GLY A 336 -23.61 -30.48 -15.73
N SER A 337 -23.77 -30.55 -14.42
CA SER A 337 -24.12 -29.40 -13.57
C SER A 337 -23.39 -29.48 -12.23
N VAL A 338 -22.65 -28.43 -11.88
CA VAL A 338 -21.96 -28.25 -10.60
C VAL A 338 -22.93 -28.27 -9.43
N LYS A 339 -24.22 -27.96 -9.68
CA LYS A 339 -25.26 -27.93 -8.64
C LYS A 339 -25.51 -29.29 -8.01
N THR A 340 -25.17 -30.36 -8.72
CA THR A 340 -25.23 -31.73 -8.18
C THR A 340 -24.20 -31.96 -7.05
N ASN A 341 -23.10 -31.20 -7.03
CA ASN A 341 -22.07 -31.25 -6.00
C ASN A 341 -22.37 -30.28 -4.85
N ILE A 342 -22.69 -29.03 -5.15
CA ILE A 342 -22.69 -27.93 -4.15
C ILE A 342 -24.02 -27.20 -3.99
N GLY A 343 -25.08 -27.67 -4.65
CA GLY A 343 -26.37 -26.97 -4.68
C GLY A 343 -26.37 -25.74 -5.61
N HIS A 344 -27.49 -25.04 -5.64
CA HIS A 344 -27.66 -23.84 -6.45
C HIS A 344 -27.25 -22.59 -5.67
N LEU A 345 -26.14 -21.98 -6.10
CA LEU A 345 -25.52 -20.83 -5.44
C LEU A 345 -26.14 -19.47 -5.80
N GLY A 346 -27.43 -19.41 -6.12
CA GLY A 346 -28.10 -18.16 -6.54
C GLY A 346 -27.32 -17.36 -7.59
N ALA A 347 -26.98 -16.11 -7.25
CA ALA A 347 -26.21 -15.19 -8.09
C ALA A 347 -24.78 -15.68 -8.42
N ALA A 348 -24.18 -16.50 -7.55
CA ALA A 348 -22.85 -17.08 -7.74
C ALA A 348 -22.87 -18.42 -8.51
N ALA A 349 -24.03 -18.92 -8.94
CA ALA A 349 -24.11 -20.21 -9.62
C ALA A 349 -23.31 -20.24 -10.94
N GLY A 350 -23.35 -19.14 -11.70
CA GLY A 350 -22.62 -19.01 -12.94
C GLY A 350 -21.09 -19.00 -12.75
N ILE A 351 -20.57 -18.36 -11.69
CA ILE A 351 -19.12 -18.29 -11.47
C ILE A 351 -18.57 -19.65 -11.02
N ALA A 352 -19.32 -20.42 -10.23
CA ALA A 352 -18.93 -21.77 -9.86
C ALA A 352 -18.88 -22.71 -11.08
N GLY A 353 -19.87 -22.61 -11.99
CA GLY A 353 -19.86 -23.34 -13.26
C GLY A 353 -18.69 -22.93 -14.15
N LEU A 354 -18.39 -21.63 -14.24
CA LEU A 354 -17.23 -21.09 -14.96
C LEU A 354 -15.91 -21.69 -14.45
N ILE A 355 -15.71 -21.63 -13.13
CA ILE A 355 -14.50 -22.16 -12.49
C ILE A 355 -14.38 -23.67 -12.71
N LYS A 356 -15.46 -24.44 -12.56
CA LYS A 356 -15.47 -25.88 -12.88
C LYS A 356 -15.06 -26.15 -14.32
N ALA A 357 -15.59 -25.40 -15.29
CA ALA A 357 -15.28 -25.58 -16.70
C ALA A 357 -13.81 -25.23 -17.01
N VAL A 358 -13.27 -24.17 -16.40
CA VAL A 358 -11.84 -23.81 -16.52
C VAL A 358 -10.96 -24.91 -15.93
N LEU A 359 -11.26 -25.40 -14.73
CA LEU A 359 -10.50 -26.48 -14.10
C LEU A 359 -10.56 -27.77 -14.95
N ALA A 360 -11.71 -28.10 -15.53
CA ALA A 360 -11.84 -29.24 -16.45
C ALA A 360 -10.95 -29.11 -17.71
N LEU A 361 -10.80 -27.89 -18.25
CA LEU A 361 -9.87 -27.61 -19.36
C LEU A 361 -8.41 -27.75 -18.92
N GLU A 362 -8.04 -27.19 -17.76
CA GLU A 362 -6.67 -27.24 -17.21
C GLU A 362 -6.23 -28.67 -16.90
N HIS A 363 -7.07 -29.44 -16.22
CA HIS A 363 -6.81 -30.84 -15.90
C HIS A 363 -7.05 -31.79 -17.07
N ARG A 364 -7.67 -31.31 -18.15
CA ARG A 364 -8.04 -32.10 -19.34
C ARG A 364 -8.88 -33.32 -18.97
N GLN A 365 -9.82 -33.14 -18.04
CA GLN A 365 -10.69 -34.17 -17.51
C GLN A 365 -12.11 -33.62 -17.31
N ILE A 366 -13.12 -34.48 -17.48
CA ILE A 366 -14.52 -34.14 -17.29
C ILE A 366 -15.01 -34.79 -15.98
N PRO A 367 -15.35 -34.00 -14.95
CA PRO A 367 -15.83 -34.55 -13.68
C PRO A 367 -17.25 -35.13 -13.80
N PRO A 368 -17.60 -36.12 -12.95
CA PRO A 368 -18.94 -36.70 -12.92
C PRO A 368 -20.01 -35.70 -12.51
N SER A 369 -21.22 -35.84 -13.06
CA SER A 369 -22.44 -35.22 -12.56
C SER A 369 -23.15 -36.20 -11.62
N LEU A 370 -23.45 -35.78 -10.40
CA LEU A 370 -23.94 -36.67 -9.36
C LEU A 370 -25.44 -36.95 -9.49
N HIS A 371 -25.88 -37.99 -8.78
CA HIS A 371 -27.29 -38.38 -8.64
C HIS A 371 -28.00 -38.78 -9.95
N PHE A 372 -27.25 -39.17 -10.98
CA PHE A 372 -27.79 -39.58 -12.27
C PHE A 372 -27.78 -41.12 -12.42
N GLU A 373 -28.83 -41.78 -11.93
CA GLU A 373 -28.97 -43.25 -12.07
C GLU A 373 -29.73 -43.66 -13.34
N ARG A 374 -30.82 -42.96 -13.64
CA ARG A 374 -31.67 -43.19 -14.83
C ARG A 374 -31.96 -41.87 -15.51
N PRO A 375 -31.89 -41.79 -16.84
CA PRO A 375 -32.18 -40.56 -17.58
C PRO A 375 -33.66 -40.16 -17.48
N ASN A 376 -33.94 -38.86 -17.45
CA ASN A 376 -35.29 -38.33 -17.54
C ASN A 376 -35.95 -38.73 -18.88
N PRO A 377 -37.12 -39.40 -18.87
CA PRO A 377 -37.77 -39.89 -20.08
C PRO A 377 -38.28 -38.77 -21.00
N LEU A 378 -38.35 -37.52 -20.52
CA LEU A 378 -38.68 -36.35 -21.32
C LEU A 378 -37.49 -35.82 -22.13
N ILE A 379 -36.29 -36.38 -21.94
CA ILE A 379 -35.07 -35.96 -22.62
C ILE A 379 -34.60 -37.06 -23.58
N ASP A 380 -34.51 -36.74 -24.88
CA ASP A 380 -34.00 -37.66 -25.88
C ASP A 380 -32.45 -37.67 -25.92
N PHE A 381 -31.83 -38.34 -24.95
CA PHE A 381 -30.38 -38.53 -24.94
C PHE A 381 -29.88 -39.44 -26.07
N ALA A 382 -30.70 -40.39 -26.54
CA ALA A 382 -30.29 -41.35 -27.57
C ALA A 382 -30.21 -40.71 -28.96
N GLY A 383 -31.13 -39.80 -29.28
CA GLY A 383 -31.13 -38.99 -30.49
C GLY A 383 -30.32 -37.70 -30.38
N GLY A 384 -30.04 -37.21 -29.17
CA GLY A 384 -29.34 -35.95 -28.91
C GLY A 384 -27.81 -36.00 -28.97
N PRO A 385 -27.14 -34.82 -28.96
CA PRO A 385 -25.68 -34.73 -28.95
C PRO A 385 -25.05 -35.02 -27.57
N PHE A 386 -25.87 -35.02 -26.50
CA PHE A 386 -25.41 -35.00 -25.11
C PHE A 386 -25.36 -36.39 -24.45
N ARG A 387 -24.45 -36.54 -23.49
CA ARG A 387 -24.44 -37.63 -22.49
C ARG A 387 -24.08 -37.07 -21.12
N VAL A 388 -24.57 -37.66 -20.04
CA VAL A 388 -24.23 -37.24 -18.66
C VAL A 388 -23.08 -38.13 -18.13
N PRO A 389 -21.90 -37.57 -17.80
CA PRO A 389 -20.79 -38.33 -17.25
C PRO A 389 -21.10 -38.73 -15.80
N THR A 390 -20.91 -40.00 -15.45
CA THR A 390 -21.13 -40.54 -14.09
C THR A 390 -19.84 -40.97 -13.38
N ALA A 391 -18.70 -40.88 -14.07
CA ALA A 391 -17.36 -41.04 -13.53
C ALA A 391 -16.43 -39.96 -14.09
N LEU A 392 -15.25 -39.79 -13.48
CA LEU A 392 -14.21 -38.92 -14.03
C LEU A 392 -13.71 -39.50 -15.36
N GLU A 393 -13.80 -38.71 -16.44
CA GLU A 393 -13.38 -39.10 -17.79
C GLU A 393 -12.17 -38.27 -18.24
N ASP A 394 -11.21 -38.90 -18.90
CA ASP A 394 -10.15 -38.16 -19.62
C ASP A 394 -10.77 -37.40 -20.80
N TRP A 395 -10.33 -36.16 -21.01
CA TRP A 395 -10.77 -35.32 -22.12
C TRP A 395 -9.64 -35.18 -23.14
N PRO A 396 -9.50 -36.08 -24.13
CA PRO A 396 -8.44 -35.98 -25.13
C PRO A 396 -8.68 -34.84 -26.13
N ALA A 397 -7.60 -34.31 -26.72
CA ALA A 397 -7.68 -33.34 -27.80
C ALA A 397 -8.19 -34.02 -29.08
N ALA A 398 -9.05 -33.35 -29.84
CA ALA A 398 -9.76 -33.93 -30.98
C ALA A 398 -9.49 -33.18 -32.31
N GLY A 399 -8.23 -32.79 -32.56
CA GLY A 399 -7.84 -32.04 -33.76
C GLY A 399 -8.27 -30.56 -33.76
N HIS A 400 -8.91 -30.12 -32.68
CA HIS A 400 -9.25 -28.74 -32.36
C HIS A 400 -9.02 -28.51 -30.85
N PRO A 401 -8.89 -27.24 -30.41
CA PRO A 401 -8.84 -26.93 -28.98
C PRO A 401 -10.04 -27.49 -28.23
N ARG A 402 -9.85 -27.93 -26.98
CA ARG A 402 -10.95 -28.30 -26.08
C ARG A 402 -11.83 -27.08 -25.82
N ARG A 403 -13.14 -27.27 -25.91
CA ARG A 403 -14.12 -26.20 -25.71
C ARG A 403 -15.22 -26.64 -24.76
N ALA A 404 -15.53 -25.77 -23.81
CA ALA A 404 -16.68 -25.90 -22.92
C ALA A 404 -17.70 -24.81 -23.22
N ALA A 405 -18.99 -25.08 -23.03
CA ALA A 405 -20.02 -24.07 -23.05
C ALA A 405 -20.75 -24.01 -21.70
N LEU A 406 -21.27 -22.84 -21.33
CA LEU A 406 -21.88 -22.59 -20.03
C LEU A 406 -23.23 -21.93 -20.16
N ASN A 407 -24.23 -22.43 -19.43
CA ASN A 407 -25.56 -21.84 -19.34
C ASN A 407 -25.81 -21.26 -17.94
N ALA A 408 -26.39 -20.06 -17.90
CA ALA A 408 -27.06 -19.58 -16.69
C ALA A 408 -28.35 -18.83 -17.04
N PHE A 409 -29.47 -19.27 -16.47
CA PHE A 409 -30.79 -18.75 -16.77
C PHE A 409 -31.42 -18.17 -15.50
N GLY A 410 -31.60 -16.86 -15.46
CA GLY A 410 -32.20 -16.16 -14.33
C GLY A 410 -33.73 -16.27 -14.32
N ILE A 411 -34.31 -16.37 -13.12
CA ILE A 411 -35.75 -16.18 -12.95
C ILE A 411 -36.15 -14.78 -13.47
N GLY A 412 -37.26 -14.69 -14.19
CA GLY A 412 -37.61 -13.49 -14.98
C GLY A 412 -37.16 -13.56 -16.44
N GLY A 413 -36.26 -14.50 -16.77
CA GLY A 413 -35.95 -14.93 -18.13
C GLY A 413 -34.71 -14.30 -18.75
N THR A 414 -33.80 -13.69 -17.98
CA THR A 414 -32.50 -13.26 -18.49
C THR A 414 -31.61 -14.48 -18.67
N ASN A 415 -31.17 -14.76 -19.90
CA ASN A 415 -30.35 -15.92 -20.21
C ASN A 415 -28.94 -15.46 -20.57
N ALA A 416 -27.93 -16.19 -20.12
CA ALA A 416 -26.54 -16.00 -20.50
C ALA A 416 -25.93 -17.32 -20.99
N HIS A 417 -25.17 -17.25 -22.09
CA HIS A 417 -24.40 -18.37 -22.64
C HIS A 417 -22.96 -17.94 -22.92
N LEU A 418 -21.98 -18.74 -22.47
CA LEU A 418 -20.56 -18.50 -22.71
C LEU A 418 -19.91 -19.72 -23.40
N ILE A 419 -18.95 -19.47 -24.28
CA ILE A 419 -18.07 -20.49 -24.86
C ILE A 419 -16.64 -20.24 -24.40
N LEU A 420 -16.05 -21.24 -23.75
CA LEU A 420 -14.65 -21.28 -23.36
C LEU A 420 -13.85 -22.16 -24.29
N GLU A 421 -12.57 -21.82 -24.45
CA GLU A 421 -11.56 -22.61 -25.12
C GLU A 421 -10.35 -22.80 -24.19
N GLU A 422 -9.67 -23.95 -24.29
CA GLU A 422 -8.42 -24.18 -23.57
C GLU A 422 -7.38 -23.10 -23.91
N ALA A 423 -6.52 -22.77 -22.94
CA ALA A 423 -5.46 -21.80 -23.14
C ALA A 423 -4.56 -22.18 -24.34
N PRO A 424 -4.04 -21.19 -25.11
CA PRO A 424 -3.08 -21.45 -26.17
C PRO A 424 -1.91 -22.29 -25.66
N ALA A 425 -1.44 -23.23 -26.48
CA ALA A 425 -0.27 -24.01 -26.11
C ALA A 425 0.93 -23.06 -25.91
N PRO A 426 1.66 -23.16 -24.78
CA PRO A 426 2.88 -22.38 -24.62
C PRO A 426 3.83 -22.70 -25.78
N ALA A 427 4.55 -21.68 -26.26
CA ALA A 427 5.60 -21.91 -27.24
C ALA A 427 6.57 -22.98 -26.72
N PRO A 428 7.03 -23.93 -27.56
CA PRO A 428 7.95 -24.97 -27.12
C PRO A 428 9.23 -24.31 -26.61
N ALA A 429 9.37 -24.28 -25.29
CA ALA A 429 10.52 -23.68 -24.66
C ALA A 429 11.70 -24.66 -24.68
N PRO A 430 12.94 -24.18 -24.83
CA PRO A 430 14.11 -25.03 -24.80
C PRO A 430 14.18 -25.81 -23.47
N PRO A 431 14.71 -27.05 -23.48
CA PRO A 431 14.94 -27.81 -22.26
C PRO A 431 15.76 -26.98 -21.28
N ARG A 432 15.26 -26.77 -20.07
CA ARG A 432 15.99 -26.08 -19.01
C ARG A 432 17.02 -27.02 -18.41
N ALA A 433 18.20 -26.47 -18.10
CA ALA A 433 19.19 -27.20 -17.34
C ALA A 433 18.62 -27.62 -15.97
N PRO A 434 19.11 -28.71 -15.37
CA PRO A 434 18.84 -29.03 -13.97
C PRO A 434 19.15 -27.83 -13.07
N GLU A 435 18.48 -27.74 -11.93
CA GLU A 435 18.85 -26.77 -10.90
C GLU A 435 20.33 -27.01 -10.51
N ASP A 436 21.12 -25.94 -10.52
CA ASP A 436 22.57 -25.99 -10.30
C ASP A 436 22.94 -26.05 -8.81
N GLY A 437 21.95 -26.09 -7.92
CA GLY A 437 22.12 -26.05 -6.47
C GLY A 437 22.54 -24.68 -5.94
N SER A 438 22.34 -23.61 -6.73
CA SER A 438 22.47 -22.24 -6.25
C SER A 438 21.50 -21.98 -5.11
N ARG A 439 21.95 -21.22 -4.10
CA ARG A 439 21.12 -20.86 -2.96
C ARG A 439 20.27 -19.64 -3.34
N LEU A 440 18.96 -19.83 -3.33
CA LEU A 440 17.97 -18.82 -3.70
C LEU A 440 17.42 -18.13 -2.46
N VAL A 441 16.99 -16.87 -2.63
CA VAL A 441 16.27 -16.11 -1.61
C VAL A 441 14.78 -16.18 -1.91
N LEU A 442 13.98 -16.67 -0.95
CA LEU A 442 12.52 -16.75 -1.01
C LEU A 442 11.93 -15.62 -0.15
N PRO A 443 11.47 -14.51 -0.74
CA PRO A 443 10.87 -13.40 -0.01
C PRO A 443 9.41 -13.71 0.35
N LEU A 444 9.03 -13.40 1.59
CA LEU A 444 7.68 -13.49 2.11
C LEU A 444 7.32 -12.19 2.82
N SER A 445 6.10 -11.71 2.61
CA SER A 445 5.61 -10.51 3.26
C SER A 445 4.16 -10.68 3.75
N ALA A 446 3.80 -9.94 4.79
CA ALA A 446 2.42 -9.84 5.27
C ALA A 446 2.14 -8.52 5.99
N ARG A 447 0.86 -8.22 6.28
CA ARG A 447 0.50 -7.03 7.08
C ARG A 447 0.69 -7.20 8.58
N THR A 448 0.78 -8.44 9.07
CA THR A 448 1.00 -8.77 10.48
C THR A 448 2.04 -9.88 10.63
N ALA A 449 2.60 -10.02 11.84
CA ALA A 449 3.56 -11.09 12.13
C ALA A 449 2.95 -12.49 12.09
N GLY A 450 1.65 -12.65 12.41
CA GLY A 450 1.01 -13.97 12.38
C GLY A 450 0.51 -14.36 11.00
N ALA A 451 0.07 -13.40 10.17
CA ALA A 451 -0.18 -13.63 8.74
C ALA A 451 1.11 -14.09 8.04
N LEU A 452 2.26 -13.50 8.38
CA LEU A 452 3.56 -13.89 7.82
C LEU A 452 3.93 -15.35 8.15
N ARG A 453 3.70 -15.79 9.39
CA ARG A 453 3.90 -17.20 9.78
C ARG A 453 2.96 -18.13 9.03
N SER A 454 1.69 -17.73 8.91
CA SER A 454 0.68 -18.50 8.18
C SER A 454 1.01 -18.59 6.69
N GLN A 455 1.59 -17.54 6.11
CA GLN A 455 2.05 -17.52 4.73
C GLN A 455 3.25 -18.46 4.51
N ALA A 456 4.22 -18.47 5.43
CA ALA A 456 5.37 -19.39 5.37
C ALA A 456 4.92 -20.85 5.41
N GLU A 457 3.97 -21.17 6.30
CA GLU A 457 3.38 -22.50 6.42
C GLU A 457 2.54 -22.87 5.18
N ALA A 458 1.78 -21.92 4.61
CA ALA A 458 1.03 -22.14 3.37
C ALA A 458 1.96 -22.46 2.20
N LEU A 459 3.10 -21.75 2.08
CA LEU A 459 4.13 -22.03 1.07
C LEU A 459 4.78 -23.40 1.30
N ALA A 460 5.07 -23.76 2.55
CA ALA A 460 5.61 -25.09 2.86
C ALA A 460 4.67 -26.21 2.41
N ARG A 461 3.37 -26.13 2.76
CA ARG A 461 2.36 -27.10 2.32
C ARG A 461 2.18 -27.14 0.81
N HIS A 462 2.29 -26.00 0.14
CA HIS A 462 2.21 -25.92 -1.31
C HIS A 462 3.38 -26.66 -1.97
N LEU A 463 4.61 -26.39 -1.51
CA LEU A 463 5.80 -27.10 -1.97
C LEU A 463 5.70 -28.60 -1.71
N GLU A 464 5.13 -29.05 -0.59
CA GLU A 464 4.93 -30.47 -0.30
C GLU A 464 3.97 -31.16 -1.29
N ARG A 465 2.84 -30.52 -1.60
CA ARG A 465 1.85 -31.04 -2.55
C ARG A 465 2.34 -31.03 -3.99
N ARG A 466 3.32 -30.18 -4.32
CA ARG A 466 3.82 -29.97 -5.67
C ARG A 466 5.33 -30.24 -5.79
N PRO A 467 5.76 -31.52 -5.72
CA PRO A 467 7.16 -31.90 -5.87
C PRO A 467 7.74 -31.61 -7.26
N ASP A 468 6.90 -31.29 -8.24
CA ASP A 468 7.25 -30.90 -9.61
C ASP A 468 7.72 -29.45 -9.73
N LEU A 469 7.45 -28.59 -8.74
CA LEU A 469 7.86 -27.19 -8.77
C LEU A 469 9.36 -27.04 -8.54
N ARG A 470 10.00 -26.28 -9.43
CA ARG A 470 11.39 -25.86 -9.28
C ARG A 470 11.47 -24.67 -8.33
N LEU A 471 12.54 -24.61 -7.55
CA LEU A 471 12.73 -23.57 -6.55
C LEU A 471 13.04 -22.21 -7.18
N ASP A 472 13.71 -22.19 -8.33
CA ASP A 472 14.00 -20.98 -9.11
C ASP A 472 12.71 -20.28 -9.60
N ASP A 473 11.72 -21.04 -10.05
CA ASP A 473 10.41 -20.54 -10.45
C ASP A 473 9.62 -19.99 -9.26
N VAL A 474 9.68 -20.65 -8.10
CA VAL A 474 9.04 -20.18 -6.86
C VAL A 474 9.68 -18.88 -6.37
N ALA A 475 11.01 -18.80 -6.34
CA ALA A 475 11.75 -17.59 -5.96
C ALA A 475 11.43 -16.42 -6.89
N HIS A 476 11.30 -16.69 -8.20
CA HIS A 476 10.93 -15.68 -9.18
C HIS A 476 9.50 -15.15 -8.91
N SER A 477 8.52 -16.04 -8.79
CA SER A 477 7.11 -15.68 -8.61
C SER A 477 6.86 -14.92 -7.29
N LEU A 478 7.56 -15.30 -6.21
CA LEU A 478 7.48 -14.58 -4.93
C LEU A 478 8.01 -13.14 -5.01
N ARG A 479 8.92 -12.86 -5.95
CA ARG A 479 9.48 -11.53 -6.13
C ARG A 479 8.64 -10.68 -7.09
N THR A 480 8.10 -11.28 -8.16
CA THR A 480 7.43 -10.54 -9.22
C THR A 480 5.93 -10.39 -8.99
N ASP A 481 5.28 -11.39 -8.40
CA ASP A 481 3.81 -11.50 -8.39
C ASP A 481 3.20 -11.21 -7.00
N ARG A 482 4.04 -10.85 -6.02
CA ARG A 482 3.63 -10.61 -4.64
C ARG A 482 4.10 -9.23 -4.16
N PRO A 483 3.24 -8.47 -3.45
CA PRO A 483 3.62 -7.17 -2.91
C PRO A 483 4.62 -7.31 -1.76
N ALA A 484 5.47 -6.30 -1.55
CA ALA A 484 6.39 -6.23 -0.42
C ALA A 484 5.74 -5.53 0.80
N LEU A 485 4.86 -6.25 1.50
CA LEU A 485 4.14 -5.75 2.68
C LEU A 485 5.07 -5.51 3.89
N ARG A 486 4.52 -4.89 4.94
CA ARG A 486 5.26 -4.38 6.12
C ARG A 486 6.06 -5.42 6.89
N HIS A 487 5.47 -6.57 7.19
CA HIS A 487 6.16 -7.65 7.90
C HIS A 487 6.84 -8.54 6.88
N ARG A 488 8.17 -8.60 6.92
CA ARG A 488 8.97 -9.29 5.91
C ARG A 488 9.82 -10.38 6.52
N LEU A 489 9.99 -11.46 5.76
CA LEU A 489 10.81 -12.61 6.09
C LEU A 489 11.46 -13.11 4.80
N THR A 490 12.71 -13.54 4.89
CA THR A 490 13.37 -14.28 3.82
C THR A 490 13.82 -15.64 4.31
N VAL A 491 13.72 -16.62 3.43
CA VAL A 491 14.31 -17.95 3.60
C VAL A 491 15.33 -18.15 2.49
N THR A 492 16.52 -18.65 2.82
CA THR A 492 17.53 -19.03 1.83
C THR A 492 17.62 -20.55 1.72
N ALA A 493 17.54 -21.09 0.51
CA ALA A 493 17.56 -22.53 0.29
C ALA A 493 18.22 -22.89 -1.04
N ALA A 494 19.00 -23.97 -1.05
CA ALA A 494 19.59 -24.55 -2.26
C ALA A 494 18.80 -25.75 -2.81
N SER A 495 17.79 -26.20 -2.06
CA SER A 495 16.91 -27.31 -2.44
C SER A 495 15.53 -27.14 -1.81
N ARG A 496 14.54 -27.88 -2.35
CA ARG A 496 13.19 -27.94 -1.80
C ARG A 496 13.16 -28.40 -0.33
N ASP A 497 13.95 -29.41 0.03
CA ASP A 497 13.97 -29.94 1.40
C ASP A 497 14.53 -28.91 2.39
N GLU A 498 15.57 -28.17 2.00
CA GLU A 498 16.07 -27.03 2.78
C GLU A 498 15.03 -25.92 2.92
N ALA A 499 14.32 -25.59 1.83
CA ALA A 499 13.27 -24.59 1.85
C ALA A 499 12.14 -24.97 2.82
N LEU A 500 11.68 -26.23 2.78
CA LEU A 500 10.64 -26.75 3.68
C LEU A 500 11.06 -26.68 5.15
N ALA A 501 12.29 -27.09 5.47
CA ALA A 501 12.80 -27.02 6.83
C ALA A 501 12.89 -25.57 7.33
N ALA A 502 13.43 -24.67 6.49
CA ALA A 502 13.58 -23.28 6.85
C ALA A 502 12.23 -22.56 7.01
N LEU A 503 11.28 -22.73 6.08
CA LEU A 503 9.94 -22.12 6.13
C LEU A 503 9.18 -22.47 7.41
N ARG A 504 9.29 -23.72 7.88
CA ARG A 504 8.61 -24.19 9.11
C ARG A 504 9.16 -23.60 10.40
N THR A 505 10.43 -23.21 10.40
CA THR A 505 11.10 -22.63 11.57
C THR A 505 11.28 -21.13 11.47
N ALA A 506 10.88 -20.54 10.34
CA ALA A 506 11.17 -19.15 10.05
C ALA A 506 10.40 -18.20 10.98
N ALA A 507 11.13 -17.23 11.52
CA ALA A 507 10.58 -16.13 12.29
C ALA A 507 11.18 -14.82 11.75
N PRO A 508 10.39 -13.73 11.68
CA PRO A 508 10.94 -12.44 11.27
C PRO A 508 12.07 -12.03 12.25
N ALA A 509 13.28 -11.91 11.73
CA ALA A 509 14.47 -11.58 12.51
C ALA A 509 14.59 -10.07 12.80
N THR A 510 13.79 -9.25 12.11
CA THR A 510 13.83 -7.79 12.20
C THR A 510 12.41 -7.27 12.47
N PRO A 511 12.22 -6.39 13.47
CA PRO A 511 10.92 -5.77 13.69
C PRO A 511 10.55 -4.89 12.49
N PRO A 512 9.25 -4.77 12.15
CA PRO A 512 8.83 -3.89 11.08
C PRO A 512 9.20 -2.45 11.41
N ARG A 513 9.85 -1.75 10.46
CA ARG A 513 10.10 -0.32 10.58
C ARG A 513 8.81 0.49 10.30
N PRO A 514 8.70 1.73 10.83
CA PRO A 514 7.69 2.68 10.37
C PRO A 514 7.87 2.96 8.86
N ASP A 515 6.88 3.60 8.22
CA ASP A 515 6.83 3.86 6.75
C ASP A 515 7.94 4.78 6.21
N GLU A 516 8.99 5.03 7.00
CA GLU A 516 10.19 5.74 6.58
C GLU A 516 11.10 4.81 5.75
N PRO A 517 11.74 5.33 4.67
CA PRO A 517 12.69 4.56 3.89
C PRO A 517 13.83 4.00 4.75
N ALA A 518 14.14 2.72 4.56
CA ALA A 518 15.23 2.09 5.31
C ALA A 518 16.58 2.69 4.90
N GLN A 519 17.23 3.39 5.83
CA GLN A 519 18.58 3.91 5.62
C GLN A 519 19.65 2.83 5.80
N VAL A 520 20.66 2.85 4.94
CA VAL A 520 21.76 1.87 4.89
C VAL A 520 23.10 2.57 5.07
N ALA A 521 23.91 2.07 6.00
CA ALA A 521 25.29 2.52 6.19
C ALA A 521 26.28 1.39 5.89
N PHE A 522 27.25 1.65 5.03
CA PHE A 522 28.33 0.69 4.77
C PHE A 522 29.49 0.89 5.76
N LEU A 523 29.92 -0.20 6.39
CA LEU A 523 31.01 -0.28 7.34
C LEU A 523 32.18 -1.00 6.67
N LEU A 524 33.28 -0.30 6.45
CA LEU A 524 34.42 -0.78 5.67
C LEU A 524 35.55 -1.14 6.64
N PRO A 525 35.91 -2.43 6.78
CA PRO A 525 36.87 -2.89 7.77
C PRO A 525 38.28 -2.29 7.60
N GLY A 526 39.08 -2.43 8.65
CA GLY A 526 40.50 -2.09 8.64
C GLY A 526 41.37 -3.33 8.44
N GLY A 527 42.70 -3.12 8.47
CA GLY A 527 43.64 -4.23 8.46
C GLY A 527 43.44 -5.20 9.64
N GLY A 528 43.53 -6.50 9.38
CA GLY A 528 43.49 -7.58 10.37
C GLY A 528 42.45 -8.67 10.10
N THR A 529 41.51 -8.46 9.18
CA THR A 529 40.45 -9.43 8.81
C THR A 529 40.75 -10.19 7.51
N GLN A 530 41.76 -9.78 6.76
CA GLN A 530 42.13 -10.38 5.49
C GLN A 530 42.68 -11.82 5.63
N TYR A 531 42.41 -12.64 4.63
CA TYR A 531 42.94 -14.00 4.54
C TYR A 531 43.10 -14.43 3.07
N PRO A 532 44.07 -15.32 2.74
CA PRO A 532 44.23 -15.84 1.39
C PRO A 532 42.96 -16.56 0.90
N GLY A 533 42.54 -16.26 -0.33
CA GLY A 533 41.35 -16.84 -0.94
C GLY A 533 40.03 -16.14 -0.62
N MET A 534 40.04 -15.01 0.08
CA MET A 534 38.81 -14.23 0.31
C MET A 534 38.23 -13.71 -1.01
N GLY A 535 36.92 -13.89 -1.22
CA GLY A 535 36.23 -13.46 -2.44
C GLY A 535 36.57 -14.25 -3.70
N ALA A 536 37.35 -15.33 -3.62
CA ALA A 536 37.70 -16.16 -4.77
C ALA A 536 36.48 -16.85 -5.41
N GLU A 537 35.47 -17.18 -4.60
CA GLU A 537 34.19 -17.70 -5.08
C GLU A 537 33.39 -16.60 -5.81
N LEU A 538 33.28 -15.41 -5.21
CA LEU A 538 32.57 -14.29 -5.82
C LEU A 538 33.21 -13.85 -7.14
N TYR A 539 34.54 -13.90 -7.25
CA TYR A 539 35.27 -13.64 -8.49
C TYR A 539 34.91 -14.62 -9.62
N ARG A 540 34.62 -15.89 -9.29
CA ARG A 540 34.21 -16.89 -10.29
C ARG A 540 32.75 -16.72 -10.69
N ASP A 541 31.89 -16.44 -9.71
CA ASP A 541 30.45 -16.63 -9.86
C ASP A 541 29.67 -15.32 -10.04
N HIS A 542 30.28 -14.14 -9.82
CA HIS A 542 29.63 -12.83 -9.95
C HIS A 542 30.39 -11.87 -10.88
N ASP A 543 29.74 -11.47 -11.97
CA ASP A 543 30.34 -10.65 -13.03
C ASP A 543 30.83 -9.28 -12.54
N VAL A 544 29.98 -8.53 -11.82
CA VAL A 544 30.33 -7.18 -11.31
C VAL A 544 31.53 -7.25 -10.35
N TYR A 545 31.57 -8.27 -9.50
CA TYR A 545 32.67 -8.49 -8.58
C TYR A 545 33.97 -8.77 -9.34
N ARG A 546 33.93 -9.71 -10.29
CA ARG A 546 35.06 -10.10 -11.13
C ARG A 546 35.63 -8.92 -11.91
N ASP A 547 34.78 -8.18 -12.62
CA ASP A 547 35.19 -7.07 -13.46
C ASP A 547 35.83 -5.95 -12.62
N THR A 548 35.29 -5.71 -11.42
CA THR A 548 35.87 -4.72 -10.48
C THR A 548 37.24 -5.17 -9.95
N VAL A 549 37.40 -6.46 -9.61
CA VAL A 549 38.70 -7.01 -9.19
C VAL A 549 39.74 -6.91 -10.31
N ASP A 550 39.35 -7.21 -11.55
CA ASP A 550 40.22 -7.12 -12.73
C ASP A 550 40.65 -5.67 -13.02
N GLU A 551 39.74 -4.71 -12.85
CA GLU A 551 40.06 -3.28 -12.93
C GLU A 551 41.09 -2.86 -11.88
N CYS A 552 40.86 -3.22 -10.61
CA CYS A 552 41.80 -2.95 -9.52
C CYS A 552 43.18 -3.58 -9.78
N ALA A 553 43.21 -4.83 -10.27
CA ALA A 553 44.45 -5.53 -10.60
C ALA A 553 45.23 -4.82 -11.70
N ARG A 554 44.55 -4.29 -12.74
CA ARG A 554 45.17 -3.49 -13.79
C ARG A 554 45.81 -2.22 -13.23
N ILE A 555 45.12 -1.51 -12.34
CA ILE A 555 45.61 -0.26 -11.73
C ILE A 555 46.82 -0.50 -10.82
N LEU A 556 46.80 -1.58 -10.03
CA LEU A 556 47.85 -1.89 -9.07
C LEU A 556 49.13 -2.47 -9.71
N ARG A 557 49.03 -3.05 -10.90
CA ARG A 557 50.15 -3.76 -11.56
C ARG A 557 51.43 -2.92 -11.71
N PRO A 558 51.39 -1.64 -12.12
CA PRO A 558 52.60 -0.80 -12.19
C PRO A 558 53.23 -0.54 -10.82
N ALA A 559 52.42 -0.38 -9.78
CA ALA A 559 52.90 -0.09 -8.43
C ALA A 559 53.49 -1.34 -7.75
N LEU A 560 52.89 -2.51 -7.94
CA LEU A 560 53.31 -3.77 -7.32
C LEU A 560 54.39 -4.52 -8.10
N GLY A 561 54.48 -4.32 -9.43
CA GLY A 561 55.32 -5.14 -10.30
C GLY A 561 54.83 -6.59 -10.46
N ALA A 562 53.70 -6.94 -9.86
CA ALA A 562 53.06 -8.25 -9.88
C ALA A 562 51.53 -8.10 -9.95
N ASP A 563 50.83 -9.21 -10.19
CA ASP A 563 49.38 -9.25 -10.24
C ASP A 563 48.81 -9.53 -8.84
N VAL A 564 48.06 -8.57 -8.28
CA VAL A 564 47.45 -8.64 -6.94
C VAL A 564 46.52 -9.86 -6.78
N ARG A 565 45.94 -10.37 -7.87
CA ARG A 565 45.07 -11.56 -7.86
C ARG A 565 45.82 -12.81 -7.41
N THR A 566 47.11 -12.91 -7.73
CA THR A 566 47.97 -14.01 -7.29
C THR A 566 48.03 -14.03 -5.76
N SER A 567 48.35 -12.91 -5.13
CA SER A 567 48.40 -12.78 -3.66
C SER A 567 47.03 -12.85 -2.99
N LEU A 568 45.96 -12.45 -3.71
CA LEU A 568 44.59 -12.48 -3.18
C LEU A 568 44.05 -13.92 -3.12
N PHE A 569 44.33 -14.75 -4.12
CA PHE A 569 43.73 -16.08 -4.26
C PHE A 569 44.66 -17.24 -3.87
N GLU A 570 45.97 -17.07 -4.01
CA GLU A 570 46.94 -18.12 -3.68
C GLU A 570 47.47 -17.98 -2.23
N PRO A 571 47.87 -19.08 -1.57
CA PRO A 571 48.51 -19.01 -0.26
C PRO A 571 49.90 -18.38 -0.37
N GLY A 572 50.04 -17.14 0.11
CA GLY A 572 51.32 -16.42 0.20
C GLY A 572 51.86 -16.29 1.64
N THR A 573 52.99 -15.61 1.81
CA THR A 573 53.47 -15.19 3.13
C THR A 573 52.51 -14.15 3.72
N ALA A 574 51.98 -14.44 4.90
CA ALA A 574 51.22 -13.46 5.68
C ALA A 574 52.12 -12.24 5.95
N ASP A 575 51.57 -11.03 5.82
CA ASP A 575 52.20 -9.75 6.16
C ASP A 575 52.95 -8.98 5.03
N ASP A 576 52.70 -9.26 3.75
CA ASP A 576 53.14 -8.39 2.64
C ASP A 576 52.07 -7.33 2.24
N THR A 577 52.52 -6.21 1.64
CA THR A 577 51.71 -5.09 1.12
C THR A 577 50.54 -5.58 0.27
N SER A 578 50.78 -6.60 -0.54
CA SER A 578 49.82 -7.21 -1.47
C SER A 578 48.58 -7.80 -0.75
N THR A 579 48.76 -8.30 0.48
CA THR A 579 47.68 -8.90 1.30
C THR A 579 46.73 -7.84 1.86
N PHE A 580 47.24 -6.68 2.28
CA PHE A 580 46.43 -5.54 2.73
C PHE A 580 45.66 -4.88 1.58
N LEU A 581 46.29 -4.79 0.40
CA LEU A 581 45.60 -4.32 -0.80
C LEU A 581 44.49 -5.27 -1.23
N GLY A 582 44.66 -6.58 -1.03
CA GLY A 582 43.60 -7.55 -1.25
C GLY A 582 42.31 -7.22 -0.50
N LEU A 583 42.41 -6.70 0.73
CA LEU A 583 41.27 -6.26 1.52
C LEU A 583 40.54 -5.10 0.84
N VAL A 584 41.26 -4.03 0.51
CA VAL A 584 40.71 -2.83 -0.16
C VAL A 584 40.03 -3.19 -1.49
N VAL A 585 40.65 -4.08 -2.27
CA VAL A 585 40.06 -4.58 -3.52
C VAL A 585 38.77 -5.35 -3.27
N THR A 586 38.76 -6.20 -2.24
CA THR A 586 37.57 -6.99 -1.85
C THR A 586 36.44 -6.10 -1.35
N GLU A 587 36.73 -5.11 -0.49
CA GLU A 587 35.76 -4.15 0.02
C GLU A 587 35.12 -3.36 -1.13
N TYR A 588 35.95 -2.81 -2.02
CA TYR A 588 35.46 -2.03 -3.16
C TYR A 588 34.60 -2.88 -4.10
N ALA A 589 35.05 -4.10 -4.44
CA ALA A 589 34.29 -5.01 -5.29
C ALA A 589 32.95 -5.48 -4.67
N LEU A 590 32.92 -5.76 -3.36
CA LEU A 590 31.68 -6.07 -2.64
C LEU A 590 30.71 -4.89 -2.63
N ALA A 591 31.18 -3.68 -2.30
CA ALA A 591 30.35 -2.47 -2.33
C ALA A 591 29.75 -2.24 -3.72
N ARG A 592 30.57 -2.34 -4.77
CA ARG A 592 30.11 -2.19 -6.16
C ARG A 592 29.09 -3.25 -6.55
N THR A 593 29.25 -4.49 -6.09
CA THR A 593 28.30 -5.58 -6.33
C THR A 593 26.94 -5.28 -5.68
N LEU A 594 26.92 -4.84 -4.43
CA LEU A 594 25.68 -4.44 -3.74
C LEU A 594 25.02 -3.22 -4.37
N MET A 595 25.81 -2.20 -4.72
CA MET A 595 25.30 -1.00 -5.39
C MET A 595 24.73 -1.30 -6.77
N ALA A 596 25.33 -2.23 -7.52
CA ALA A 596 24.81 -2.69 -8.80
C ALA A 596 23.51 -3.51 -8.65
N ALA A 597 23.35 -4.22 -7.53
CA ALA A 597 22.09 -4.85 -7.16
C ALA A 597 21.02 -3.85 -6.67
N GLY A 598 21.34 -2.56 -6.56
CA GLY A 598 20.40 -1.50 -6.17
C GLY A 598 20.46 -1.10 -4.70
N VAL A 599 21.32 -1.72 -3.88
CA VAL A 599 21.53 -1.34 -2.48
C VAL A 599 22.42 -0.11 -2.42
N ARG A 600 21.82 1.06 -2.18
CA ARG A 600 22.53 2.34 -2.11
C ARG A 600 22.88 2.68 -0.67
N PRO A 601 24.14 3.00 -0.34
CA PRO A 601 24.47 3.50 0.99
C PRO A 601 24.07 4.98 1.14
N ASP A 602 23.34 5.29 2.20
CA ASP A 602 23.03 6.65 2.64
C ASP A 602 24.20 7.26 3.43
N ALA A 603 25.02 6.40 4.03
CA ALA A 603 26.21 6.79 4.76
C ALA A 603 27.34 5.75 4.64
N LEU A 604 28.58 6.20 4.83
CA LEU A 604 29.75 5.33 4.90
C LEU A 604 30.54 5.58 6.20
N ILE A 605 31.20 4.55 6.70
CA ILE A 605 32.27 4.67 7.69
C ILE A 605 33.32 3.60 7.38
N GLY A 606 34.58 3.98 7.36
CA GLY A 606 35.68 3.03 7.23
C GLY A 606 36.53 3.01 8.48
N HIS A 607 37.12 1.86 8.82
CA HIS A 607 38.07 1.76 9.93
C HIS A 607 39.49 1.83 9.39
N SER A 608 40.18 2.93 9.65
CA SER A 608 41.53 3.23 9.16
C SER A 608 41.68 3.04 7.64
N LEU A 609 42.15 1.86 7.21
CA LEU A 609 42.37 1.56 5.81
C LEU A 609 41.06 1.63 5.02
N GLY A 610 39.96 1.15 5.61
CA GLY A 610 38.63 1.20 4.99
C GLY A 610 38.11 2.62 4.75
N GLU A 611 38.64 3.67 5.41
CA GLU A 611 38.21 5.05 5.17
C GLU A 611 38.62 5.52 3.76
N TYR A 612 39.71 4.99 3.21
CA TYR A 612 40.09 5.24 1.81
C TYR A 612 39.11 4.60 0.83
N THR A 613 38.65 3.38 1.11
CA THR A 613 37.59 2.74 0.34
C THR A 613 36.29 3.56 0.45
N ALA A 614 35.94 4.06 1.64
CA ALA A 614 34.75 4.89 1.87
C ALA A 614 34.82 6.20 1.09
N ALA A 615 35.94 6.89 1.14
CA ALA A 615 36.18 8.11 0.39
C ALA A 615 36.16 7.88 -1.13
N CYS A 616 36.63 6.72 -1.59
CA CYS A 616 36.55 6.36 -3.00
C CYS A 616 35.10 6.14 -3.46
N LEU A 617 34.30 5.40 -2.68
CA LEU A 617 32.88 5.21 -2.95
C LEU A 617 32.10 6.53 -2.90
N ALA A 618 32.44 7.42 -1.95
CA ALA A 618 31.88 8.77 -1.87
C ALA A 618 32.31 9.69 -3.03
N GLY A 619 33.32 9.31 -3.81
CA GLY A 619 33.86 10.09 -4.93
C GLY A 619 34.87 11.17 -4.55
N VAL A 620 35.36 11.17 -3.30
CA VAL A 620 36.42 12.08 -2.84
C VAL A 620 37.73 11.78 -3.56
N ILE A 621 38.08 10.50 -3.70
CA ILE A 621 39.29 10.03 -4.37
C ILE A 621 38.91 9.07 -5.51
N GLY A 622 39.44 9.29 -6.71
CA GLY A 622 39.23 8.34 -7.82
C GLY A 622 39.90 7.00 -7.56
N LEU A 623 39.41 5.90 -8.15
CA LEU A 623 39.98 4.57 -7.96
C LEU A 623 41.45 4.50 -8.44
N ASP A 624 41.74 5.11 -9.59
CA ASP A 624 43.10 5.20 -10.16
C ASP A 624 44.08 5.97 -9.27
N ASP A 625 43.60 6.88 -8.42
CA ASP A 625 44.42 7.64 -7.47
C ASP A 625 44.50 6.94 -6.10
N MET A 626 43.39 6.37 -5.63
CA MET A 626 43.27 5.76 -4.30
C MET A 626 44.17 4.52 -4.18
N LEU A 627 44.17 3.63 -5.18
CA LEU A 627 44.91 2.37 -5.11
C LEU A 627 46.44 2.58 -5.02
N PRO A 628 47.08 3.42 -5.87
CA PRO A 628 48.50 3.76 -5.71
C PRO A 628 48.80 4.48 -4.39
N LEU A 629 47.97 5.43 -3.97
CA LEU A 629 48.15 6.17 -2.72
C LEU A 629 48.15 5.22 -1.51
N VAL A 630 47.18 4.31 -1.46
CA VAL A 630 47.06 3.31 -0.39
C VAL A 630 48.22 2.32 -0.42
N THR A 631 48.71 1.96 -1.62
CA THR A 631 49.91 1.12 -1.76
C THR A 631 51.12 1.77 -1.08
N GLU A 632 51.36 3.06 -1.35
CA GLU A 632 52.45 3.80 -0.72
C GLU A 632 52.23 4.01 0.78
N ARG A 633 50.99 4.25 1.22
CA ARG A 633 50.65 4.31 2.65
C ARG A 633 51.05 3.02 3.37
N ILE A 634 50.68 1.87 2.82
CA ILE A 634 51.00 0.56 3.42
C ILE A 634 52.52 0.37 3.48
N ARG A 635 53.25 0.67 2.39
CA ARG A 635 54.72 0.58 2.35
C ARG A 635 55.39 1.44 3.41
N LEU A 636 54.98 2.71 3.52
CA LEU A 636 55.57 3.66 4.48
C LEU A 636 55.29 3.26 5.93
N ILE A 637 54.06 2.81 6.23
CA ILE A 637 53.70 2.32 7.57
C ILE A 637 54.49 1.06 7.91
N SER A 638 54.58 0.10 6.99
CA SER A 638 55.37 -1.13 7.18
C SER A 638 56.87 -0.84 7.36
N ALA A 639 57.42 0.14 6.63
CA ALA A 639 58.82 0.53 6.74
C ALA A 639 59.16 1.24 8.07
N ALA A 640 58.18 1.93 8.68
CA ALA A 640 58.35 2.56 9.98
C ALA A 640 58.43 1.55 11.14
N GLY A 641 57.83 0.36 10.99
CA GLY A 641 57.88 -0.72 11.97
C GLY A 641 57.05 -0.46 13.24
N GLY A 642 57.41 -1.11 14.34
CA GLY A 642 56.69 -1.06 15.61
C GLY A 642 55.56 -2.08 15.71
N ALA A 643 54.78 -1.99 16.80
CA ALA A 643 53.73 -2.94 17.10
C ALA A 643 52.42 -2.25 17.50
N THR A 644 51.32 -2.99 17.32
CA THR A 644 49.97 -2.56 17.68
C THR A 644 49.28 -3.65 18.52
N VAL A 645 48.68 -3.27 19.64
CA VAL A 645 47.98 -4.17 20.57
C VAL A 645 46.55 -3.69 20.83
N GLY A 646 45.58 -4.59 20.67
CA GLY A 646 44.20 -4.36 21.07
C GLY A 646 44.00 -4.69 22.54
N VAL A 647 43.30 -3.82 23.28
CA VAL A 647 43.04 -3.96 24.71
C VAL A 647 41.53 -4.00 24.93
N ALA A 648 41.06 -5.02 25.66
CA ALA A 648 39.65 -5.18 26.02
C ALA A 648 39.36 -4.43 27.34
N ALA A 649 39.52 -3.11 27.32
CA ALA A 649 39.27 -2.23 28.46
C ALA A 649 38.75 -0.86 27.98
N PRO A 650 38.06 -0.10 28.86
CA PRO A 650 37.70 1.29 28.59
C PRO A 650 38.93 2.18 28.38
N VAL A 651 38.77 3.24 27.57
CA VAL A 651 39.88 4.12 27.21
C VAL A 651 40.42 4.89 28.43
N GLU A 652 39.55 5.22 29.37
CA GLU A 652 39.85 5.88 30.64
C GLU A 652 40.79 5.07 31.54
N ASP A 653 40.76 3.74 31.45
CA ASP A 653 41.64 2.84 32.21
C ASP A 653 43.00 2.66 31.53
N VAL A 654 43.04 2.85 30.21
CA VAL A 654 44.25 2.64 29.38
C VAL A 654 45.07 3.93 29.26
N LEU A 655 44.43 5.09 29.15
CA LEU A 655 45.11 6.40 29.00
C LEU A 655 46.19 6.66 30.07
N PRO A 656 45.97 6.39 31.38
CA PRO A 656 46.99 6.61 32.41
C PRO A 656 48.22 5.71 32.28
N LEU A 657 48.16 4.69 31.43
CA LEU A 657 49.21 3.69 31.24
C LEU A 657 50.11 3.99 30.03
N LEU A 658 49.76 5.00 29.22
CA LEU A 658 50.51 5.38 28.03
C LEU A 658 51.66 6.32 28.41
N ASP A 659 52.88 5.96 28.02
CA ASP A 659 54.05 6.85 28.07
C ASP A 659 54.22 7.60 26.73
N ALA A 660 55.27 8.41 26.61
CA ALA A 660 55.55 9.18 25.39
C ALA A 660 55.94 8.30 24.18
N GLU A 661 56.23 7.01 24.40
CA GLU A 661 56.59 6.03 23.36
C GLU A 661 55.39 5.17 22.94
N LEU A 662 54.19 5.50 23.42
CA LEU A 662 52.94 4.86 23.07
C LEU A 662 51.92 5.91 22.57
N SER A 663 51.02 5.47 21.72
CA SER A 663 49.91 6.28 21.22
C SER A 663 48.63 5.47 21.23
N LEU A 664 47.52 6.12 21.58
CA LEU A 664 46.20 5.56 21.41
C LEU A 664 45.86 5.51 19.91
N ALA A 665 45.86 4.33 19.33
CA ALA A 665 45.68 4.14 17.89
C ALA A 665 44.20 4.11 17.49
N ALA A 666 43.33 3.52 18.31
CA ALA A 666 41.90 3.46 18.03
C ALA A 666 41.04 3.35 19.30
N VAL A 667 39.83 3.91 19.23
CA VAL A 667 38.74 3.71 20.19
C VAL A 667 37.60 3.02 19.44
N ASN A 668 37.46 1.71 19.64
CA ASN A 668 36.57 0.85 18.85
C ASN A 668 35.22 0.61 19.53
N GLY A 669 35.14 0.78 20.85
CA GLY A 669 33.91 0.67 21.63
C GLY A 669 34.11 1.03 23.10
N PRO A 670 33.07 0.94 23.93
CA PRO A 670 33.13 1.32 25.35
C PRO A 670 34.19 0.57 26.16
N ALA A 671 34.52 -0.67 25.78
CA ALA A 671 35.53 -1.49 26.44
C ALA A 671 36.51 -2.11 25.42
N ALA A 672 36.79 -1.41 24.33
CA ALA A 672 37.69 -1.88 23.28
C ALA A 672 38.47 -0.72 22.68
N CYS A 673 39.79 -0.72 22.88
CA CYS A 673 40.70 0.26 22.29
C CYS A 673 41.96 -0.42 21.73
N THR A 674 42.81 0.36 21.07
CA THR A 674 44.05 -0.13 20.46
C THR A 674 45.17 0.85 20.73
N VAL A 675 46.34 0.33 21.08
CA VAL A 675 47.55 1.10 21.42
C VAL A 675 48.67 0.68 20.46
N ALA A 676 49.43 1.67 19.98
CA ALA A 676 50.55 1.45 19.06
C ALA A 676 51.78 2.23 19.51
N GLY A 677 52.96 1.68 19.23
CA GLY A 677 54.25 2.31 19.56
C GLY A 677 55.43 1.45 19.13
N TYR A 678 56.63 1.81 19.56
CA TYR A 678 57.83 1.01 19.31
C TYR A 678 57.70 -0.39 19.94
N ASP A 679 58.30 -1.42 19.33
CA ASP A 679 58.20 -2.81 19.78
C ASP A 679 58.52 -3.00 21.27
N GLU A 680 59.58 -2.36 21.75
CA GLU A 680 59.98 -2.44 23.16
C GLU A 680 58.96 -1.77 24.08
N ALA A 681 58.41 -0.62 23.69
CA ALA A 681 57.39 0.09 24.47
C ALA A 681 56.09 -0.73 24.55
N VAL A 682 55.66 -1.32 23.43
CA VAL A 682 54.50 -2.21 23.40
C VAL A 682 54.75 -3.45 24.24
N ALA A 683 55.93 -4.06 24.21
CA ALA A 683 56.25 -5.21 25.05
C ALA A 683 56.19 -4.87 26.56
N ARG A 684 56.67 -3.68 26.96
CA ARG A 684 56.52 -3.20 28.35
C ARG A 684 55.05 -2.99 28.72
N PHE A 685 54.27 -2.42 27.80
CA PHE A 685 52.84 -2.20 28.00
C PHE A 685 52.07 -3.53 28.10
N GLU A 686 52.39 -4.53 27.30
CA GLU A 686 51.81 -5.88 27.39
C GLU A 686 52.08 -6.54 28.74
N ALA A 687 53.31 -6.44 29.26
CA ALA A 687 53.65 -6.94 30.59
C ALA A 687 52.87 -6.20 31.69
N GLU A 688 52.63 -4.90 31.49
CA GLU A 688 51.86 -4.07 32.41
C GLU A 688 50.36 -4.41 32.41
N LEU A 689 49.78 -4.66 31.24
CA LEU A 689 48.40 -5.13 31.10
C LEU A 689 48.22 -6.51 31.73
N ALA A 690 49.16 -7.43 31.51
CA ALA A 690 49.16 -8.74 32.16
C ALA A 690 49.21 -8.63 33.69
N ARG A 691 50.00 -7.70 34.23
CA ARG A 691 50.09 -7.44 35.68
C ARG A 691 48.77 -6.91 36.27
N ARG A 692 47.96 -6.22 35.47
CA ARG A 692 46.64 -5.69 35.86
C ARG A 692 45.48 -6.63 35.52
N ASP A 693 45.75 -7.83 34.99
CA ASP A 693 44.72 -8.77 34.51
C ASP A 693 43.78 -8.17 33.44
N MET A 694 44.32 -7.25 32.62
CA MET A 694 43.59 -6.64 31.52
C MET A 694 43.79 -7.49 30.24
N PRO A 695 42.72 -8.03 29.63
CA PRO A 695 42.87 -8.85 28.43
C PRO A 695 43.35 -8.04 27.23
N PHE A 696 44.34 -8.55 26.51
CA PHE A 696 44.90 -7.90 25.33
C PHE A 696 45.32 -8.91 24.26
N ARG A 697 45.50 -8.41 23.03
CA ARG A 697 45.95 -9.23 21.90
C ARG A 697 46.69 -8.36 20.88
N ARG A 698 47.89 -8.78 20.47
CA ARG A 698 48.57 -8.15 19.32
C ARG A 698 47.72 -8.23 18.07
N VAL A 699 47.58 -7.10 17.39
CA VAL A 699 46.93 -7.01 16.09
C VAL A 699 47.89 -7.61 15.05
N ARG A 700 47.34 -8.34 14.07
CA ARG A 700 48.13 -8.97 13.00
C ARG A 700 48.53 -7.95 11.93
N ILE A 701 49.29 -6.95 12.35
CA ILE A 701 49.88 -5.90 11.52
C ILE A 701 51.29 -5.64 12.09
N PRO A 702 52.37 -5.82 11.31
CA PRO A 702 53.74 -5.64 11.79
C PRO A 702 54.17 -4.16 11.80
N ALA A 703 53.28 -3.27 12.27
CA ALA A 703 53.53 -1.84 12.31
C ALA A 703 52.74 -1.14 13.41
N ALA A 704 53.24 0.00 13.87
CA ALA A 704 52.59 0.89 14.82
C ALA A 704 51.73 1.96 14.11
N ALA A 705 50.66 1.53 13.42
CA ALA A 705 49.75 2.45 12.75
C ALA A 705 49.08 3.44 13.73
N HIS A 706 48.76 4.66 13.28
CA HIS A 706 48.11 5.71 14.08
C HIS A 706 48.92 6.14 15.32
N SER A 707 50.24 6.26 15.17
CA SER A 707 51.15 6.58 16.27
C SER A 707 52.27 7.52 15.83
N HIS A 708 52.99 8.08 16.82
CA HIS A 708 54.19 8.92 16.62
C HIS A 708 55.32 8.20 15.89
N VAL A 709 55.32 6.86 15.84
CA VAL A 709 56.29 6.08 15.05
C VAL A 709 56.22 6.43 13.56
N LEU A 710 55.09 6.95 13.08
CA LEU A 710 54.90 7.35 11.69
C LEU A 710 55.46 8.74 11.35
N ASP A 711 55.79 9.57 12.33
CA ASP A 711 56.25 10.96 12.10
C ASP A 711 57.37 11.08 11.04
N PRO A 712 58.39 10.18 10.98
CA PRO A 712 59.44 10.25 9.97
C PRO A 712 58.98 10.01 8.53
N VAL A 713 57.85 9.32 8.32
CA VAL A 713 57.36 8.97 6.97
C VAL A 713 56.25 9.90 6.48
N LEU A 714 55.71 10.77 7.34
CA LEU A 714 54.58 11.65 6.98
C LEU A 714 54.91 12.65 5.87
N GLU A 715 56.12 13.23 5.86
CA GLU A 715 56.52 14.18 4.80
C GLU A 715 56.60 13.49 3.43
N THR A 716 57.00 12.21 3.40
CA THR A 716 57.01 11.41 2.17
C THR A 716 55.58 11.12 1.72
N TYR A 717 54.70 10.76 2.65
CA TYR A 717 53.31 10.49 2.34
C TYR A 717 52.55 11.74 1.85
N GLU A 718 52.86 12.92 2.41
CA GLU A 718 52.30 14.20 1.98
C GLU A 718 52.60 14.50 0.50
N LYS A 719 53.81 14.17 0.02
CA LYS A 719 54.19 14.32 -1.39
C LYS A 719 53.33 13.44 -2.31
N HIS A 720 52.94 12.24 -1.87
CA HIS A 720 52.01 11.40 -2.62
C HIS A 720 50.59 11.96 -2.60
N LEU A 721 50.11 12.47 -1.47
CA LEU A 721 48.78 13.07 -1.35
C LEU A 721 48.62 14.33 -2.22
N LEU A 722 49.66 15.15 -2.36
CA LEU A 722 49.66 16.33 -3.25
C LEU A 722 49.49 15.96 -4.73
N GLY A 723 49.78 14.72 -5.11
CA GLY A 723 49.60 14.20 -6.47
C GLY A 723 48.18 13.69 -6.76
N VAL A 724 47.29 13.66 -5.77
CA VAL A 724 45.94 13.08 -5.87
C VAL A 724 44.90 14.19 -6.01
N THR A 725 43.88 13.95 -6.84
CA THR A 725 42.75 14.89 -6.95
C THR A 725 41.69 14.57 -5.89
N LEU A 726 41.56 15.44 -4.88
CA LEU A 726 40.53 15.35 -3.85
C LEU A 726 39.29 16.16 -4.24
N ARG A 727 38.10 15.62 -4.01
CA ARG A 727 36.81 16.26 -4.31
C ARG A 727 35.85 16.20 -3.11
N PRO A 728 34.85 17.09 -3.02
CA PRO A 728 33.78 16.96 -2.04
C PRO A 728 33.04 15.61 -2.13
N PRO A 729 32.59 15.03 -1.00
CA PRO A 729 31.89 13.75 -1.00
C PRO A 729 30.48 13.87 -1.59
N ARG A 730 30.09 12.90 -2.43
CA ARG A 730 28.72 12.74 -2.96
C ARG A 730 27.86 11.85 -2.09
N ILE A 731 28.49 10.99 -1.29
CA ILE A 731 27.85 10.14 -0.28
C ILE A 731 28.41 10.59 1.07
N PRO A 732 27.58 10.98 2.04
CA PRO A 732 28.04 11.36 3.37
C PRO A 732 28.85 10.23 4.03
N PHE A 733 29.96 10.57 4.69
CA PHE A 733 30.69 9.60 5.50
C PHE A 733 31.24 10.21 6.77
N VAL A 734 31.51 9.34 7.74
CA VAL A 734 32.05 9.70 9.05
C VAL A 734 33.55 9.48 9.05
N THR A 735 34.32 10.52 9.37
CA THR A 735 35.79 10.43 9.41
C THR A 735 36.30 9.93 10.76
N ASN A 736 37.33 9.10 10.73
CA ASN A 736 37.98 8.54 11.90
C ASN A 736 38.71 9.60 12.73
N VAL A 737 39.11 10.73 12.13
CA VAL A 737 39.87 11.79 12.80
C VAL A 737 39.05 12.44 13.91
N THR A 738 37.81 12.82 13.59
CA THR A 738 36.92 13.54 14.52
C THR A 738 35.87 12.63 15.14
N GLY A 739 35.56 11.49 14.53
CA GLY A 739 34.45 10.62 14.94
C GLY A 739 33.08 11.22 14.60
N THR A 740 33.02 12.15 13.66
CA THR A 740 31.78 12.78 13.17
C THR A 740 31.81 12.96 11.65
N TRP A 741 30.73 13.49 11.08
CA TRP A 741 30.57 13.72 9.64
C TRP A 741 31.70 14.58 9.08
N ILE A 742 32.31 14.13 7.99
CA ILE A 742 33.35 14.90 7.30
C ILE A 742 32.73 16.11 6.59
N THR A 743 33.45 17.24 6.58
CA THR A 743 33.08 18.42 5.77
C THR A 743 33.77 18.40 4.41
N ASP A 744 33.24 19.16 3.44
CA ASP A 744 33.87 19.33 2.12
C ASP A 744 35.32 19.82 2.23
N GLU A 745 35.57 20.75 3.16
CA GLU A 745 36.90 21.30 3.44
C GLU A 745 37.85 20.23 4.01
N GLN A 746 37.36 19.37 4.92
CA GLN A 746 38.15 18.28 5.47
C GLN A 746 38.45 17.22 4.41
N ALA A 747 37.45 16.82 3.62
CA ALA A 747 37.60 15.81 2.57
C ALA A 747 38.61 16.23 1.49
N THR A 748 38.65 17.53 1.18
CA THR A 748 39.54 18.11 0.16
C THR A 748 40.89 18.58 0.71
N SER A 749 41.16 18.38 2.00
CA SER A 749 42.39 18.81 2.66
C SER A 749 43.43 17.70 2.74
N VAL A 750 44.61 17.92 2.16
CA VAL A 750 45.78 17.03 2.35
C VAL A 750 46.13 16.86 3.83
N ARG A 751 46.01 17.94 4.61
CA ARG A 751 46.31 17.91 6.05
C ARG A 751 45.42 16.92 6.79
N HIS A 752 44.13 16.87 6.44
CA HIS A 752 43.19 15.93 7.03
C HIS A 752 43.64 14.47 6.82
N TRP A 753 44.10 14.11 5.62
CA TRP A 753 44.57 12.76 5.30
C TRP A 753 45.90 12.38 5.97
N ILE A 754 46.76 13.37 6.25
CA ILE A 754 47.94 13.21 7.11
C ILE A 754 47.50 12.94 8.56
N ASP A 755 46.59 13.77 9.08
CA ASP A 755 46.06 13.62 10.43
C ASP A 755 45.31 12.28 10.60
N HIS A 756 44.61 11.81 9.56
CA HIS A 756 43.98 10.49 9.51
C HIS A 756 45.00 9.34 9.58
N THR A 757 46.18 9.51 8.98
CA THR A 757 47.21 8.47 9.01
C THR A 757 47.93 8.40 10.36
N ARG A 758 48.01 9.54 11.06
CA ARG A 758 48.80 9.72 12.29
C ARG A 758 47.97 9.67 13.57
N GLY A 759 46.75 10.16 13.54
CA GLY A 759 45.88 10.38 14.70
C GLY A 759 45.03 9.16 15.07
N THR A 760 44.36 9.22 16.23
CA THR A 760 43.53 8.14 16.76
C THR A 760 42.29 7.89 15.90
N VAL A 761 42.00 6.63 15.59
CA VAL A 761 40.73 6.21 14.95
C VAL A 761 39.58 6.24 15.95
N ARG A 762 38.65 7.19 15.79
CA ARG A 762 37.47 7.38 16.65
C ARG A 762 36.24 6.61 16.15
N PHE A 763 36.38 5.32 15.89
CA PHE A 763 35.33 4.48 15.31
C PHE A 763 34.06 4.42 16.20
N ALA A 764 34.22 4.28 17.52
CA ALA A 764 33.09 4.24 18.44
C ALA A 764 32.23 5.51 18.36
N ASP A 765 32.87 6.68 18.36
CA ASP A 765 32.19 7.96 18.21
C ASP A 765 31.49 8.06 16.86
N GLY A 766 32.16 7.58 15.80
CA GLY A 766 31.59 7.60 14.46
C GLY A 766 30.34 6.73 14.30
N VAL A 767 30.30 5.55 14.93
CA VAL A 767 29.06 4.74 15.00
C VAL A 767 27.96 5.49 15.76
N GLY A 768 28.32 6.25 16.79
CA GLY A 768 27.38 7.16 17.48
C GLY A 768 26.79 8.21 16.54
N ALA A 769 27.63 8.89 15.75
CA ALA A 769 27.20 9.88 14.77
C ALA A 769 26.30 9.30 13.67
N LEU A 770 26.58 8.06 13.21
CA LEU A 770 25.69 7.33 12.29
C LEU A 770 24.33 7.05 12.94
N TRP A 771 24.32 6.63 14.20
CA TRP A 771 23.09 6.29 14.92
C TRP A 771 22.18 7.51 15.13
N GLU A 772 22.77 8.66 15.44
CA GLU A 772 22.06 9.93 15.60
C GLU A 772 21.40 10.42 14.30
N ARG A 773 21.99 10.11 13.13
CA ARG A 773 21.46 10.47 11.80
C ARG A 773 20.62 9.34 11.20
N GLY A 774 19.62 8.86 11.93
CA GLY A 774 18.56 8.01 11.37
C GLY A 774 18.68 6.50 11.59
N ARG A 775 19.55 6.05 12.50
CA ARG A 775 19.65 4.63 12.94
C ARG A 775 19.71 3.63 11.76
N PRO A 776 20.69 3.78 10.85
CA PRO A 776 20.75 2.99 9.63
C PRO A 776 20.98 1.50 9.91
N ILE A 777 20.65 0.67 8.92
CA ILE A 777 21.09 -0.72 8.85
C ILE A 777 22.61 -0.70 8.61
N LEU A 778 23.36 -1.42 9.43
CA LEU A 778 24.82 -1.43 9.37
C LEU A 778 25.29 -2.64 8.55
N VAL A 779 25.88 -2.38 7.39
CA VAL A 779 26.31 -3.40 6.43
C VAL A 779 27.82 -3.45 6.37
N GLU A 780 28.42 -4.52 6.88
CA GLU A 780 29.87 -4.71 6.83
C GLU A 780 30.29 -5.18 5.44
N ILE A 781 31.08 -4.35 4.76
CA ILE A 781 31.56 -4.58 3.40
C ILE A 781 32.97 -5.17 3.48
N GLY A 782 33.07 -6.48 3.66
CA GLY A 782 34.35 -7.14 3.80
C GLY A 782 34.26 -8.48 4.53
N PRO A 783 35.38 -9.17 4.73
CA PRO A 783 35.40 -10.45 5.42
C PRO A 783 35.06 -10.30 6.90
N ALA A 784 34.26 -11.23 7.42
CA ALA A 784 33.82 -11.33 8.82
C ALA A 784 32.80 -10.27 9.29
N ASP A 785 32.60 -10.20 10.60
CA ASP A 785 31.55 -9.44 11.30
C ASP A 785 32.13 -8.59 12.45
N THR A 786 33.35 -8.06 12.27
CA THR A 786 34.10 -7.41 13.35
C THR A 786 33.53 -6.02 13.65
N LEU A 787 33.31 -5.21 12.61
CA LEU A 787 32.80 -3.85 12.79
C LEU A 787 31.34 -3.85 13.26
N THR A 788 30.53 -4.77 12.75
CA THR A 788 29.13 -4.95 13.16
C THR A 788 29.01 -5.39 14.61
N LYS A 789 29.88 -6.29 15.10
CA LYS A 789 29.97 -6.63 16.53
C LYS A 789 30.37 -5.44 17.40
N LEU A 790 31.36 -4.66 16.97
CA LEU A 790 31.80 -3.46 17.68
C LEU A 790 30.68 -2.40 17.75
N ALA A 791 29.97 -2.20 16.64
CA ALA A 791 28.85 -1.28 16.58
C ALA A 791 27.68 -1.73 17.47
N ALA A 792 27.34 -3.03 17.45
CA ALA A 792 26.29 -3.59 18.30
C ALA A 792 26.61 -3.46 19.80
N ALA A 793 27.87 -3.63 20.20
CA ALA A 793 28.31 -3.51 21.59
C ALA A 793 28.17 -2.08 22.17
N ARG A 794 28.09 -1.05 21.32
CA ARG A 794 27.88 0.34 21.75
C ARG A 794 26.41 0.64 22.11
N SER A 795 25.45 -0.03 21.47
CA SER A 795 24.03 0.30 21.60
C SER A 795 23.35 -0.52 22.70
N ALA A 796 23.41 -0.04 23.95
CA ALA A 796 22.89 -0.76 25.13
C ALA A 796 21.34 -0.78 25.26
N ARG A 797 20.61 0.08 24.54
CA ARG A 797 19.13 0.19 24.64
C ARG A 797 18.38 -0.40 23.44
N GLU A 798 18.97 -0.41 22.25
CA GLU A 798 18.33 -0.88 21.02
C GLU A 798 19.41 -1.32 20.02
N ALA A 799 19.42 -2.61 19.64
CA ALA A 799 20.48 -3.16 18.81
C ALA A 799 20.31 -2.76 17.33
N PRO A 800 21.36 -2.32 16.63
CA PRO A 800 21.31 -2.10 15.18
C PRO A 800 20.99 -3.39 14.44
N VAL A 801 20.25 -3.27 13.33
CA VAL A 801 20.22 -4.33 12.32
C VAL A 801 21.60 -4.39 11.68
N THR A 802 22.25 -5.55 11.77
CA THR A 802 23.59 -5.77 11.22
C THR A 802 23.57 -6.82 10.13
N VAL A 803 24.31 -6.54 9.05
CA VAL A 803 24.41 -7.38 7.86
C VAL A 803 25.87 -7.60 7.52
N THR A 804 26.25 -8.86 7.33
CA THR A 804 27.60 -9.27 6.92
C THR A 804 27.55 -9.78 5.49
N THR A 805 28.49 -9.34 4.65
CA THR A 805 28.44 -9.59 3.20
C THR A 805 29.41 -10.68 2.73
N MET A 806 30.35 -11.11 3.58
CA MET A 806 31.30 -12.16 3.29
C MET A 806 31.66 -12.95 4.55
N ARG A 807 31.98 -14.24 4.40
CA ARG A 807 32.28 -15.11 5.55
C ARG A 807 33.55 -14.69 6.31
N HIS A 808 33.62 -15.13 7.56
CA HIS A 808 34.89 -15.15 8.29
C HIS A 808 35.80 -16.28 7.74
N GLY A 809 37.11 -16.05 7.58
CA GLY A 809 38.02 -17.02 6.96
C GLY A 809 38.22 -18.37 7.67
N LYS A 810 37.60 -18.56 8.85
CA LYS A 810 37.54 -19.84 9.59
C LYS A 810 36.15 -20.51 9.56
N ALA A 811 35.16 -19.84 8.98
CA ALA A 811 33.81 -20.38 8.89
C ALA A 811 33.73 -21.37 7.73
N ASP A 812 33.05 -22.49 7.97
CA ASP A 812 32.68 -23.46 6.96
C ASP A 812 31.40 -23.00 6.25
N ALA A 813 31.54 -21.95 5.45
CA ALA A 813 30.45 -21.32 4.69
C ALA A 813 30.97 -20.89 3.31
N ARG A 814 30.06 -20.78 2.33
CA ARG A 814 30.34 -20.27 0.99
C ARG A 814 30.08 -18.76 0.93
N ASP A 815 30.92 -18.00 0.22
CA ASP A 815 30.79 -16.54 0.14
C ASP A 815 29.48 -16.13 -0.56
N GLY A 816 29.10 -16.84 -1.61
CA GLY A 816 27.83 -16.60 -2.31
C GLY A 816 26.60 -16.82 -1.41
N PHE A 817 26.69 -17.73 -0.43
CA PHE A 817 25.60 -17.98 0.51
C PHE A 817 25.47 -16.83 1.51
N VAL A 818 26.59 -16.32 2.04
CA VAL A 818 26.60 -15.16 2.94
C VAL A 818 26.06 -13.93 2.22
N LEU A 819 26.43 -13.72 0.95
CA LEU A 819 25.90 -12.62 0.15
C LEU A 819 24.39 -12.74 -0.10
N ALA A 820 23.88 -13.93 -0.43
CA ALA A 820 22.45 -14.15 -0.60
C ALA A 820 21.66 -13.91 0.70
N GLU A 821 22.18 -14.36 1.85
CA GLU A 821 21.60 -14.05 3.16
C GLU A 821 21.66 -12.56 3.49
N ALA A 822 22.74 -11.86 3.13
CA ALA A 822 22.87 -10.43 3.33
C ALA A 822 21.77 -9.65 2.58
N LEU A 823 21.57 -9.99 1.31
CA LEU A 823 20.53 -9.43 0.45
C LEU A 823 19.12 -9.72 0.98
N GLY A 824 18.87 -10.95 1.44
CA GLY A 824 17.60 -11.32 2.08
C GLY A 824 17.33 -10.53 3.37
N ARG A 825 18.34 -10.38 4.23
CA ARG A 825 18.24 -9.59 5.47
C ARG A 825 17.99 -8.11 5.19
N LEU A 826 18.64 -7.53 4.18
CA LEU A 826 18.41 -6.15 3.76
C LEU A 826 16.96 -5.95 3.30
N TRP A 827 16.44 -6.86 2.48
CA TRP A 827 15.03 -6.78 2.05
C TRP A 827 14.06 -6.93 3.23
N SER A 828 14.32 -7.87 4.15
CA SER A 828 13.53 -8.03 5.37
C SER A 828 13.57 -6.81 6.29
N ALA A 829 14.65 -6.02 6.23
CA ALA A 829 14.81 -4.78 6.99
C ALA A 829 14.24 -3.53 6.28
N GLY A 830 13.64 -3.69 5.09
CA GLY A 830 12.96 -2.60 4.36
C GLY A 830 13.70 -2.08 3.12
N VAL A 831 14.80 -2.69 2.69
CA VAL A 831 15.53 -2.29 1.48
C VAL A 831 14.96 -3.02 0.27
N ASP A 832 13.96 -2.44 -0.40
CA ASP A 832 13.20 -3.10 -1.48
C ASP A 832 14.08 -3.58 -2.65
N SER A 833 15.12 -2.83 -2.99
CA SER A 833 16.04 -3.15 -4.08
C SER A 833 16.98 -4.33 -3.77
N ALA A 834 17.04 -4.81 -2.54
CA ALA A 834 18.05 -5.79 -2.13
C ALA A 834 17.84 -7.21 -2.68
N LEU A 835 16.75 -7.51 -3.38
CA LEU A 835 16.54 -8.85 -3.94
C LEU A 835 17.19 -8.97 -5.34
N PRO A 836 18.30 -9.73 -5.51
CA PRO A 836 18.92 -9.90 -6.82
C PRO A 836 17.99 -10.68 -7.76
N PRO A 837 18.12 -10.54 -9.08
CA PRO A 837 17.41 -11.37 -10.04
C PRO A 837 17.73 -12.86 -9.83
N VAL A 838 16.74 -13.73 -10.07
CA VAL A 838 16.97 -15.20 -10.03
C VAL A 838 17.71 -15.54 -11.33
N PRO A 839 18.87 -16.22 -11.27
CA PRO A 839 19.61 -16.60 -12.47
C PRO A 839 18.77 -17.47 -13.43
N GLY A 840 18.95 -17.29 -14.74
CA GLY A 840 18.43 -18.20 -15.77
C GLY A 840 17.06 -17.83 -16.34
N THR A 841 16.27 -18.85 -16.71
CA THR A 841 14.97 -18.75 -17.43
C THR A 841 13.80 -19.12 -16.52
N ALA A 842 13.81 -18.59 -15.30
CA ALA A 842 12.74 -18.79 -14.33
C ALA A 842 11.39 -18.32 -14.91
N ARG A 843 10.32 -19.03 -14.54
CA ARG A 843 8.97 -18.79 -15.04
C ARG A 843 8.01 -18.54 -13.87
N PRO A 844 6.99 -17.69 -14.08
CA PRO A 844 5.90 -17.56 -13.12
C PRO A 844 5.22 -18.92 -12.88
N VAL A 845 5.00 -19.25 -11.61
CA VAL A 845 4.27 -20.44 -11.17
C VAL A 845 3.20 -20.05 -10.16
N PRO A 846 2.09 -20.81 -10.08
CA PRO A 846 1.07 -20.57 -9.07
C PRO A 846 1.67 -20.66 -7.67
N LEU A 847 1.31 -19.70 -6.82
CA LEU A 847 1.70 -19.65 -5.41
C LEU A 847 0.44 -19.71 -4.55
N PRO A 848 0.53 -20.17 -3.28
CA PRO A 848 -0.60 -20.07 -2.37
C PRO A 848 -1.01 -18.60 -2.19
N PRO A 849 -2.31 -18.33 -2.03
CA PRO A 849 -2.80 -16.98 -1.83
C PRO A 849 -2.43 -16.45 -0.44
N TYR A 850 -2.66 -15.15 -0.22
CA TYR A 850 -2.42 -14.47 1.05
C TYR A 850 -3.18 -15.13 2.21
N ALA A 851 -2.46 -15.43 3.28
CA ALA A 851 -3.00 -16.04 4.49
C ALA A 851 -3.64 -15.00 5.43
N PHE A 852 -4.90 -14.64 5.15
CA PHE A 852 -5.71 -13.74 5.98
C PHE A 852 -5.83 -14.19 7.44
N GLU A 853 -5.64 -13.26 8.39
CA GLU A 853 -5.88 -13.46 9.82
C GLU A 853 -7.33 -13.14 10.17
N ARG A 854 -8.20 -14.12 9.93
CA ARG A 854 -9.64 -13.90 10.07
C ARG A 854 -10.12 -13.95 11.52
N HIS A 855 -10.86 -12.92 11.92
CA HIS A 855 -11.53 -12.83 13.22
C HIS A 855 -13.05 -12.82 13.04
N ARG A 856 -13.79 -13.18 14.10
CA ARG A 856 -15.26 -13.18 14.06
C ARG A 856 -15.80 -11.75 14.08
N HIS A 857 -16.59 -11.42 13.08
CA HIS A 857 -17.35 -10.17 12.92
C HIS A 857 -18.80 -10.52 12.60
N TRP A 858 -19.67 -10.47 13.62
CA TRP A 858 -21.05 -10.91 13.47
C TRP A 858 -22.00 -10.17 14.42
N ILE A 859 -23.23 -10.00 13.96
CA ILE A 859 -24.36 -9.50 14.72
C ILE A 859 -25.36 -10.64 14.85
N ASP A 860 -25.63 -11.07 16.07
CA ASP A 860 -26.61 -12.13 16.31
C ASP A 860 -28.05 -11.62 16.08
N ALA A 861 -28.87 -12.47 15.46
CA ALA A 861 -30.28 -12.19 15.23
C ALA A 861 -31.06 -12.15 16.56
N PRO A 862 -32.15 -11.38 16.67
CA PRO A 862 -33.01 -11.38 17.84
C PRO A 862 -33.54 -12.79 18.15
N GLY A 863 -33.25 -13.32 19.35
CA GLY A 863 -33.75 -14.63 19.81
C GLY A 863 -32.81 -15.84 19.59
N ALA A 864 -31.61 -15.64 19.02
CA ALA A 864 -30.60 -16.70 18.96
C ALA A 864 -30.17 -17.15 20.37
N ARG A 865 -30.07 -18.46 20.61
CA ARG A 865 -29.65 -19.04 21.91
C ARG A 865 -28.13 -19.22 21.92
N THR A 866 -27.42 -18.59 22.85
CA THR A 866 -25.99 -18.80 23.09
C THR A 866 -25.75 -20.11 23.84
N GLU A 867 -24.63 -20.81 23.55
CA GLU A 867 -24.23 -22.00 24.31
C GLU A 867 -23.98 -21.66 25.79
N PRO A 868 -24.47 -22.48 26.74
CA PRO A 868 -24.16 -22.32 28.16
C PRO A 868 -22.71 -22.73 28.42
N GLY A 869 -21.80 -21.75 28.35
CA GLY A 869 -20.35 -21.94 28.53
C GLY A 869 -19.51 -20.73 28.13
N ALA A 870 -20.06 -19.83 27.31
CA ALA A 870 -19.54 -18.47 27.18
C ALA A 870 -19.95 -17.66 28.43
N PRO A 871 -19.06 -16.86 29.05
CA PRO A 871 -19.42 -16.06 30.21
C PRO A 871 -20.43 -14.98 29.84
N ASP A 872 -21.71 -15.30 30.00
CA ASP A 872 -22.84 -14.36 29.87
C ASP A 872 -23.12 -13.70 31.23
N THR A 873 -22.46 -12.56 31.43
CA THR A 873 -23.07 -11.33 31.93
C THR A 873 -22.15 -10.21 31.50
N PRO A 874 -22.53 -9.29 30.58
CA PRO A 874 -21.95 -7.97 30.60
C PRO A 874 -22.47 -7.33 31.88
N ASP A 875 -21.70 -7.46 32.94
CA ASP A 875 -21.77 -6.54 34.06
C ASP A 875 -21.77 -5.13 33.46
N ALA A 876 -22.63 -4.23 33.94
CA ALA A 876 -22.67 -2.86 33.42
C ALA A 876 -21.32 -2.12 33.63
N ALA A 877 -20.41 -2.73 34.41
CA ALA A 877 -19.01 -2.36 34.56
C ALA A 877 -18.05 -2.93 33.48
N ALA A 878 -18.41 -4.01 32.77
CA ALA A 878 -17.58 -4.71 31.79
C ALA A 878 -17.65 -4.14 30.36
N LEU A 879 -18.64 -3.28 30.03
CA LEU A 879 -18.63 -2.52 28.76
C LEU A 879 -17.42 -1.57 28.65
N GLY A 880 -16.76 -1.25 29.77
CA GLY A 880 -15.53 -0.45 29.80
C GLY A 880 -14.27 -1.18 29.34
N ALA A 881 -14.32 -2.48 29.04
CA ALA A 881 -13.13 -3.29 28.73
C ALA A 881 -12.97 -3.68 27.24
N ALA A 882 -13.91 -3.30 26.36
CA ALA A 882 -13.90 -3.68 24.92
C ALA A 882 -13.45 -2.56 23.97
N LEU A 883 -12.93 -1.45 24.51
CA LEU A 883 -12.47 -0.32 23.71
C LEU A 883 -10.98 -0.47 23.39
N GLY A 884 -10.59 -0.22 22.13
CA GLY A 884 -9.18 -0.19 21.74
C GLY A 884 -8.41 0.93 22.47
N PRO A 885 -7.09 0.80 22.68
CA PRO A 885 -6.32 1.84 23.37
C PRO A 885 -6.30 3.13 22.54
N ARG A 886 -6.36 4.29 23.21
CA ARG A 886 -6.12 5.61 22.60
C ARG A 886 -4.89 5.56 21.67
N PRO A 887 -5.03 5.93 20.38
CA PRO A 887 -3.90 6.05 19.45
C PRO A 887 -2.79 6.96 20.00
N ARG A 888 -1.56 6.81 19.49
CA ARG A 888 -0.47 7.74 19.83
C ARG A 888 -0.74 9.10 19.17
N LEU A 889 -1.42 9.97 19.88
CA LEU A 889 -1.63 11.36 19.51
C LEU A 889 -0.52 12.24 20.11
N THR A 890 -0.15 13.31 19.41
CA THR A 890 0.77 14.34 19.92
C THR A 890 0.13 15.20 21.02
N THR A 891 -1.20 15.20 21.12
CA THR A 891 -1.96 15.88 22.17
C THR A 891 -1.77 15.15 23.51
N GLU A 892 -1.44 15.90 24.56
CA GLU A 892 -1.34 15.35 25.92
C GLU A 892 -2.71 14.83 26.37
N HIS A 893 -2.73 13.62 26.95
CA HIS A 893 -3.99 13.02 27.39
C HIS A 893 -4.49 13.71 28.67
N VAL A 894 -5.59 14.47 28.54
CA VAL A 894 -6.29 15.10 29.67
C VAL A 894 -7.60 14.36 29.92
N PRO A 895 -7.76 13.63 31.04
CA PRO A 895 -8.97 12.84 31.30
C PRO A 895 -10.18 13.76 31.58
N PRO A 896 -11.41 13.34 31.24
CA PRO A 896 -12.62 14.11 31.53
C PRO A 896 -12.85 14.25 33.05
N ARG A 897 -13.02 15.48 33.53
CA ARG A 897 -13.06 15.85 34.95
C ARG A 897 -14.48 16.08 35.45
N THR A 898 -15.37 16.61 34.62
CA THR A 898 -16.77 16.87 34.99
C THR A 898 -17.69 15.72 34.56
N ALA A 899 -18.84 15.56 35.24
CA ALA A 899 -19.84 14.55 34.85
C ALA A 899 -20.33 14.73 33.41
N ARG A 900 -20.32 15.96 32.90
CA ARG A 900 -20.71 16.30 31.53
C ARG A 900 -19.62 15.92 30.53
N GLU A 901 -18.36 16.27 30.78
CA GLU A 901 -17.21 15.80 30.01
C GLU A 901 -17.16 14.27 29.96
N GLN A 902 -17.37 13.59 31.09
CA GLN A 902 -17.37 12.13 31.16
C GLN A 902 -18.50 11.49 30.36
N ALA A 903 -19.68 12.11 30.31
CA ALA A 903 -20.80 11.64 29.50
C ALA A 903 -20.55 11.82 28.00
N VAL A 904 -19.95 12.93 27.59
CA VAL A 904 -19.61 13.23 26.19
C VAL A 904 -18.47 12.34 25.71
N THR A 905 -17.38 12.26 26.48
CA THR A 905 -16.25 11.37 26.20
C THR A 905 -16.73 9.93 26.07
N ARG A 906 -17.60 9.44 26.96
CA ARG A 906 -18.13 8.07 26.87
C ARG A 906 -18.88 7.81 25.56
N LEU A 907 -19.74 8.75 25.12
CA LEU A 907 -20.45 8.61 23.85
C LEU A 907 -19.51 8.68 22.65
N TRP A 908 -18.42 9.44 22.78
CA TRP A 908 -17.31 9.51 21.81
C TRP A 908 -16.57 8.16 21.73
N GLU A 909 -16.21 7.60 22.88
CA GLU A 909 -15.55 6.30 23.03
C GLU A 909 -16.42 5.17 22.47
N GLU A 910 -17.71 5.18 22.77
CA GLU A 910 -18.70 4.22 22.25
C GLU A 910 -18.94 4.36 20.74
N THR A 911 -18.78 5.56 20.17
CA THR A 911 -18.97 5.81 18.73
C THR A 911 -17.73 5.43 17.93
N LEU A 912 -16.53 5.61 18.50
CA LEU A 912 -15.26 5.32 17.84
C LEU A 912 -14.69 3.93 18.19
N GLY A 913 -15.18 3.29 19.25
CA GLY A 913 -14.67 2.01 19.73
C GLY A 913 -13.28 2.10 20.40
N ILE A 914 -12.90 3.29 20.86
CA ILE A 914 -11.58 3.61 21.45
C ILE A 914 -11.79 4.13 22.87
N GLY A 915 -10.92 3.74 23.81
CA GLY A 915 -11.01 4.08 25.22
C GLY A 915 -9.83 4.91 25.69
N GLY A 916 -10.06 5.70 26.74
CA GLY A 916 -9.11 6.68 27.23
C GLY A 916 -9.06 7.91 26.33
N ILE A 917 -10.19 8.36 25.78
CA ILE A 917 -10.26 9.61 25.01
C ILE A 917 -10.13 10.79 25.99
N GLY A 918 -9.15 11.66 25.75
CA GLY A 918 -8.95 12.90 26.47
C GLY A 918 -9.88 14.00 25.98
N VAL A 919 -10.16 15.00 26.81
CA VAL A 919 -11.12 16.07 26.47
C VAL A 919 -10.69 16.98 25.32
N HIS A 920 -9.40 16.96 24.98
CA HIS A 920 -8.81 17.72 23.88
C HIS A 920 -8.43 16.84 22.68
N ASP A 921 -8.77 15.56 22.71
CA ASP A 921 -8.50 14.67 21.59
C ASP A 921 -9.45 14.98 20.45
N ASN A 922 -8.89 15.12 19.25
CA ASN A 922 -9.64 15.46 18.06
C ASN A 922 -10.39 14.22 17.52
N PHE A 923 -11.68 14.38 17.20
CA PHE A 923 -12.58 13.35 16.67
C PHE A 923 -11.98 12.60 15.48
N PHE A 924 -11.35 13.31 14.54
CA PHE A 924 -10.84 12.74 13.30
C PHE A 924 -9.49 12.05 13.49
N ASP A 925 -8.63 12.61 14.34
CA ASP A 925 -7.33 11.99 14.70
C ASP A 925 -7.53 10.65 15.43
N LEU A 926 -8.70 10.47 16.04
CA LEU A 926 -9.15 9.22 16.66
C LEU A 926 -9.80 8.24 15.66
N GLY A 927 -9.75 8.49 14.34
CA GLY A 927 -10.37 7.65 13.31
C GLY A 927 -11.86 7.87 13.13
N GLY A 928 -12.37 9.05 13.54
CA GLY A 928 -13.71 9.51 13.20
C GLY A 928 -13.79 10.05 11.77
N ASP A 929 -14.97 9.94 11.15
CA ASP A 929 -15.28 10.49 9.83
C ASP A 929 -16.56 11.34 9.88
N SER A 930 -16.90 12.02 8.78
CA SER A 930 -18.09 12.89 8.71
C SER A 930 -19.39 12.16 9.04
N MET A 931 -19.50 10.87 8.72
CA MET A 931 -20.68 10.09 9.02
C MET A 931 -20.76 9.82 10.53
N ARG A 932 -19.66 9.35 11.14
CA ARG A 932 -19.55 9.12 12.59
C ARG A 932 -19.73 10.39 13.41
N ALA A 933 -19.32 11.54 12.88
CA ALA A 933 -19.57 12.83 13.51
C ALA A 933 -21.08 13.13 13.59
N VAL A 934 -21.85 12.81 12.54
CA VAL A 934 -23.31 12.94 12.56
C VAL A 934 -23.97 11.92 13.50
N LEU A 935 -23.46 10.68 13.54
CA LEU A 935 -23.90 9.66 14.53
C LEU A 935 -23.71 10.17 15.97
N LEU A 936 -22.52 10.67 16.28
CA LEU A 936 -22.18 11.19 17.58
C LEU A 936 -23.06 12.39 17.95
N ALA A 937 -23.29 13.33 17.02
CA ALA A 937 -24.21 14.45 17.22
C ALA A 937 -25.63 13.99 17.54
N GLY A 938 -26.14 13.02 16.78
CA GLY A 938 -27.46 12.43 17.01
C GLY A 938 -27.56 11.72 18.36
N ARG A 939 -26.51 11.02 18.78
CA ARG A 939 -26.45 10.34 20.09
C ARG A 939 -26.41 11.32 21.25
N LEU A 940 -25.56 12.34 21.19
CA LEU A 940 -25.46 13.41 22.20
C LEU A 940 -26.81 14.10 22.44
N ARG A 941 -27.55 14.35 21.36
CA ARG A 941 -28.90 14.94 21.40
C ARG A 941 -29.93 13.99 22.02
N ARG A 942 -29.96 12.72 21.59
CA ARG A 942 -30.91 11.71 22.10
C ARG A 942 -30.68 11.37 23.57
N SER A 943 -29.42 11.39 24.04
CA SER A 943 -29.07 11.12 25.43
C SER A 943 -29.30 12.32 26.36
N GLY A 944 -29.68 13.49 25.82
CA GLY A 944 -29.87 14.72 26.60
C GLY A 944 -28.59 15.26 27.22
N VAL A 945 -27.42 14.83 26.73
CA VAL A 945 -26.11 15.25 27.24
C VAL A 945 -25.71 16.60 26.61
N LEU A 946 -26.08 16.81 25.35
CA LEU A 946 -25.69 17.96 24.53
C LEU A 946 -26.61 18.11 23.30
N ASP A 947 -27.04 19.33 22.96
CA ASP A 947 -27.91 19.58 21.79
C ASP A 947 -27.19 20.42 20.74
N VAL A 948 -26.26 19.78 20.02
CA VAL A 948 -25.42 20.42 19.01
C VAL A 948 -25.70 19.86 17.60
N PRO A 949 -25.64 20.68 16.54
CA PRO A 949 -25.69 20.18 15.17
C PRO A 949 -24.40 19.44 14.80
N ALA A 950 -24.44 18.51 13.85
CA ALA A 950 -23.23 17.78 13.41
C ALA A 950 -22.13 18.73 12.93
N ALA A 951 -22.50 19.86 12.32
CA ALA A 951 -21.57 20.91 11.95
C ALA A 951 -20.75 21.47 13.13
N ALA A 952 -21.29 21.49 14.36
CA ALA A 952 -20.55 21.92 15.54
C ALA A 952 -19.48 20.88 15.97
N LEU A 953 -19.72 19.59 15.75
CA LEU A 953 -18.71 18.54 15.93
C LEU A 953 -17.63 18.58 14.84
N LEU A 954 -17.97 19.00 13.62
CA LEU A 954 -16.98 19.23 12.56
C LEU A 954 -16.16 20.51 12.82
N ALA A 955 -16.79 21.55 13.36
CA ALA A 955 -16.18 22.86 13.63
C ALA A 955 -15.34 22.90 14.92
N ALA A 956 -15.73 22.13 15.94
CA ALA A 956 -15.03 22.05 17.21
C ALA A 956 -14.85 20.57 17.62
N PRO A 957 -14.01 19.79 16.91
CA PRO A 957 -13.97 18.32 16.99
C PRO A 957 -13.30 17.77 18.25
N THR A 958 -13.46 18.40 19.41
CA THR A 958 -12.96 17.91 20.70
C THR A 958 -14.07 17.94 21.74
N VAL A 959 -14.02 17.09 22.76
CA VAL A 959 -15.02 17.06 23.84
C VAL A 959 -15.17 18.44 24.48
N ALA A 960 -14.04 19.12 24.75
CA ALA A 960 -14.01 20.47 25.28
C ALA A 960 -14.60 21.50 24.30
N GLY A 961 -14.30 21.39 23.00
CA GLY A 961 -14.79 22.28 21.97
C GLY A 961 -16.30 22.21 21.76
N VAL A 962 -16.86 20.99 21.73
CA VAL A 962 -18.31 20.79 21.58
C VAL A 962 -19.07 21.25 22.83
N LEU A 963 -18.52 21.02 24.02
CA LEU A 963 -19.10 21.51 25.27
C LEU A 963 -19.14 23.04 25.33
N ALA A 964 -18.06 23.70 24.89
CA ALA A 964 -18.02 25.16 24.80
C ALA A 964 -19.04 25.72 23.79
N ALA A 965 -19.32 25.00 22.71
CA ALA A 965 -20.32 25.40 21.70
C ALA A 965 -21.78 25.30 22.21
N ASP A 966 -22.06 24.38 23.13
CA ASP A 966 -23.40 24.15 23.70
C ASP A 966 -23.74 25.10 24.86
N ASP A 967 -22.77 25.40 25.74
CA ASP A 967 -22.93 26.36 26.83
C ASP A 967 -23.27 27.79 26.34
N GLY A 968 -23.04 28.07 25.05
CA GLY A 968 -23.41 29.32 24.37
C GLY A 968 -24.87 29.45 23.91
N THR A 969 -25.70 28.41 24.05
CA THR A 969 -27.10 28.39 23.55
C THR A 969 -28.17 28.73 24.61
N GLY A 970 -27.76 28.95 25.86
CA GLY A 970 -28.64 29.16 27.02
C GLY A 970 -28.79 30.60 27.53
N GLY A 971 -28.50 31.64 26.74
CA GLY A 971 -28.64 33.03 27.17
C GLY A 971 -28.42 34.03 26.03
N ARG A 972 -29.19 35.12 26.01
CA ARG A 972 -29.15 36.22 25.02
C ARG A 972 -27.72 36.57 24.56
N PRO A 973 -27.54 36.92 23.27
CA PRO A 973 -26.22 37.02 22.65
C PRO A 973 -25.44 38.19 23.24
N ALA A 974 -24.32 37.87 23.88
CA ALA A 974 -23.21 38.78 24.06
C ALA A 974 -22.22 38.49 22.92
N ASP A 975 -21.80 39.56 22.24
CA ASP A 975 -20.90 39.56 21.08
C ASP A 975 -19.71 38.59 21.25
N GLY A 976 -19.47 37.74 20.23
CA GLY A 976 -18.25 36.95 20.13
C GLY A 976 -18.36 35.52 19.61
N GLY A 977 -19.52 35.07 19.10
CA GLY A 977 -19.62 33.77 18.42
C GLY A 977 -18.93 33.82 17.04
N ALA A 978 -17.91 33.01 16.81
CA ALA A 978 -17.17 32.95 15.55
C ALA A 978 -18.12 32.63 14.38
N ASN A 979 -18.38 33.63 13.53
CA ASN A 979 -19.12 33.47 12.29
C ASN A 979 -18.27 32.63 11.32
N ALA A 980 -18.79 31.50 10.84
CA ALA A 980 -18.08 30.57 9.94
C ALA A 980 -17.70 31.20 8.58
N LEU A 981 -18.34 32.33 8.23
CA LEU A 981 -18.06 33.13 7.04
C LEU A 981 -17.24 34.40 7.34
N ALA A 982 -16.77 34.58 8.58
CA ALA A 982 -15.99 35.76 8.95
C ALA A 982 -14.71 35.88 8.10
N PRO A 983 -14.26 37.11 7.78
CA PRO A 983 -13.05 37.35 6.99
C PRO A 983 -11.78 36.70 7.55
N LEU A 984 -11.74 36.44 8.86
CA LEU A 984 -10.68 35.69 9.52
C LEU A 984 -11.29 34.47 10.22
N LEU A 985 -11.00 33.28 9.69
CA LEU A 985 -11.47 32.00 10.20
C LEU A 985 -10.37 31.31 11.02
N PRO A 986 -10.51 31.16 12.35
CA PRO A 986 -9.56 30.40 13.15
C PRO A 986 -9.69 28.90 12.84
N LEU A 987 -8.73 28.33 12.08
CA LEU A 987 -8.72 26.90 11.75
C LEU A 987 -8.13 26.06 12.90
N ARG A 988 -7.09 26.61 13.53
CA ARG A 988 -6.53 26.16 14.81
C ARG A 988 -5.92 27.38 15.51
N PRO A 989 -6.68 28.10 16.37
CA PRO A 989 -6.18 29.30 17.02
C PRO A 989 -5.16 29.00 18.14
N GLU A 990 -5.09 27.76 18.61
CA GLU A 990 -4.19 27.34 19.68
C GLU A 990 -2.73 27.16 19.21
N GLY A 991 -1.78 27.46 20.09
CA GLY A 991 -0.34 27.28 19.87
C GLY A 991 0.49 28.51 20.29
N GLY A 992 1.76 28.29 20.65
CA GLY A 992 2.72 29.34 21.03
C GLY A 992 3.55 29.86 19.87
N ALA A 993 3.53 29.18 18.72
CA ALA A 993 4.29 29.57 17.54
C ALA A 993 3.66 30.77 16.79
N ALA A 994 4.46 31.37 15.90
CA ALA A 994 3.99 32.36 14.93
C ALA A 994 2.86 31.79 14.04
N PRO A 995 1.68 32.43 13.95
CA PRO A 995 0.54 31.90 13.19
C PRO A 995 0.84 31.80 11.68
N LEU A 996 0.33 30.74 11.06
CA LEU A 996 0.29 30.55 9.62
C LEU A 996 -1.04 31.08 9.08
N PHE A 997 -0.99 32.05 8.16
CA PHE A 997 -2.18 32.61 7.52
C PHE A 997 -2.37 32.01 6.12
N CYS A 998 -3.51 31.34 5.92
CA CYS A 998 -3.84 30.65 4.68
C CYS A 998 -4.87 31.46 3.89
N VAL A 999 -4.50 31.94 2.71
CA VAL A 999 -5.29 32.85 1.88
C VAL A 999 -6.24 32.09 0.98
N HIS A 1000 -7.50 32.52 0.89
CA HIS A 1000 -8.54 31.85 0.11
C HIS A 1000 -8.17 31.65 -1.39
N PRO A 1001 -8.66 30.58 -2.03
CA PRO A 1001 -8.63 30.42 -3.48
C PRO A 1001 -9.70 31.30 -4.16
N GLY A 1002 -9.88 31.19 -5.48
CA GLY A 1002 -10.77 32.07 -6.27
C GLY A 1002 -12.22 32.14 -5.76
N ALA A 1003 -12.73 31.06 -5.17
CA ALA A 1003 -14.08 30.97 -4.60
C ALA A 1003 -14.25 31.67 -3.23
N GLY A 1004 -13.17 32.12 -2.59
CA GLY A 1004 -13.22 32.94 -1.39
C GLY A 1004 -13.18 32.21 -0.03
N VAL A 1005 -13.25 30.88 -0.01
CA VAL A 1005 -13.37 30.09 1.23
C VAL A 1005 -12.08 29.33 1.61
N SER A 1006 -11.68 29.37 2.88
CA SER A 1006 -10.37 28.86 3.35
C SER A 1006 -10.43 27.57 4.18
N TRP A 1007 -11.59 26.90 4.28
CA TRP A 1007 -11.74 25.64 5.05
C TRP A 1007 -10.96 24.47 4.47
N ARG A 1008 -10.63 24.49 3.17
CA ARG A 1008 -9.84 23.44 2.51
C ARG A 1008 -8.42 23.28 3.08
N TYR A 1009 -7.90 24.31 3.77
CA TYR A 1009 -6.62 24.21 4.48
C TYR A 1009 -6.67 23.42 5.78
N THR A 1010 -7.85 22.98 6.23
CA THR A 1010 -7.98 22.08 7.41
C THR A 1010 -7.20 20.79 7.24
N GLY A 1011 -7.06 20.30 6.00
CA GLY A 1011 -6.22 19.14 5.67
C GLY A 1011 -4.73 19.32 6.02
N LEU A 1012 -4.23 20.56 6.17
CA LEU A 1012 -2.85 20.81 6.59
C LEU A 1012 -2.66 20.56 8.10
N LEU A 1013 -3.70 20.73 8.92
CA LEU A 1013 -3.58 20.78 10.39
C LEU A 1013 -2.91 19.55 11.01
N PRO A 1014 -3.22 18.30 10.59
CA PRO A 1014 -2.58 17.11 11.14
C PRO A 1014 -1.06 17.07 10.92
N HIS A 1015 -0.55 17.80 9.93
CA HIS A 1015 0.86 17.72 9.50
C HIS A 1015 1.73 18.83 10.07
N LEU A 1016 1.14 19.96 10.51
CA LEU A 1016 1.87 21.15 10.96
C LEU A 1016 2.33 21.09 12.43
N GLY A 1017 2.02 20.02 13.16
CA GLY A 1017 2.29 19.88 14.59
C GLY A 1017 1.31 20.67 15.47
N GLY A 1018 1.11 20.24 16.72
CA GLY A 1018 0.07 20.76 17.60
C GLY A 1018 0.28 22.20 18.12
N ASP A 1019 1.49 22.74 18.06
CA ASP A 1019 1.84 24.08 18.57
C ASP A 1019 1.75 25.20 17.52
N GLN A 1020 1.41 24.87 16.26
CA GLN A 1020 1.36 25.82 15.15
C GLN A 1020 -0.05 26.39 14.97
N PRO A 1021 -0.32 27.68 15.31
CA PRO A 1021 -1.63 28.28 15.05
C PRO A 1021 -1.83 28.48 13.55
N VAL A 1022 -3.07 28.31 13.07
CA VAL A 1022 -3.44 28.46 11.66
C VAL A 1022 -4.75 29.24 11.54
N HIS A 1023 -4.73 30.31 10.74
CA HIS A 1023 -5.88 31.14 10.43
C HIS A 1023 -6.14 31.17 8.92
N GLY A 1024 -7.38 30.93 8.50
CA GLY A 1024 -7.81 31.13 7.12
C GLY A 1024 -8.27 32.58 6.91
N ILE A 1025 -7.82 33.21 5.84
CA ILE A 1025 -8.34 34.51 5.39
C ILE A 1025 -9.42 34.24 4.34
N GLN A 1026 -10.67 34.58 4.64
CA GLN A 1026 -11.79 34.46 3.71
C GLN A 1026 -12.00 35.76 2.92
N ALA A 1027 -12.63 35.65 1.75
CA ALA A 1027 -12.91 36.81 0.92
C ALA A 1027 -13.96 37.74 1.56
N PHE A 1028 -13.68 39.03 1.59
CA PHE A 1028 -14.71 40.04 1.88
C PHE A 1028 -15.85 39.92 0.84
N GLY A 1029 -17.10 39.96 1.30
CA GLY A 1029 -18.28 39.67 0.49
C GLY A 1029 -19.02 38.39 0.92
N LEU A 1030 -18.31 37.39 1.44
CA LEU A 1030 -18.91 36.09 1.78
C LEU A 1030 -19.82 36.12 3.01
N ASP A 1031 -19.50 36.93 4.02
CA ASP A 1031 -20.34 37.08 5.23
C ASP A 1031 -21.54 38.00 5.03
N GLY A 1032 -21.68 38.62 3.84
CA GLY A 1032 -22.71 39.60 3.54
C GLY A 1032 -22.61 40.89 4.35
N THR A 1033 -21.57 41.08 5.17
CA THR A 1033 -21.43 42.27 6.03
C THR A 1033 -20.72 43.42 5.32
N ARG A 1034 -19.88 43.10 4.32
CA ARG A 1034 -19.08 44.06 3.55
C ARG A 1034 -19.04 43.64 2.07
N PRO A 1035 -19.02 44.59 1.12
CA PRO A 1035 -18.87 44.26 -0.30
C PRO A 1035 -17.46 43.73 -0.61
N PRO A 1036 -17.28 42.97 -1.71
CA PRO A 1036 -15.97 42.58 -2.20
C PRO A 1036 -15.04 43.77 -2.46
N ALA A 1037 -13.73 43.55 -2.35
CA ALA A 1037 -12.73 44.60 -2.55
C ALA A 1037 -12.83 45.22 -3.96
N PRO A 1038 -12.72 46.56 -4.10
CA PRO A 1038 -12.92 47.24 -5.38
C PRO A 1038 -11.77 47.00 -6.37
N ASP A 1039 -10.54 46.87 -5.88
CA ASP A 1039 -9.31 46.63 -6.63
C ASP A 1039 -8.32 45.74 -5.85
N ALA A 1040 -7.28 45.24 -6.52
CA ALA A 1040 -6.29 44.34 -5.90
C ALA A 1040 -5.49 45.00 -4.76
N ALA A 1041 -5.20 46.31 -4.86
CA ALA A 1041 -4.45 47.04 -3.83
C ALA A 1041 -5.27 47.18 -2.54
N ALA A 1042 -6.57 47.44 -2.66
CA ALA A 1042 -7.51 47.47 -1.55
C ALA A 1042 -7.66 46.09 -0.90
N MET A 1043 -7.69 45.00 -1.69
CA MET A 1043 -7.71 43.63 -1.17
C MET A 1043 -6.47 43.32 -0.34
N VAL A 1044 -5.28 43.58 -0.89
CA VAL A 1044 -4.00 43.34 -0.20
C VAL A 1044 -3.91 44.17 1.08
N SER A 1045 -4.25 45.46 1.03
CA SER A 1045 -4.22 46.30 2.24
C SER A 1045 -5.17 45.76 3.31
N ALA A 1046 -6.39 45.39 2.94
CA ALA A 1046 -7.37 44.90 3.90
C ALA A 1046 -6.97 43.55 4.53
N TYR A 1047 -6.36 42.63 3.75
CA TYR A 1047 -5.86 41.37 4.31
C TYR A 1047 -4.58 41.54 5.13
N VAL A 1048 -3.71 42.47 4.76
CA VAL A 1048 -2.56 42.85 5.61
C VAL A 1048 -3.06 43.41 6.94
N ASP A 1049 -4.11 44.24 6.93
CA ASP A 1049 -4.67 44.77 8.17
C ASP A 1049 -5.31 43.66 9.02
N LEU A 1050 -6.01 42.67 8.41
CA LEU A 1050 -6.55 41.50 9.11
C LEU A 1050 -5.46 40.66 9.81
N VAL A 1051 -4.37 40.33 9.13
CA VAL A 1051 -3.29 39.53 9.77
C VAL A 1051 -2.60 40.32 10.88
N ARG A 1052 -2.61 41.65 10.80
CA ARG A 1052 -2.06 42.56 11.82
C ARG A 1052 -2.94 42.69 13.05
N GLU A 1053 -4.25 42.48 12.93
CA GLU A 1053 -5.15 42.36 14.09
C GLU A 1053 -4.76 41.16 14.97
N VAL A 1054 -4.35 40.05 14.35
CA VAL A 1054 -3.87 38.85 15.06
C VAL A 1054 -2.42 39.01 15.51
N ARG A 1055 -1.58 39.57 14.64
CA ARG A 1055 -0.14 39.71 14.87
C ARG A 1055 0.34 41.11 14.45
N PRO A 1056 0.46 42.07 15.39
CA PRO A 1056 0.78 43.46 15.05
C PRO A 1056 2.13 43.67 14.33
N HIS A 1057 3.11 42.80 14.63
CA HIS A 1057 4.48 42.81 14.07
C HIS A 1057 4.94 41.39 13.74
N GLY A 1058 5.79 41.26 12.72
CA GLY A 1058 6.31 40.00 12.22
C GLY A 1058 7.14 39.19 13.23
N PRO A 1059 7.58 37.97 12.86
CA PRO A 1059 7.53 37.41 11.51
C PRO A 1059 6.14 36.97 11.03
N TYR A 1060 5.80 37.22 9.76
CA TYR A 1060 4.58 36.71 9.13
C TYR A 1060 4.86 35.41 8.37
N ARG A 1061 3.88 34.49 8.36
CA ARG A 1061 3.91 33.24 7.61
C ARG A 1061 2.65 33.16 6.75
N LEU A 1062 2.82 33.10 5.44
CA LEU A 1062 1.74 33.18 4.46
C LEU A 1062 1.72 31.94 3.58
N LEU A 1063 0.53 31.40 3.34
CA LEU A 1063 0.29 30.29 2.42
C LEU A 1063 -0.92 30.57 1.54
N GLY A 1064 -0.85 30.29 0.24
CA GLY A 1064 -1.98 30.50 -0.65
C GLY A 1064 -2.04 29.49 -1.80
N TRP A 1065 -3.23 28.97 -2.09
CA TRP A 1065 -3.54 28.03 -3.17
C TRP A 1065 -4.26 28.71 -4.31
N SER A 1066 -3.86 28.38 -5.54
CA SER A 1066 -4.43 28.92 -6.77
C SER A 1066 -4.38 30.45 -6.75
N TYR A 1067 -5.51 31.14 -6.92
CA TYR A 1067 -5.63 32.59 -6.76
C TYR A 1067 -5.04 33.11 -5.44
N GLY A 1068 -5.18 32.35 -4.34
CA GLY A 1068 -4.62 32.72 -3.04
C GLY A 1068 -3.10 32.85 -3.04
N GLY A 1069 -2.41 32.18 -3.97
CA GLY A 1069 -0.97 32.33 -4.18
C GLY A 1069 -0.56 33.73 -4.66
N PHE A 1070 -1.34 34.34 -5.58
CA PHE A 1070 -1.13 35.75 -6.00
C PHE A 1070 -1.25 36.70 -4.82
N VAL A 1071 -2.32 36.51 -4.05
CA VAL A 1071 -2.65 37.37 -2.93
C VAL A 1071 -1.60 37.22 -1.81
N ALA A 1072 -1.19 35.99 -1.49
CA ALA A 1072 -0.14 35.72 -0.50
C ALA A 1072 1.21 36.36 -0.89
N HIS A 1073 1.62 36.26 -2.16
CA HIS A 1073 2.83 36.93 -2.66
C HIS A 1073 2.73 38.46 -2.55
N ALA A 1074 1.61 39.05 -3.00
CA ALA A 1074 1.41 40.50 -2.92
C ALA A 1074 1.35 41.00 -1.46
N MET A 1075 0.71 40.25 -0.56
CA MET A 1075 0.73 40.52 0.89
C MET A 1075 2.16 40.47 1.45
N ALA A 1076 2.96 39.48 1.05
CA ALA A 1076 4.34 39.35 1.50
C ALA A 1076 5.19 40.57 1.08
N CYS A 1077 5.09 41.01 -0.18
CA CYS A 1077 5.76 42.21 -0.66
C CYS A 1077 5.29 43.47 0.10
N ALA A 1078 3.98 43.65 0.28
CA ALA A 1078 3.42 44.79 1.00
C ALA A 1078 3.86 44.84 2.48
N LEU A 1079 4.05 43.68 3.12
CA LEU A 1079 4.61 43.59 4.47
C LEU A 1079 6.10 44.00 4.48
N GLN A 1080 6.89 43.54 3.51
CA GLN A 1080 8.31 43.91 3.39
C GLN A 1080 8.51 45.41 3.11
N GLU A 1081 7.67 46.01 2.26
CA GLU A 1081 7.68 47.46 2.01
C GLU A 1081 7.36 48.28 3.27
N ARG A 1082 6.57 47.72 4.19
CA ARG A 1082 6.26 48.31 5.50
C ARG A 1082 7.34 48.00 6.57
N GLY A 1083 8.44 47.34 6.19
CA GLY A 1083 9.56 47.01 7.08
C GLY A 1083 9.34 45.78 7.97
N GLU A 1084 8.31 44.98 7.68
CA GLU A 1084 7.98 43.78 8.45
C GLU A 1084 8.72 42.54 7.92
N GLN A 1085 9.03 41.60 8.81
CA GLN A 1085 9.66 40.34 8.43
C GLN A 1085 8.62 39.32 7.96
N VAL A 1086 8.85 38.68 6.81
CA VAL A 1086 8.09 37.51 6.34
C VAL A 1086 9.02 36.31 6.37
N GLU A 1087 8.71 35.33 7.21
CA GLU A 1087 9.58 34.18 7.50
C GLU A 1087 9.27 32.97 6.60
N LEU A 1088 8.01 32.86 6.15
CA LEU A 1088 7.59 31.80 5.24
C LEU A 1088 6.58 32.37 4.22
N LEU A 1089 6.83 32.11 2.94
CA LEU A 1089 5.86 32.25 1.86
C LEU A 1089 5.74 30.91 1.12
N ALA A 1090 4.54 30.33 1.14
CA ALA A 1090 4.21 29.11 0.43
C ALA A 1090 3.10 29.35 -0.61
N MET A 1091 3.33 28.88 -1.84
CA MET A 1091 2.43 29.07 -2.97
C MET A 1091 2.07 27.71 -3.55
N LEU A 1092 0.79 27.33 -3.45
CA LEU A 1092 0.26 26.05 -3.92
C LEU A 1092 -0.36 26.28 -5.29
N ASP A 1093 0.29 25.75 -6.31
CA ASP A 1093 -0.09 25.74 -7.71
C ASP A 1093 -0.64 27.09 -8.22
N ALA A 1094 0.06 28.17 -7.82
CA ALA A 1094 -0.30 29.54 -8.17
C ALA A 1094 -0.20 29.74 -9.69
N PRO A 1095 -1.22 30.31 -10.36
CA PRO A 1095 -1.17 30.56 -11.80
C PRO A 1095 -0.02 31.47 -12.21
N GLN A 1096 0.33 31.50 -13.49
CA GLN A 1096 1.42 32.33 -13.99
C GLN A 1096 1.16 33.84 -13.75
N PRO A 1097 2.17 34.64 -13.38
CA PRO A 1097 2.05 36.09 -13.16
C PRO A 1097 1.72 36.92 -14.39
N TYR A 1098 1.80 36.33 -15.59
CA TYR A 1098 1.54 36.99 -16.86
C TYR A 1098 0.53 36.17 -17.67
N GLY A 1099 -0.30 36.83 -18.50
CA GLY A 1099 -1.31 36.16 -19.35
C GLY A 1099 -2.77 36.30 -18.88
N THR A 1100 -3.02 37.07 -17.82
CA THR A 1100 -4.32 37.31 -17.20
C THR A 1100 -5.12 38.43 -17.90
N ALA A 1101 -5.49 38.32 -19.18
CA ALA A 1101 -6.51 39.23 -19.70
C ALA A 1101 -7.88 38.82 -19.13
N TYR A 1102 -8.61 39.73 -18.48
CA TYR A 1102 -9.97 39.42 -18.00
C TYR A 1102 -10.91 39.23 -19.20
N ASP A 1103 -11.43 38.01 -19.35
CA ASP A 1103 -12.52 37.69 -20.26
C ASP A 1103 -13.78 37.43 -19.43
N ALA A 1104 -14.77 38.33 -19.55
CA ALA A 1104 -16.03 38.22 -18.83
C ALA A 1104 -16.82 36.96 -19.20
N ALA A 1105 -16.74 36.50 -20.44
CA ALA A 1105 -17.46 35.31 -20.89
C ALA A 1105 -16.83 34.03 -20.35
N GLU A 1106 -15.50 33.99 -20.23
CA GLU A 1106 -14.78 32.88 -19.60
C GLU A 1106 -14.95 32.88 -18.08
N ALA A 1107 -14.94 34.05 -17.45
CA ALA A 1107 -15.20 34.17 -16.01
C ALA A 1107 -16.61 33.64 -15.65
N GLU A 1108 -17.63 34.00 -16.43
CA GLU A 1108 -19.01 33.52 -16.24
C GLU A 1108 -19.08 31.98 -16.32
N ARG A 1109 -18.37 31.36 -17.26
CA ARG A 1109 -18.29 29.89 -17.40
C ARG A 1109 -17.64 29.22 -16.20
N GLN A 1110 -16.53 29.78 -15.72
CA GLN A 1110 -15.81 29.25 -14.57
C GLN A 1110 -16.64 29.33 -13.29
N VAL A 1111 -17.38 30.43 -13.10
CA VAL A 1111 -18.28 30.59 -11.95
C VAL A 1111 -19.45 29.60 -12.02
N ALA A 1112 -20.10 29.46 -13.17
CA ALA A 1112 -21.19 28.49 -13.34
C ALA A 1112 -20.72 27.04 -13.08
N ALA A 1113 -19.54 26.66 -13.59
CA ALA A 1113 -18.96 25.34 -13.38
C ALA A 1113 -18.58 25.06 -11.91
N LEU A 1114 -18.16 26.09 -11.16
CA LEU A 1114 -17.94 25.97 -9.72
C LEU A 1114 -19.27 25.77 -8.97
N LEU A 1115 -20.27 26.59 -9.25
CA LEU A 1115 -21.56 26.55 -8.54
C LEU A 1115 -22.26 25.20 -8.75
N MET A 1116 -22.19 24.63 -9.95
CA MET A 1116 -22.68 23.28 -10.20
C MET A 1116 -21.99 22.23 -9.33
N ARG A 1117 -20.66 22.30 -9.19
CA ARG A 1117 -19.88 21.40 -8.32
C ARG A 1117 -20.21 21.60 -6.84
N VAL A 1118 -20.25 22.85 -6.38
CA VAL A 1118 -20.56 23.19 -4.98
C VAL A 1118 -21.98 22.77 -4.62
N ALA A 1119 -22.93 22.84 -5.55
CA ALA A 1119 -24.31 22.43 -5.34
C ALA A 1119 -24.59 20.94 -5.64
N GLY A 1120 -23.58 20.14 -6.02
CA GLY A 1120 -23.76 18.72 -6.33
C GLY A 1120 -24.60 18.43 -7.58
N LEU A 1121 -24.67 19.36 -8.53
CA LEU A 1121 -25.46 19.25 -9.76
C LEU A 1121 -24.65 18.57 -10.87
N SER A 1122 -25.19 17.50 -11.47
CA SER A 1122 -24.59 16.89 -12.67
C SER A 1122 -24.73 17.79 -13.90
N PRO A 1123 -23.76 17.77 -14.84
CA PRO A 1123 -23.96 18.30 -16.18
C PRO A 1123 -25.01 17.44 -16.90
N ASP A 1124 -26.12 18.04 -17.33
CA ASP A 1124 -27.20 17.33 -18.02
C ASP A 1124 -26.68 16.70 -19.32
N THR A 1125 -26.86 15.38 -19.46
CA THR A 1125 -26.59 14.63 -20.70
C THR A 1125 -27.78 14.64 -21.67
N ASP A 1126 -28.91 15.25 -21.30
CA ASP A 1126 -30.17 15.15 -22.04
C ASP A 1126 -30.64 16.45 -22.75
N ALA A 1127 -29.73 17.39 -23.05
CA ALA A 1127 -30.05 18.56 -23.87
C ALA A 1127 -28.99 18.84 -24.95
N VAL A 1128 -28.77 17.87 -25.86
CA VAL A 1128 -28.13 18.17 -27.15
C VAL A 1128 -29.18 18.78 -28.08
N THR A 1129 -29.36 20.10 -27.98
CA THR A 1129 -29.70 20.92 -29.15
C THR A 1129 -28.60 21.96 -29.33
N ASP A 1130 -27.81 21.72 -30.37
CA ASP A 1130 -26.96 22.64 -31.12
C ASP A 1130 -27.41 24.12 -30.97
N THR A 1131 -26.47 25.01 -30.60
CA THR A 1131 -26.52 26.50 -30.50
C THR A 1131 -26.68 27.21 -29.14
N ALA A 1132 -26.85 26.55 -28.00
CA ALA A 1132 -26.79 27.22 -26.68
C ALA A 1132 -25.49 26.89 -25.95
N GLY A 1133 -24.70 27.92 -25.60
CA GLY A 1133 -23.48 27.77 -24.80
C GLY A 1133 -23.74 27.24 -23.38
N PRO A 1134 -22.68 27.03 -22.56
CA PRO A 1134 -22.81 26.58 -21.18
C PRO A 1134 -23.77 27.46 -20.37
N PRO A 1135 -24.48 26.90 -19.36
CA PRO A 1135 -25.46 27.64 -18.57
C PRO A 1135 -24.81 28.87 -17.91
N ASP A 1136 -25.51 30.02 -17.94
CA ASP A 1136 -25.09 31.19 -17.18
C ASP A 1136 -25.29 30.97 -15.66
N VAL A 1137 -24.65 31.81 -14.84
CA VAL A 1137 -24.72 31.68 -13.37
C VAL A 1137 -26.15 31.78 -12.86
N ALA A 1138 -27.00 32.59 -13.49
CA ALA A 1138 -28.39 32.75 -13.10
C ALA A 1138 -29.20 31.45 -13.26
N ALA A 1139 -29.01 30.72 -14.36
CA ALA A 1139 -29.63 29.43 -14.60
C ALA A 1139 -29.20 28.37 -13.56
N VAL A 1140 -27.93 28.40 -13.13
CA VAL A 1140 -27.44 27.50 -12.07
C VAL A 1140 -28.05 27.85 -10.71
N LEU A 1141 -28.13 29.14 -10.36
CA LEU A 1141 -28.75 29.61 -9.11
C LEU A 1141 -30.24 29.27 -9.03
N ASP A 1142 -30.96 29.41 -10.14
CA ASP A 1142 -32.38 29.04 -10.23
C ASP A 1142 -32.57 27.51 -10.09
N ARG A 1143 -31.63 26.71 -10.61
CA ARG A 1143 -31.63 25.25 -10.43
C ARG A 1143 -31.36 24.82 -8.99
N ILE A 1144 -30.48 25.53 -8.29
CA ILE A 1144 -30.23 25.33 -6.85
C ILE A 1144 -31.50 25.62 -6.05
N GLU A 1145 -32.18 26.73 -6.35
CA GLU A 1145 -33.45 27.09 -5.69
C GLU A 1145 -34.55 26.08 -5.96
N ALA A 1146 -34.69 25.62 -7.21
CA ALA A 1146 -35.67 24.61 -7.59
C ALA A 1146 -35.44 23.26 -6.85
N ASN A 1147 -34.18 22.84 -6.71
CA ASN A 1147 -33.84 21.62 -5.98
C ASN A 1147 -34.12 21.77 -4.48
N LEU A 1148 -33.74 22.89 -3.86
CA LEU A 1148 -34.04 23.17 -2.44
C LEU A 1148 -35.54 23.21 -2.14
N LEU A 1149 -36.36 23.70 -3.08
CA LEU A 1149 -37.83 23.70 -2.97
C LEU A 1149 -38.43 22.29 -3.11
N ALA A 1150 -37.79 21.41 -3.89
CA ALA A 1150 -38.23 20.02 -4.07
C ALA A 1150 -37.80 19.11 -2.90
N ASP A 1151 -36.61 19.32 -2.37
CA ASP A 1151 -36.05 18.64 -1.20
C ASP A 1151 -35.04 19.57 -0.51
N ALA A 1152 -35.35 19.98 0.72
CA ALA A 1152 -34.51 20.90 1.49
C ALA A 1152 -33.12 20.34 1.83
N ALA A 1153 -32.88 19.03 1.64
CA ALA A 1153 -31.58 18.38 1.83
C ALA A 1153 -30.80 18.15 0.51
N SER A 1154 -31.35 18.54 -0.64
CA SER A 1154 -30.80 18.22 -1.97
C SER A 1154 -29.64 19.10 -2.43
N SER A 1155 -29.43 20.26 -1.81
CA SER A 1155 -28.31 21.15 -2.10
C SER A 1155 -27.57 21.49 -0.81
N PRO A 1156 -26.23 21.35 -0.77
CA PRO A 1156 -25.41 21.69 0.40
C PRO A 1156 -25.25 23.20 0.63
N VAL A 1157 -25.71 24.03 -0.32
CA VAL A 1157 -25.69 25.51 -0.24
C VAL A 1157 -27.05 26.08 -0.62
N THR A 1158 -27.44 27.18 0.03
CA THR A 1158 -28.62 27.97 -0.33
C THR A 1158 -28.38 28.80 -1.60
N ARG A 1159 -29.45 29.25 -2.26
CA ARG A 1159 -29.34 30.21 -3.39
C ARG A 1159 -28.57 31.48 -3.00
N ALA A 1160 -28.79 31.98 -1.77
CA ALA A 1160 -28.13 33.18 -1.28
C ALA A 1160 -26.62 32.97 -1.05
N GLU A 1161 -26.21 31.84 -0.47
CA GLU A 1161 -24.79 31.49 -0.29
C GLU A 1161 -24.11 31.22 -1.63
N ALA A 1162 -24.79 30.52 -2.54
CA ALA A 1162 -24.30 30.30 -3.91
C ALA A 1162 -24.13 31.62 -4.67
N ALA A 1163 -25.05 32.58 -4.51
CA ALA A 1163 -24.94 33.90 -5.12
C ALA A 1163 -23.76 34.71 -4.53
N ALA A 1164 -23.53 34.62 -3.22
CA ALA A 1164 -22.38 35.28 -2.57
C ALA A 1164 -21.04 34.69 -3.06
N ILE A 1165 -20.93 33.36 -3.18
CA ILE A 1165 -19.75 32.69 -3.75
C ILE A 1165 -19.53 33.14 -5.21
N ALA A 1166 -20.60 33.24 -5.99
CA ALA A 1166 -20.54 33.70 -7.37
C ALA A 1166 -20.04 35.14 -7.49
N GLU A 1167 -20.57 36.05 -6.67
CA GLU A 1167 -20.18 37.46 -6.63
C GLU A 1167 -18.70 37.62 -6.25
N VAL A 1168 -18.24 36.88 -5.24
CA VAL A 1168 -16.84 36.86 -4.81
C VAL A 1168 -15.92 36.31 -5.90
N MET A 1169 -16.28 35.21 -6.55
CA MET A 1169 -15.45 34.62 -7.60
C MET A 1169 -15.39 35.51 -8.84
N HIS A 1170 -16.50 36.12 -9.26
CA HIS A 1170 -16.50 37.14 -10.31
C HIS A 1170 -15.57 38.30 -9.96
N ASN A 1171 -15.64 38.79 -8.72
CA ASN A 1171 -14.75 39.84 -8.26
C ASN A 1171 -13.28 39.42 -8.33
N ASN A 1172 -12.93 38.24 -7.80
CA ASN A 1172 -11.56 37.75 -7.78
C ASN A 1172 -10.99 37.53 -9.19
N LEU A 1173 -11.77 36.95 -10.11
CA LEU A 1173 -11.36 36.79 -11.51
C LEU A 1173 -11.15 38.13 -12.22
N ARG A 1174 -11.99 39.13 -11.93
CA ARG A 1174 -11.82 40.52 -12.42
C ARG A 1174 -10.57 41.19 -11.86
N LEU A 1175 -10.18 40.87 -10.63
CA LEU A 1175 -9.03 41.44 -9.95
C LEU A 1175 -7.72 40.70 -10.25
N ALA A 1176 -7.75 39.42 -10.63
CA ALA A 1176 -6.57 38.62 -10.94
C ALA A 1176 -5.55 39.32 -11.86
N PRO A 1177 -5.94 40.03 -12.93
CA PRO A 1177 -5.02 40.78 -13.79
C PRO A 1177 -4.31 41.96 -13.13
N GLN A 1178 -4.83 42.45 -12.01
CA GLN A 1178 -4.36 43.67 -11.34
C GLN A 1178 -3.28 43.39 -10.30
N PHE A 1179 -3.04 42.12 -9.95
CA PHE A 1179 -1.92 41.73 -9.09
C PHE A 1179 -0.62 41.81 -9.90
N ALA A 1180 -0.03 43.00 -9.97
CA ALA A 1180 1.31 43.17 -10.51
C ALA A 1180 2.32 42.57 -9.52
N PRO A 1181 3.02 41.48 -9.86
CA PRO A 1181 3.93 40.81 -8.92
C PRO A 1181 5.15 41.70 -8.63
N GLY A 1182 5.27 42.14 -7.37
CA GLY A 1182 6.46 42.80 -6.85
C GLY A 1182 7.66 41.84 -6.79
N VAL A 1183 8.75 42.26 -6.13
CA VAL A 1183 9.90 41.39 -5.87
C VAL A 1183 9.91 41.00 -4.40
N PHE A 1184 9.70 39.72 -4.10
CA PHE A 1184 9.79 39.19 -2.76
C PHE A 1184 11.24 38.88 -2.39
N HIS A 1185 11.67 39.33 -1.21
CA HIS A 1185 13.01 39.12 -0.67
C HIS A 1185 13.03 37.98 0.34
N GLY A 1186 13.13 36.74 -0.12
CA GLY A 1186 13.20 35.55 0.72
C GLY A 1186 13.05 34.26 -0.09
N ASP A 1187 13.20 33.12 0.58
CA ASP A 1187 12.93 31.80 0.00
C ASP A 1187 11.42 31.56 -0.10
N VAL A 1188 10.98 30.85 -1.14
CA VAL A 1188 9.56 30.53 -1.39
C VAL A 1188 9.41 29.04 -1.58
N LEU A 1189 8.44 28.43 -0.88
CA LEU A 1189 8.00 27.07 -1.19
C LEU A 1189 6.95 27.14 -2.30
N PHE A 1190 7.27 26.59 -3.47
CA PHE A 1190 6.35 26.55 -4.59
C PHE A 1190 5.95 25.12 -4.89
N PHE A 1191 4.65 24.80 -4.77
CA PHE A 1191 4.12 23.48 -5.10
C PHE A 1191 3.43 23.54 -6.46
N SER A 1192 3.70 22.63 -7.38
CA SER A 1192 2.97 22.55 -8.66
C SER A 1192 2.28 21.20 -8.81
N ALA A 1193 1.07 21.21 -9.38
CA ALA A 1193 0.39 19.99 -9.80
C ALA A 1193 1.21 19.28 -10.91
N ALA A 1194 1.40 17.97 -10.82
CA ALA A 1194 2.18 17.17 -11.77
C ALA A 1194 1.32 16.52 -12.87
N GLN A 1195 0.01 16.38 -12.65
CA GLN A 1195 -0.93 15.87 -13.65
C GLN A 1195 -1.67 17.03 -14.30
N GLU A 1196 -1.26 17.41 -15.51
CA GLU A 1196 -1.98 18.39 -16.31
C GLU A 1196 -3.19 17.71 -16.97
N GLN A 1197 -4.37 17.84 -16.36
CA GLN A 1197 -5.62 17.46 -17.02
C GLN A 1197 -5.80 18.32 -18.26
N ALA A 1198 -5.93 17.69 -19.44
CA ALA A 1198 -6.51 18.35 -20.60
C ALA A 1198 -7.96 18.69 -20.27
N THR A 1199 -8.23 19.94 -19.89
CA THR A 1199 -9.60 20.42 -19.67
C THR A 1199 -10.26 20.67 -21.04
N ASP A 1200 -11.59 20.50 -21.10
CA ASP A 1200 -12.42 20.85 -22.28
C ASP A 1200 -12.44 22.36 -22.61
N PHE A 1201 -11.68 23.18 -21.86
CA PHE A 1201 -11.73 24.64 -21.90
C PHE A 1201 -10.34 25.22 -22.22
N PRO A 1202 -10.01 25.42 -23.50
CA PRO A 1202 -8.75 26.05 -23.90
C PRO A 1202 -8.72 27.52 -23.43
N GLY A 1203 -8.05 27.79 -22.29
CA GLY A 1203 -7.91 29.14 -21.75
C GLY A 1203 -7.74 29.25 -20.22
N ASP A 1204 -7.88 28.18 -19.45
CA ASP A 1204 -7.76 28.23 -17.99
C ASP A 1204 -6.30 28.40 -17.53
N LEU A 1205 -5.99 29.57 -16.96
CA LEU A 1205 -4.68 29.93 -16.43
C LEU A 1205 -4.24 29.04 -15.26
N ALA A 1206 -5.20 28.38 -14.58
CA ALA A 1206 -4.93 27.47 -13.49
C ALA A 1206 -4.29 26.14 -13.93
N VAL A 1207 -4.23 25.83 -15.23
CA VAL A 1207 -3.67 24.57 -15.76
C VAL A 1207 -2.54 24.76 -16.78
N LEU A 1208 -2.00 25.98 -16.92
CA LEU A 1208 -0.86 26.24 -17.81
C LEU A 1208 0.46 25.65 -17.25
N PRO A 1209 1.32 25.04 -18.09
CA PRO A 1209 2.62 24.51 -17.68
C PRO A 1209 3.60 25.62 -17.26
N GLY A 1210 4.70 25.26 -16.60
CA GLY A 1210 5.83 26.17 -16.35
C GLY A 1210 5.57 27.28 -15.31
N LYS A 1211 4.62 27.07 -14.38
CA LYS A 1211 4.24 28.06 -13.36
C LYS A 1211 5.41 28.47 -12.45
N ALA A 1212 6.20 27.51 -11.98
CA ALA A 1212 7.35 27.78 -11.10
C ALA A 1212 8.39 28.70 -11.78
N ASP A 1213 8.74 28.40 -13.04
CA ASP A 1213 9.67 29.21 -13.84
C ASP A 1213 9.14 30.64 -14.05
N ALA A 1214 7.82 30.79 -14.22
CA ALA A 1214 7.20 32.10 -14.42
C ALA A 1214 7.23 32.97 -13.15
N TRP A 1215 7.26 32.37 -11.95
CA TRP A 1215 7.36 33.09 -10.68
C TRP A 1215 8.80 33.41 -10.25
N GLN A 1216 9.79 32.68 -10.77
CA GLN A 1216 11.21 32.85 -10.43
C GLN A 1216 11.74 34.31 -10.55
N PRO A 1217 11.36 35.13 -11.55
CA PRO A 1217 11.82 36.52 -11.64
C PRO A 1217 11.32 37.45 -10.53
N HIS A 1218 10.29 37.04 -9.78
CA HIS A 1218 9.63 37.82 -8.72
C HIS A 1218 10.13 37.47 -7.31
N ILE A 1219 11.19 36.67 -7.22
CA ILE A 1219 11.76 36.16 -5.97
C ILE A 1219 13.27 36.30 -6.05
N THR A 1220 13.88 36.91 -5.03
CA THR A 1220 15.35 37.07 -4.95
C THR A 1220 16.05 36.00 -4.14
N GLY A 1221 15.31 35.21 -3.36
CA GLY A 1221 15.80 34.00 -2.68
C GLY A 1221 15.61 32.74 -3.53
N THR A 1222 15.68 31.58 -2.87
CA THR A 1222 15.50 30.28 -3.54
C THR A 1222 14.02 29.96 -3.66
N LEU A 1223 13.54 29.68 -4.88
CA LEU A 1223 12.24 29.05 -5.09
C LEU A 1223 12.44 27.54 -4.96
N HIS A 1224 11.98 26.97 -3.86
CA HIS A 1224 11.98 25.53 -3.61
C HIS A 1224 10.77 24.92 -4.32
N HIS A 1225 11.01 24.35 -5.50
CA HIS A 1225 9.96 23.76 -6.33
C HIS A 1225 9.67 22.32 -5.90
N HIS A 1226 8.43 22.05 -5.53
CA HIS A 1226 7.91 20.74 -5.16
C HIS A 1226 6.81 20.33 -6.15
N GLN A 1227 6.97 19.20 -6.82
CA GLN A 1227 5.91 18.64 -7.66
C GLN A 1227 5.02 17.71 -6.83
N VAL A 1228 3.70 17.91 -6.91
CA VAL A 1228 2.70 17.12 -6.19
C VAL A 1228 1.95 16.25 -7.22
N PRO A 1229 1.85 14.91 -7.03
CA PRO A 1229 1.28 13.99 -8.00
C PRO A 1229 -0.26 14.05 -8.06
N CYS A 1230 -0.80 15.21 -8.43
CA CYS A 1230 -2.23 15.47 -8.56
C CYS A 1230 -2.48 16.56 -9.62
N GLY A 1231 -3.75 16.81 -9.94
CA GLY A 1231 -4.22 17.96 -10.71
C GLY A 1231 -4.43 19.22 -9.85
N HIS A 1232 -4.69 20.36 -10.51
CA HIS A 1232 -4.83 21.67 -9.85
C HIS A 1232 -5.87 21.66 -8.70
N TYR A 1233 -7.03 21.06 -8.95
CA TYR A 1233 -8.15 21.03 -8.00
C TYR A 1233 -7.98 20.01 -6.87
N GLU A 1234 -7.06 19.07 -7.02
CA GLU A 1234 -6.79 17.99 -6.06
C GLU A 1234 -5.70 18.37 -5.04
N MET A 1235 -5.02 19.51 -5.22
CA MET A 1235 -3.96 20.02 -4.33
C MET A 1235 -4.36 20.14 -2.85
N THR A 1236 -5.67 20.18 -2.55
CA THR A 1236 -6.20 20.27 -1.18
C THR A 1236 -6.93 19.00 -0.72
N GLU A 1237 -6.84 17.91 -1.48
CA GLU A 1237 -7.36 16.59 -1.09
C GLU A 1237 -6.39 15.87 -0.13
N PRO A 1238 -6.83 14.86 0.64
CA PRO A 1238 -6.09 14.33 1.78
C PRO A 1238 -4.65 13.88 1.50
N GLU A 1239 -4.39 13.22 0.37
CA GLU A 1239 -3.05 12.73 0.03
C GLU A 1239 -2.11 13.85 -0.46
N PRO A 1240 -2.50 14.69 -1.45
CA PRO A 1240 -1.72 15.86 -1.86
C PRO A 1240 -1.45 16.84 -0.72
N VAL A 1241 -2.46 17.15 0.11
CA VAL A 1241 -2.33 18.11 1.21
C VAL A 1241 -1.43 17.58 2.33
N ALA A 1242 -1.31 16.26 2.51
CA ALA A 1242 -0.38 15.65 3.44
C ALA A 1242 1.09 15.85 3.02
N LEU A 1243 1.40 15.69 1.73
CA LEU A 1243 2.74 15.96 1.17
C LEU A 1243 3.12 17.43 1.32
N ILE A 1244 2.19 18.32 0.98
CA ILE A 1244 2.36 19.77 1.15
C ILE A 1244 2.55 20.09 2.64
N GLY A 1245 1.71 19.53 3.51
CA GLY A 1245 1.75 19.70 4.95
C GLY A 1245 3.10 19.29 5.56
N ALA A 1246 3.67 18.17 5.10
CA ALA A 1246 4.99 17.71 5.56
C ALA A 1246 6.12 18.68 5.18
N ALA A 1247 6.12 19.20 3.95
CA ALA A 1247 7.11 20.16 3.47
C ALA A 1247 6.97 21.52 4.18
N VAL A 1248 5.74 22.00 4.36
CA VAL A 1248 5.47 23.24 5.12
C VAL A 1248 5.89 23.07 6.58
N ALA A 1249 5.57 21.94 7.21
CA ALA A 1249 5.98 21.66 8.59
C ALA A 1249 7.50 21.63 8.76
N GLU A 1250 8.23 21.08 7.79
CA GLU A 1250 9.69 21.09 7.79
C GLU A 1250 10.25 22.52 7.68
N ALA A 1251 9.73 23.33 6.76
CA ALA A 1251 10.14 24.72 6.64
C ALA A 1251 9.84 25.53 7.91
N LEU A 1252 8.70 25.29 8.56
CA LEU A 1252 8.34 25.93 9.83
C LEU A 1252 9.30 25.54 10.97
N ARG A 1253 9.76 24.29 11.03
CA ARG A 1253 10.77 23.84 12.00
C ARG A 1253 12.12 24.52 11.76
N GLN A 1254 12.58 24.53 10.51
CA GLN A 1254 13.85 25.18 10.14
C GLN A 1254 13.83 26.68 10.43
N ALA A 1255 12.68 27.33 10.26
CA ALA A 1255 12.50 28.73 10.56
C ALA A 1255 12.62 29.02 12.07
N ALA A 1256 11.97 28.21 12.91
CA ALA A 1256 12.06 28.30 14.38
C ALA A 1256 13.48 28.11 14.93
N ASP A 1257 14.28 27.24 14.30
CA ASP A 1257 15.70 27.02 14.63
C ASP A 1257 16.61 28.19 14.25
N ARG A 1258 16.24 28.98 13.22
CA ARG A 1258 16.96 30.21 12.84
C ARG A 1258 16.67 31.35 13.83
N THR A 1259 15.44 31.47 14.34
CA THR A 1259 15.06 32.51 15.32
C THR A 1259 15.72 32.30 16.68
N THR A 1260 15.98 31.05 17.09
CA THR A 1260 16.66 30.71 18.35
C THR A 1260 18.19 30.89 18.31
N ARG A 1261 18.79 31.02 17.12
CA ARG A 1261 20.24 31.29 16.92
C ARG A 1261 20.60 32.76 16.67
N ALA A 1262 19.63 33.67 16.61
CA ALA A 1262 19.88 35.09 16.42
C ALA A 1262 20.43 35.73 17.72
N VAL A 1263 21.72 36.06 17.73
CA VAL A 1263 22.38 36.84 18.80
C VAL A 1263 21.71 38.23 18.90
N PRO A 1264 21.35 38.73 20.10
CA PRO A 1264 20.73 40.04 20.21
C PRO A 1264 21.70 41.14 19.78
N VAL A 1265 21.29 41.97 18.82
CA VAL A 1265 21.95 43.25 18.50
C VAL A 1265 21.83 44.17 19.72
N PRO A 1266 22.91 44.82 20.19
CA PRO A 1266 22.84 45.68 21.36
C PRO A 1266 22.03 46.96 21.05
N PRO A 1267 21.36 47.55 22.06
CA PRO A 1267 20.50 48.71 21.85
C PRO A 1267 21.30 49.93 21.37
N PRO A 1268 20.68 50.83 20.58
CA PRO A 1268 21.35 52.04 20.10
C PRO A 1268 21.71 52.94 21.29
N GLY A 1269 22.98 53.35 21.34
CA GLY A 1269 23.48 54.34 22.29
C GLY A 1269 22.94 55.74 21.99
N ASP A 1270 22.66 56.46 23.07
CA ASP A 1270 22.24 57.86 23.14
C ASP A 1270 23.19 58.80 22.35
N PRO A 1271 22.71 59.90 21.76
CA PRO A 1271 23.50 60.70 20.82
C PRO A 1271 24.43 61.68 21.54
N ALA A 1272 25.69 61.72 21.11
CA ALA A 1272 26.64 62.81 21.34
C ALA A 1272 27.39 63.12 20.03
#